data_AF-A0AA43RTA8-F1
#
_entry.id   AF-A0AA43RTA8-F1
#
_cell.length_a   1.000
_cell.length_b   1.000
_cell.length_c   1.000
_cell.angle_alpha   90.00
_cell.angle_beta   90.00
_cell.angle_gamma   90.00
#
_symmetry.space_group_name_H-M   'P 1'
#
loop_
_entity.id
_entity.type
_entity.pdbx_description
1 polymer ?
#
loop_
_entity_poly.entity_id
_entity_poly.type
_entity_poly.pdbx_seq_one_letter_code
_entity_poly.pdbx_strand_id
1 'polypeptide(L)'
;MKKQQILFLILLLGLSSYLSAAVYPKVIMKGDYPDPSIIRDGKDYYMTHSSFYYLPGLQIWHSQDLTNWESIGYAITTNVGSVFAPDLVKHNGRYYIYFPAGETNWVVWADDIRGKWSKPIDLKIKGIDPGHVVGEDGKRYLYLNEGIMVQLSDDGLSIVGKPEKLYDGWVYPEHWDTECMCLESPKLIRKDGYFYMISAEGGTAGPATSHMVVAARSKSVRGPWENSPYNPIVHTYSDGERWWSKGHGTLIDDVDGNWWMVYHAYEKGYHTLGRQTLIEPMQWLDDGWFRSRKIMEAVRPNTSLADKAKPSLYWSSWKEYNAQYAWKDGKLSMRGKGASPKNASLQLAIVPDKNYEAQVEVTLGRGAVGGLLLFYNEVAFAGISSDGKSITLYEDANKQSKVANSLGNHFYLKIVNRRNVCSLQISRDGSEWETIKDQLDVSGLHHNNHGGFYSLRLGLMAAGSGEVRFENFTYNLLPGRLFAYSTDENNNKNGLHLSWSEDGKEWNKIGPEFSFLRSDYGNWGTEKRLINPLTFKGEDGLYHCLWMLNECNEAIGHASTRDFVHWSRQAYPSKGDKYYELYQEKAAPMTKLVNLERGTYLDVSLDFIDNIRAEVGRKEERESHYWMKEEVLTGKLKETIRAEISLIPEQSKKISDNLMGIFYEDLNYAADGGLYAELVQNRDFEYSPEDVAGNNKNWNAFTSWELQTGAKGKATFTIDTVQPIHPNNPHYAVLDIKHAGKGIAFVNEGFDGIVLKAGESYNFSLFAKGKTGKLSVQLLGKNGEIFAEAQIDNLTAEWKKYTGVLTSNQDVSDARLAVRIYKKGSVSLDMISLFPQKTFKNRPNGLRADLAQTIADLKPRFVRFPGGCLAHGDGLGNMYRWKNTVGPLESRVPQGNIWRYHQTAGLGYFEFFQFCEDIGAEPVPVVPAGVCCQNSSYNGQKGLPMCEMHDYAQEILDLIEYANGPANSKWGRVRVEAGHPEPFNLKYVGIGNEDLISEVFEERFTLLYNAVKAKHPEITIIGTAGPFNEGTDYEEGWAIADKLGVPVMDEHYYQSPGWFINNQDFYDSYNRQGAKVYLGEYAAHIEGRHNNMETALAEAIYLTSLERNADIVSMASYAPLLAKEGRTQWNPDLIYFTNAEVKPTVGYYVQQLFGVHTGNEYIPSWIDLTVKDTAVERRVAASVVRDMSSGDLIIKLVNRLPVAVQPSVNLGGIPVSGMKVSKTVLQGALDDKTAKPQTSGCTIEEMQTSVLPAYSLTVYRISEK
;
A
#
# COMPACT_ATOMS: atom_id res chain seq x y z
N MET A 1 -8.96 -20.21 -42.65
CA MET A 1 -7.55 -20.32 -42.22
C MET A 1 -6.68 -19.08 -42.41
N LYS A 2 -6.83 -18.23 -43.46
CA LYS A 2 -5.99 -17.00 -43.59
C LYS A 2 -6.57 -15.68 -43.03
N LYS A 3 -7.84 -15.64 -42.59
CA LYS A 3 -8.46 -14.46 -41.94
C LYS A 3 -8.45 -14.48 -40.39
N GLN A 4 -8.27 -15.64 -39.76
CA GLN A 4 -8.16 -15.76 -38.30
C GLN A 4 -6.74 -15.50 -37.78
N GLN A 5 -5.70 -15.66 -38.60
CA GLN A 5 -4.30 -15.37 -38.21
C GLN A 5 -3.95 -13.87 -38.23
N ILE A 6 -4.68 -13.05 -39.01
CA ILE A 6 -4.44 -11.60 -39.06
C ILE A 6 -5.16 -10.88 -37.91
N LEU A 7 -6.27 -11.43 -37.39
CA LEU A 7 -6.91 -10.91 -36.17
C LEU A 7 -6.12 -11.28 -34.90
N PHE A 8 -5.42 -12.42 -34.91
CA PHE A 8 -4.56 -12.86 -33.81
C PHE A 8 -3.26 -12.05 -33.73
N LEU A 9 -2.71 -11.58 -34.86
CA LEU A 9 -1.51 -10.73 -34.87
C LEU A 9 -1.78 -9.26 -34.50
N ILE A 10 -3.01 -8.76 -34.71
CA ILE A 10 -3.40 -7.39 -34.32
C ILE A 10 -3.78 -7.33 -32.83
N LEU A 11 -4.23 -8.44 -32.23
CA LEU A 11 -4.44 -8.52 -30.77
C LEU A 11 -3.13 -8.60 -29.97
N LEU A 12 -2.06 -9.13 -30.56
CA LEU A 12 -0.73 -9.26 -29.91
C LEU A 12 0.08 -7.96 -29.87
N LEU A 13 -0.36 -6.89 -30.55
CA LEU A 13 0.30 -5.57 -30.54
C LEU A 13 -0.42 -4.53 -29.65
N GLY A 14 -1.44 -4.94 -28.90
CA GLY A 14 -2.22 -4.05 -28.00
C GLY A 14 -2.12 -4.37 -26.51
N LEU A 15 -1.27 -5.31 -26.11
CA LEU A 15 -1.18 -5.83 -24.73
C LEU A 15 0.20 -5.52 -24.12
N SER A 16 0.44 -4.25 -23.81
CA SER A 16 1.51 -3.84 -22.90
C SER A 16 1.20 -2.45 -22.34
N SER A 17 0.33 -2.40 -21.34
CA SER A 17 0.14 -1.19 -20.55
C SER A 17 -0.10 -1.58 -19.11
N TYR A 18 0.99 -1.86 -18.40
CA TYR A 18 1.03 -1.91 -16.95
C TYR A 18 0.71 -0.50 -16.41
N LEU A 19 -0.39 -0.38 -15.67
CA LEU A 19 -0.73 0.83 -14.90
C LEU A 19 0.14 0.84 -13.64
N SER A 20 1.02 1.82 -13.52
CA SER A 20 1.76 2.12 -12.28
C SER A 20 1.15 3.37 -11.65
N ALA A 21 1.00 3.40 -10.32
CA ALA A 21 0.52 4.57 -9.61
C ALA A 21 1.43 5.78 -9.90
N ALA A 22 0.85 6.89 -10.37
CA ALA A 22 1.62 8.10 -10.64
C ALA A 22 1.81 8.88 -9.33
N VAL A 23 3.05 9.27 -9.03
CA VAL A 23 3.38 10.13 -7.88
C VAL A 23 3.02 11.59 -8.21
N TYR A 24 2.14 12.19 -7.40
CA TYR A 24 1.73 13.60 -7.48
C TYR A 24 2.31 14.43 -6.31
N PRO A 25 2.48 15.75 -6.47
CA PRO A 25 2.15 16.56 -7.64
C PRO A 25 3.16 16.39 -8.79
N LYS A 26 2.67 16.49 -10.03
CA LYS A 26 3.50 16.39 -11.24
C LYS A 26 3.81 17.77 -11.78
N VAL A 27 5.07 18.01 -12.16
CA VAL A 27 5.46 19.23 -12.90
C VAL A 27 5.01 19.09 -14.34
N ILE A 28 4.16 20.00 -14.80
CA ILE A 28 3.71 20.07 -16.20
C ILE A 28 4.40 21.19 -16.97
N MET A 29 4.93 22.21 -16.27
CA MET A 29 5.77 23.24 -16.87
C MET A 29 6.93 23.61 -15.95
N LYS A 30 8.15 23.23 -16.37
CA LYS A 30 9.38 23.51 -15.63
C LYS A 30 9.88 24.93 -15.86
N GLY A 31 10.48 25.53 -14.83
CA GLY A 31 10.87 26.94 -14.84
C GLY A 31 9.71 27.87 -14.51
N ASP A 32 9.94 29.18 -14.59
CA ASP A 32 9.03 30.19 -14.07
C ASP A 32 7.77 30.39 -14.93
N TYR A 33 6.77 29.56 -14.63
CA TYR A 33 5.41 29.58 -15.15
C TYR A 33 4.41 29.77 -13.99
N PRO A 34 4.38 30.98 -13.42
CA PRO A 34 3.53 31.29 -12.28
C PRO A 34 2.08 31.56 -12.64
N ASP A 35 1.21 31.47 -11.64
CA ASP A 35 -0.18 31.92 -11.70
C ASP A 35 -0.95 31.31 -12.89
N PRO A 36 -1.01 29.96 -12.99
CA PRO A 36 -1.59 29.30 -14.16
C PRO A 36 -3.11 29.54 -14.22
N SER A 37 -3.55 30.18 -15.31
CA SER A 37 -4.97 30.28 -15.66
C SER A 37 -5.26 29.41 -16.87
N ILE A 38 -6.08 28.38 -16.66
CA ILE A 38 -6.35 27.29 -17.61
C ILE A 38 -7.84 27.18 -17.90
N ILE A 39 -8.17 26.92 -19.16
CA ILE A 39 -9.53 26.58 -19.62
C ILE A 39 -9.52 25.33 -20.49
N ARG A 40 -10.66 24.66 -20.55
CA ARG A 40 -10.96 23.61 -21.53
C ARG A 40 -11.97 24.14 -22.55
N ASP A 41 -11.69 23.88 -23.83
CA ASP A 41 -12.57 24.19 -24.95
C ASP A 41 -12.73 22.95 -25.83
N GLY A 42 -13.77 22.17 -25.56
CA GLY A 42 -13.93 20.85 -26.15
C GLY A 42 -12.85 19.89 -25.64
N LYS A 43 -11.95 19.46 -26.54
CA LYS A 43 -10.84 18.55 -26.24
C LYS A 43 -9.50 19.26 -26.03
N ASP A 44 -9.47 20.56 -26.27
CA ASP A 44 -8.26 21.37 -26.25
C ASP A 44 -8.22 22.16 -24.94
N TYR A 45 -7.05 22.21 -24.33
CA TYR A 45 -6.77 22.99 -23.12
C TYR A 45 -5.89 24.18 -23.48
N TYR A 46 -6.21 25.34 -22.93
CA TYR A 46 -5.42 26.55 -23.11
C TYR A 46 -5.02 27.12 -21.77
N MET A 47 -3.77 27.57 -21.65
CA MET A 47 -3.25 28.13 -20.41
C MET A 47 -2.39 29.37 -20.68
N THR A 48 -2.41 30.31 -19.74
CA THR A 48 -1.52 31.47 -19.70
C THR A 48 -1.05 31.73 -18.27
N HIS A 49 0.00 32.54 -18.13
CA HIS A 49 0.71 32.80 -16.89
C HIS A 49 0.97 34.30 -16.72
N SER A 50 1.35 34.70 -15.51
CA SER A 50 1.92 36.05 -15.29
C SER A 50 3.15 36.24 -16.17
N SER A 51 3.29 37.42 -16.76
CA SER A 51 4.43 37.76 -17.62
C SER A 51 5.26 38.92 -17.10
N PHE A 52 4.84 39.57 -16.02
CA PHE A 52 5.55 40.68 -15.39
C PHE A 52 6.01 41.73 -16.40
N TYR A 53 7.31 42.01 -16.46
CA TYR A 53 7.92 42.94 -17.41
C TYR A 53 8.45 42.26 -18.69
N TYR A 54 8.22 40.95 -18.85
CA TYR A 54 8.67 40.21 -20.02
C TYR A 54 7.73 40.44 -21.20
N LEU A 55 8.29 40.85 -22.34
CA LEU A 55 7.55 41.08 -23.58
C LEU A 55 8.11 40.26 -24.75
N PRO A 56 7.27 39.70 -25.63
CA PRO A 56 5.81 39.75 -25.60
C PRO A 56 5.26 38.97 -24.40
N GLY A 57 4.17 39.47 -23.82
CA GLY A 57 3.60 39.01 -22.55
C GLY A 57 2.34 38.17 -22.75
N LEU A 58 1.91 37.50 -21.68
CA LEU A 58 0.77 36.56 -21.66
C LEU A 58 0.91 35.49 -22.75
N GLN A 59 1.92 34.63 -22.58
CA GLN A 59 2.17 33.52 -23.50
C GLN A 59 1.06 32.49 -23.40
N ILE A 60 0.54 32.08 -24.55
CA ILE A 60 -0.58 31.15 -24.65
C ILE A 60 -0.05 29.75 -24.96
N TRP A 61 -0.46 28.81 -24.13
CA TRP A 61 -0.14 27.40 -24.22
C TRP A 61 -1.33 26.58 -24.67
N HIS A 62 -1.07 25.47 -25.35
CA HIS A 62 -2.07 24.53 -25.83
C HIS A 62 -1.68 23.10 -25.44
N SER A 63 -2.66 22.31 -25.04
CA SER A 63 -2.51 20.87 -24.76
C SER A 63 -3.79 20.12 -25.14
N GLN A 64 -3.67 18.80 -25.31
CA GLN A 64 -4.80 17.87 -25.42
C GLN A 64 -4.81 16.81 -24.31
N ASP A 65 -3.84 16.84 -23.40
CA ASP A 65 -3.67 15.81 -22.36
C ASP A 65 -3.26 16.37 -20.98
N LEU A 66 -3.32 17.70 -20.79
CA LEU A 66 -2.92 18.45 -19.59
C LEU A 66 -1.44 18.33 -19.19
N THR A 67 -0.64 17.54 -19.91
CA THR A 67 0.75 17.23 -19.55
C THR A 67 1.75 17.75 -20.57
N ASN A 68 1.45 17.64 -21.85
CA ASN A 68 2.27 18.10 -22.96
C ASN A 68 1.74 19.44 -23.45
N TRP A 69 2.56 20.49 -23.32
CA TRP A 69 2.16 21.86 -23.63
C TRP A 69 3.03 22.45 -24.73
N GLU A 70 2.38 23.02 -25.75
CA GLU A 70 3.03 23.78 -26.82
C GLU A 70 2.64 25.26 -26.76
N SER A 71 3.58 26.15 -27.02
CA SER A 71 3.29 27.58 -27.12
C SER A 71 2.67 27.90 -28.48
N ILE A 72 1.53 28.58 -28.49
CA ILE A 72 0.79 28.94 -29.72
C ILE A 72 0.73 30.45 -30.00
N GLY A 73 1.21 31.29 -29.09
CA GLY A 73 1.27 32.73 -29.32
C GLY A 73 1.43 33.55 -28.04
N TYR A 74 1.27 34.87 -28.17
CA TYR A 74 1.30 35.82 -27.06
C TYR A 74 0.14 36.81 -27.19
N ALA A 75 -0.46 37.22 -26.07
CA ALA A 75 -1.60 38.13 -26.11
C ALA A 75 -1.19 39.61 -26.19
N ILE A 76 -0.05 40.00 -25.61
CA ILE A 76 0.35 41.41 -25.57
C ILE A 76 1.79 41.66 -26.03
N THR A 77 1.97 42.79 -26.68
CA THR A 77 3.28 43.32 -27.13
C THR A 77 3.54 44.73 -26.60
N THR A 78 2.56 45.30 -25.89
CA THR A 78 2.61 46.66 -25.33
C THR A 78 2.99 46.58 -23.86
N ASN A 79 3.92 47.43 -23.43
CA ASN A 79 4.27 47.55 -22.01
C ASN A 79 3.15 48.33 -21.29
N VAL A 80 2.45 47.64 -20.39
CA VAL A 80 1.41 48.21 -19.51
C VAL A 80 1.81 48.15 -18.02
N GLY A 81 3.09 47.93 -17.75
CA GLY A 81 3.63 47.65 -16.43
C GLY A 81 3.84 46.16 -16.18
N SER A 82 4.06 45.80 -14.90
CA SER A 82 4.25 44.43 -14.46
C SER A 82 2.92 43.66 -14.49
N VAL A 83 2.79 42.68 -15.38
CA VAL A 83 1.60 41.83 -15.53
C VAL A 83 1.60 40.69 -14.51
N PHE A 84 0.72 40.78 -13.51
CA PHE A 84 0.48 39.70 -12.52
C PHE A 84 -0.64 38.75 -12.99
N ALA A 85 -1.19 37.95 -12.06
CA ALA A 85 -2.00 36.78 -12.35
C ALA A 85 -3.15 37.07 -13.32
N PRO A 86 -3.21 36.36 -14.45
CA PRO A 86 -4.29 36.51 -15.41
C PRO A 86 -5.49 35.63 -15.08
N ASP A 87 -6.60 35.92 -15.76
CA ASP A 87 -7.75 35.04 -15.89
C ASP A 87 -8.16 34.93 -17.36
N LEU A 88 -7.84 33.78 -17.95
CA LEU A 88 -8.21 33.38 -19.30
C LEU A 88 -9.60 32.75 -19.25
N VAL A 89 -10.54 33.29 -20.01
CA VAL A 89 -11.90 32.77 -20.08
C VAL A 89 -12.44 32.79 -21.50
N LYS A 90 -13.35 31.86 -21.80
CA LYS A 90 -14.14 31.88 -23.04
C LYS A 90 -15.59 32.22 -22.70
N HIS A 91 -16.12 33.26 -23.34
CA HIS A 91 -17.52 33.66 -23.17
C HIS A 91 -18.12 34.04 -24.53
N ASN A 92 -19.28 33.45 -24.85
CA ASN A 92 -19.99 33.65 -26.12
C ASN A 92 -19.08 33.50 -27.36
N GLY A 93 -18.22 32.48 -27.36
CA GLY A 93 -17.32 32.16 -28.49
C GLY A 93 -16.03 32.99 -28.54
N ARG A 94 -15.87 34.01 -27.69
CA ARG A 94 -14.69 34.88 -27.64
C ARG A 94 -13.83 34.58 -26.42
N TYR A 95 -12.51 34.62 -26.59
CA TYR A 95 -11.54 34.52 -25.51
C TYR A 95 -11.22 35.90 -24.94
N TYR A 96 -11.11 35.97 -23.61
CA TYR A 96 -10.71 37.16 -22.87
C TYR A 96 -9.57 36.77 -21.93
N ILE A 97 -8.64 37.70 -21.72
CA ILE A 97 -7.68 37.62 -20.62
C ILE A 97 -7.81 38.90 -19.81
N TYR A 98 -8.28 38.75 -18.58
CA TYR A 98 -8.27 39.81 -17.57
C TYR A 98 -6.97 39.72 -16.78
N PHE A 99 -6.29 40.83 -16.55
CA PHE A 99 -5.01 40.81 -15.82
C PHE A 99 -4.69 42.17 -15.19
N PRO A 100 -4.07 42.21 -14.01
CA PRO A 100 -3.66 43.45 -13.38
C PRO A 100 -2.24 43.84 -13.82
N ALA A 101 -2.06 45.12 -14.11
CA ALA A 101 -0.78 45.74 -14.40
C ALA A 101 -0.83 47.24 -14.14
N GLY A 102 0.25 47.82 -13.59
CA GLY A 102 0.34 49.26 -13.38
C GLY A 102 -0.74 49.83 -12.44
N GLU A 103 -1.08 49.11 -11.36
CA GLU A 103 -2.10 49.48 -10.37
C GLU A 103 -3.55 49.52 -10.89
N THR A 104 -3.83 48.92 -12.04
CA THR A 104 -5.20 48.72 -12.53
C THR A 104 -5.38 47.35 -13.21
N ASN A 105 -6.61 47.00 -13.57
CA ASN A 105 -6.95 45.79 -14.31
C ASN A 105 -7.20 46.10 -15.77
N TRP A 106 -6.66 45.25 -16.63
CA TRP A 106 -6.76 45.32 -18.09
C TRP A 106 -7.51 44.12 -18.62
N VAL A 107 -8.06 44.26 -19.83
CA VAL A 107 -8.59 43.15 -20.61
C VAL A 107 -8.06 43.18 -22.04
N VAL A 108 -7.73 42.00 -22.56
CA VAL A 108 -7.53 41.74 -23.99
C VAL A 108 -8.48 40.65 -24.46
N TRP A 109 -8.83 40.65 -25.73
CA TRP A 109 -9.72 39.63 -26.30
C TRP A 109 -9.30 39.20 -27.70
N ALA A 110 -9.71 37.98 -28.08
CA ALA A 110 -9.55 37.44 -29.43
C ALA A 110 -10.70 36.47 -29.76
N ASP A 111 -11.10 36.42 -31.03
CA ASP A 111 -12.09 35.45 -31.52
C ASP A 111 -11.44 34.07 -31.85
N ASP A 112 -10.12 34.03 -32.02
CA ASP A 112 -9.29 32.83 -32.09
C ASP A 112 -8.19 32.96 -31.03
N ILE A 113 -8.01 31.93 -30.21
CA ILE A 113 -7.00 31.88 -29.14
C ILE A 113 -5.56 32.08 -29.67
N ARG A 114 -5.29 31.75 -30.95
CA ARG A 114 -4.01 31.99 -31.63
C ARG A 114 -3.81 33.46 -32.02
N GLY A 115 -4.81 34.30 -31.81
CA GLY A 115 -4.84 35.71 -32.15
C GLY A 115 -5.38 36.00 -33.55
N LYS A 116 -5.38 37.26 -33.98
CA LYS A 116 -4.77 38.43 -33.31
C LYS A 116 -5.57 38.90 -32.10
N TRP A 117 -4.87 39.13 -30.99
CA TRP A 117 -5.42 39.72 -29.77
C TRP A 117 -5.61 41.24 -29.91
N SER A 118 -6.61 41.79 -29.21
CA SER A 118 -6.86 43.22 -29.13
C SER A 118 -5.71 43.96 -28.44
N LYS A 119 -5.67 45.30 -28.56
CA LYS A 119 -4.85 46.12 -27.66
C LYS A 119 -5.41 45.99 -26.21
N PRO A 120 -4.58 46.12 -25.16
CA PRO A 120 -5.04 46.17 -23.78
C PRO A 120 -6.04 47.31 -23.56
N ILE A 121 -7.16 47.00 -22.91
CA ILE A 121 -8.21 47.96 -22.54
C ILE A 121 -8.21 48.09 -21.02
N ASP A 122 -8.08 49.32 -20.52
CA ASP A 122 -8.07 49.65 -19.09
C ASP A 122 -9.49 49.61 -18.51
N LEU A 123 -9.74 48.73 -17.55
CA LEU A 123 -11.02 48.59 -16.84
C LEU A 123 -11.21 49.64 -15.74
N LYS A 124 -10.14 50.36 -15.37
CA LYS A 124 -10.13 51.45 -14.37
C LYS A 124 -10.56 51.00 -12.99
N ILE A 125 -10.22 49.77 -12.62
CA ILE A 125 -10.46 49.19 -11.30
C ILE A 125 -9.16 48.71 -10.66
N LYS A 126 -8.99 49.00 -9.38
CA LYS A 126 -7.85 48.57 -8.55
C LYS A 126 -8.09 47.16 -7.98
N GLY A 127 -7.05 46.55 -7.43
CA GLY A 127 -7.04 45.17 -6.99
C GLY A 127 -6.23 44.29 -7.95
N ILE A 128 -5.93 43.08 -7.52
CA ILE A 128 -5.17 42.08 -8.29
C ILE A 128 -6.02 40.82 -8.47
N ASP A 129 -5.47 39.90 -9.26
CA ASP A 129 -5.99 38.55 -9.45
C ASP A 129 -7.47 38.51 -9.87
N PRO A 130 -7.80 39.06 -11.05
CA PRO A 130 -9.15 38.98 -11.57
C PRO A 130 -9.65 37.53 -11.68
N GLY A 131 -10.94 37.34 -11.49
CA GLY A 131 -11.66 36.09 -11.69
C GLY A 131 -13.02 36.34 -12.32
N HIS A 132 -13.20 35.96 -13.58
CA HIS A 132 -14.44 36.17 -14.31
C HIS A 132 -15.46 35.07 -13.99
N VAL A 133 -16.72 35.48 -13.85
CA VAL A 133 -17.85 34.56 -13.67
C VAL A 133 -19.11 35.12 -14.33
N VAL A 134 -20.03 34.23 -14.71
CA VAL A 134 -21.39 34.58 -15.12
C VAL A 134 -22.33 34.19 -13.98
N GLY A 135 -23.03 35.17 -13.41
CA GLY A 135 -23.96 34.97 -12.31
C GLY A 135 -25.24 34.24 -12.72
N GLU A 136 -26.03 33.86 -11.73
CA GLU A 136 -27.35 33.24 -11.92
C GLU A 136 -28.35 34.13 -12.68
N ASP A 137 -28.10 35.44 -12.73
CA ASP A 137 -28.87 36.44 -13.45
C ASP A 137 -28.42 36.63 -14.93
N GLY A 138 -27.41 35.88 -15.37
CA GLY A 138 -26.82 35.98 -16.70
C GLY A 138 -25.89 37.18 -16.89
N LYS A 139 -25.62 37.96 -15.84
CA LYS A 139 -24.64 39.07 -15.87
C LYS A 139 -23.23 38.58 -15.57
N ARG A 140 -22.26 39.36 -16.05
CA ARG A 140 -20.85 39.06 -15.92
C ARG A 140 -20.27 39.83 -14.74
N TYR A 141 -19.42 39.17 -13.97
CA TYR A 141 -18.75 39.74 -12.81
C TYR A 141 -17.27 39.46 -12.87
N LEU A 142 -16.50 40.32 -12.21
CA LEU A 142 -15.08 40.17 -11.96
C LEU A 142 -14.88 40.17 -10.45
N TYR A 143 -14.41 39.04 -9.94
CA TYR A 143 -13.85 38.93 -8.60
C TYR A 143 -12.39 39.36 -8.60
N LEU A 144 -11.92 39.92 -7.49
CA LEU A 144 -10.57 40.39 -7.25
C LEU A 144 -10.10 39.89 -5.88
N ASN A 145 -8.82 40.12 -5.56
CA ASN A 145 -8.27 39.88 -4.23
C ASN A 145 -9.11 40.52 -3.12
N GLU A 146 -8.95 40.02 -1.90
CA GLU A 146 -9.80 40.35 -0.75
C GLU A 146 -11.29 40.05 -1.02
N GLY A 147 -11.65 39.12 -1.91
CA GLY A 147 -13.06 38.75 -2.12
C GLY A 147 -13.96 39.91 -2.57
N ILE A 148 -13.39 40.89 -3.28
CA ILE A 148 -14.10 42.03 -3.87
C ILE A 148 -14.69 41.59 -5.21
N MET A 149 -15.93 41.97 -5.49
CA MET A 149 -16.61 41.70 -6.76
C MET A 149 -17.10 43.00 -7.39
N VAL A 150 -17.02 43.10 -8.72
CA VAL A 150 -17.65 44.16 -9.51
C VAL A 150 -18.39 43.56 -10.70
N GLN A 151 -19.49 44.18 -11.13
CA GLN A 151 -20.15 43.78 -12.38
C GLN A 151 -19.40 44.33 -13.59
N LEU A 152 -19.39 43.57 -14.69
CA LEU A 152 -18.86 43.98 -15.99
C LEU A 152 -20.00 44.41 -16.93
N SER A 153 -19.67 45.22 -17.94
CA SER A 153 -20.55 45.44 -19.10
C SER A 153 -20.79 44.12 -19.84
N ASP A 154 -21.87 44.05 -20.63
CA ASP A 154 -22.22 42.80 -21.34
C ASP A 154 -21.08 42.34 -22.28
N ASP A 155 -20.34 43.27 -22.91
CA ASP A 155 -19.14 42.97 -23.71
C ASP A 155 -17.90 42.61 -22.89
N GLY A 156 -17.91 42.85 -21.57
CA GLY A 156 -16.81 42.56 -20.64
C GLY A 156 -15.65 43.55 -20.70
N LEU A 157 -15.79 44.67 -21.41
CA LEU A 157 -14.69 45.61 -21.67
C LEU A 157 -14.68 46.83 -20.72
N SER A 158 -15.58 46.87 -19.74
CA SER A 158 -15.67 47.93 -18.73
C SER A 158 -16.43 47.44 -17.49
N ILE A 159 -16.29 48.15 -16.37
CA ILE A 159 -17.06 47.87 -15.15
C ILE A 159 -18.42 48.59 -15.17
N VAL A 160 -19.42 47.99 -14.52
CA VAL A 160 -20.75 48.56 -14.31
C VAL A 160 -21.04 48.54 -12.81
N GLY A 161 -21.35 49.70 -12.22
CA GLY A 161 -21.62 49.79 -10.78
C GLY A 161 -20.37 49.95 -9.92
N LYS A 162 -20.49 49.63 -8.63
CA LYS A 162 -19.42 49.81 -7.62
C LYS A 162 -18.91 48.44 -7.15
N PRO A 163 -17.61 48.33 -6.81
CA PRO A 163 -17.07 47.12 -6.20
C PRO A 163 -17.66 46.87 -4.81
N GLU A 164 -17.86 45.60 -4.47
CA GLU A 164 -18.44 45.14 -3.19
C GLU A 164 -17.59 44.02 -2.59
N LYS A 165 -17.32 44.10 -1.28
CA LYS A 165 -16.64 43.04 -0.51
C LYS A 165 -17.66 41.97 -0.14
N LEU A 166 -17.49 40.74 -0.61
CA LEU A 166 -18.48 39.66 -0.46
C LEU A 166 -17.92 38.38 0.20
N TYR A 167 -16.61 38.28 0.35
CA TYR A 167 -15.96 37.11 0.94
C TYR A 167 -14.71 37.51 1.73
N ASP A 168 -14.56 36.96 2.93
CA ASP A 168 -13.47 37.27 3.85
C ASP A 168 -12.32 36.25 3.83
N GLY A 169 -12.51 35.10 3.20
CA GLY A 169 -11.51 34.04 3.16
C GLY A 169 -11.81 32.89 4.13
N TRP A 170 -10.90 31.94 4.20
CA TRP A 170 -10.91 30.85 5.17
C TRP A 170 -9.97 31.17 6.32
N VAL A 171 -10.45 31.10 7.56
CA VAL A 171 -9.60 31.36 8.73
C VAL A 171 -8.79 30.10 9.03
N TYR A 172 -7.55 30.07 8.55
CA TYR A 172 -6.60 29.00 8.85
C TYR A 172 -6.04 29.07 10.29
N PRO A 173 -5.46 27.98 10.83
CA PRO A 173 -4.96 27.95 12.21
C PRO A 173 -3.87 28.98 12.51
N GLU A 174 -3.95 29.64 13.66
CA GLU A 174 -3.02 30.73 14.05
C GLU A 174 -1.55 30.30 14.15
N HIS A 175 -1.29 29.01 14.38
CA HIS A 175 0.07 28.46 14.50
C HIS A 175 0.73 28.13 13.16
N TRP A 176 0.06 28.37 12.03
CA TRP A 176 0.64 28.14 10.71
C TRP A 176 1.54 29.31 10.31
N ASP A 177 2.79 28.99 9.97
CA ASP A 177 3.76 29.96 9.47
C ASP A 177 3.36 30.40 8.05
N THR A 178 2.78 31.60 7.95
CA THR A 178 2.31 32.23 6.71
C THR A 178 2.85 33.65 6.59
N GLU A 179 2.95 34.17 5.37
CA GLU A 179 3.36 35.55 5.07
C GLU A 179 2.29 36.55 5.55
N CYS A 180 1.03 36.24 5.26
CA CYS A 180 -0.13 37.11 5.49
C CYS A 180 -1.45 36.38 5.25
N MET A 181 -2.56 36.94 5.75
CA MET A 181 -3.92 36.57 5.33
C MET A 181 -4.23 37.17 3.94
N CYS A 182 -3.48 36.73 2.93
CA CYS A 182 -3.54 37.25 1.58
C CYS A 182 -4.56 36.46 0.73
N LEU A 183 -5.84 36.78 0.88
CA LEU A 183 -6.90 36.22 0.02
C LEU A 183 -6.78 36.75 -1.41
N GLU A 184 -6.38 35.89 -2.34
CA GLU A 184 -6.11 36.22 -3.74
C GLU A 184 -6.57 35.10 -4.70
N SER A 185 -6.26 35.25 -5.99
CA SER A 185 -6.63 34.31 -7.07
C SER A 185 -8.03 33.69 -7.04
N PRO A 186 -9.12 34.47 -6.96
CA PRO A 186 -10.46 33.93 -7.16
C PRO A 186 -10.59 33.31 -8.56
N LYS A 187 -10.78 31.99 -8.63
CA LYS A 187 -11.10 31.21 -9.82
C LYS A 187 -12.46 30.58 -9.62
N LEU A 188 -13.42 30.91 -10.49
CA LEU A 188 -14.82 30.54 -10.30
C LEU A 188 -15.28 29.50 -11.32
N ILE A 189 -15.96 28.46 -10.83
CA ILE A 189 -16.67 27.49 -11.66
C ILE A 189 -18.09 27.31 -11.16
N ARG A 190 -18.99 26.82 -12.03
CA ARG A 190 -20.34 26.42 -11.65
C ARG A 190 -20.52 24.93 -11.86
N LYS A 191 -20.92 24.21 -10.81
CA LYS A 191 -21.17 22.77 -10.84
C LYS A 191 -22.31 22.40 -9.90
N ASP A 192 -23.21 21.55 -10.36
CA ASP A 192 -24.32 20.97 -9.56
C ASP A 192 -25.13 21.99 -8.75
N GLY A 193 -25.41 23.15 -9.36
CA GLY A 193 -26.21 24.22 -8.74
C GLY A 193 -25.45 25.14 -7.78
N TYR A 194 -24.14 24.94 -7.60
CA TYR A 194 -23.27 25.80 -6.81
C TYR A 194 -22.27 26.55 -7.69
N PHE A 195 -21.92 27.76 -7.27
CA PHE A 195 -20.69 28.43 -7.63
C PHE A 195 -19.61 27.99 -6.65
N TYR A 196 -18.46 27.56 -7.15
CA TYR A 196 -17.26 27.32 -6.37
C TYR A 196 -16.27 28.44 -6.64
N MET A 197 -15.71 29.00 -5.58
CA MET A 197 -14.60 29.93 -5.63
C MET A 197 -13.37 29.21 -5.08
N ILE A 198 -12.41 28.99 -5.95
CA ILE A 198 -11.09 28.50 -5.60
C ILE A 198 -10.23 29.74 -5.44
N SER A 199 -9.54 29.87 -4.32
CA SER A 199 -8.72 31.03 -3.99
C SER A 199 -7.36 30.61 -3.46
N ALA A 200 -6.42 31.54 -3.46
CA ALA A 200 -5.16 31.40 -2.76
C ALA A 200 -5.16 32.19 -1.46
N GLU A 201 -4.48 31.67 -0.44
CA GLU A 201 -4.27 32.31 0.85
C GLU A 201 -2.85 32.10 1.38
N GLY A 202 -2.48 32.83 2.42
CA GLY A 202 -1.22 32.67 3.15
C GLY A 202 -0.01 33.39 2.55
N GLY A 203 -0.05 33.74 1.26
CA GLY A 203 0.98 34.51 0.55
C GLY A 203 2.04 33.66 -0.15
N THR A 204 2.48 34.11 -1.32
CA THR A 204 3.29 33.31 -2.26
C THR A 204 4.80 33.31 -1.97
N ALA A 205 5.35 34.29 -1.25
CA ALA A 205 6.80 34.51 -1.08
C ALA A 205 7.30 34.29 0.35
N GLY A 206 6.39 33.89 1.25
CA GLY A 206 6.69 33.58 2.64
C GLY A 206 7.51 32.31 2.88
N PRO A 207 7.48 31.79 4.12
CA PRO A 207 8.11 30.50 4.45
C PRO A 207 7.57 29.36 3.58
N ALA A 208 8.24 28.20 3.61
CA ALA A 208 7.89 27.04 2.79
C ALA A 208 6.40 26.63 2.90
N THR A 209 5.81 26.82 4.08
CA THR A 209 4.42 26.49 4.43
C THR A 209 3.44 27.64 4.21
N SER A 210 3.85 28.72 3.54
CA SER A 210 3.06 29.94 3.52
C SER A 210 1.78 29.82 2.68
N HIS A 211 1.92 29.38 1.43
CA HIS A 211 0.88 29.47 0.42
C HIS A 211 -0.08 28.27 0.49
N MET A 212 -1.33 28.47 0.08
CA MET A 212 -2.32 27.41 -0.02
C MET A 212 -3.39 27.68 -1.08
N VAL A 213 -4.08 26.61 -1.50
CA VAL A 213 -5.35 26.70 -2.25
C VAL A 213 -6.50 26.42 -1.29
N VAL A 214 -7.48 27.31 -1.25
CA VAL A 214 -8.72 27.16 -0.49
C VAL A 214 -9.93 27.15 -1.42
N ALA A 215 -11.01 26.53 -0.99
CA ALA A 215 -12.26 26.49 -1.71
C ALA A 215 -13.43 26.97 -0.83
N ALA A 216 -14.33 27.72 -1.45
CA ALA A 216 -15.63 28.08 -0.90
C ALA A 216 -16.72 27.85 -1.95
N ARG A 217 -17.98 27.69 -1.53
CA ARG A 217 -19.12 27.54 -2.44
C ARG A 217 -20.31 28.41 -2.04
N SER A 218 -21.14 28.76 -3.01
CA SER A 218 -22.40 29.45 -2.78
C SER A 218 -23.45 29.11 -3.84
N LYS A 219 -24.73 29.28 -3.52
CA LYS A 219 -25.83 29.15 -4.50
C LYS A 219 -26.04 30.43 -5.32
N SER A 220 -25.48 31.55 -4.88
CA SER A 220 -25.48 32.81 -5.62
C SER A 220 -24.05 33.26 -5.83
N VAL A 221 -23.79 33.86 -6.99
CA VAL A 221 -22.49 34.49 -7.26
C VAL A 221 -22.15 35.57 -6.24
N ARG A 222 -23.14 36.09 -5.48
CA ARG A 222 -22.92 37.15 -4.47
C ARG A 222 -22.71 36.62 -3.05
N GLY A 223 -22.74 35.29 -2.85
CA GLY A 223 -22.68 34.68 -1.52
C GLY A 223 -24.07 34.50 -0.86
N PRO A 224 -24.11 34.16 0.45
CA PRO A 224 -22.95 33.97 1.33
C PRO A 224 -22.08 32.78 0.88
N TRP A 225 -20.78 32.89 1.12
CA TRP A 225 -19.81 31.86 0.78
C TRP A 225 -19.59 30.93 1.98
N GLU A 226 -19.81 29.64 1.77
CA GLU A 226 -19.51 28.57 2.71
C GLU A 226 -18.09 28.06 2.41
N ASN A 227 -17.23 27.93 3.43
CA ASN A 227 -15.89 27.37 3.26
C ASN A 227 -15.91 25.84 3.21
N SER A 228 -15.04 25.25 2.40
CA SER A 228 -14.84 23.79 2.38
C SER A 228 -14.37 23.30 3.76
N PRO A 229 -14.96 22.23 4.31
CA PRO A 229 -14.45 21.60 5.53
C PRO A 229 -13.11 20.89 5.30
N TYR A 230 -12.67 20.79 4.05
CA TYR A 230 -11.40 20.18 3.63
C TYR A 230 -10.30 21.21 3.33
N ASN A 231 -10.51 22.49 3.65
CA ASN A 231 -9.47 23.50 3.47
C ASN A 231 -8.25 23.25 4.42
N PRO A 232 -7.03 23.55 3.95
CA PRO A 232 -6.69 23.90 2.57
C PRO A 232 -6.73 22.66 1.65
N ILE A 233 -7.11 22.87 0.40
CA ILE A 233 -7.17 21.81 -0.61
C ILE A 233 -5.75 21.38 -1.03
N VAL A 234 -4.86 22.36 -1.21
CA VAL A 234 -3.45 22.15 -1.57
C VAL A 234 -2.59 23.00 -0.65
N HIS A 235 -1.55 22.40 -0.06
CA HIS A 235 -0.64 23.09 0.86
C HIS A 235 0.72 22.38 0.97
N THR A 236 1.73 23.13 1.43
CA THR A 236 3.01 22.58 1.90
C THR A 236 2.98 22.55 3.42
N TYR A 237 3.08 21.37 4.02
CA TYR A 237 2.98 21.19 5.48
C TYR A 237 4.33 21.24 6.19
N SER A 238 5.45 21.04 5.48
CA SER A 238 6.79 21.19 6.06
C SER A 238 7.83 21.71 5.06
N ASP A 239 8.87 22.35 5.59
CA ASP A 239 10.06 22.73 4.82
C ASP A 239 10.88 21.52 4.34
N GLY A 240 10.58 20.32 4.87
CA GLY A 240 11.09 19.04 4.41
C GLY A 240 10.65 18.69 2.99
N GLU A 241 9.47 19.15 2.56
CA GLU A 241 8.90 18.84 1.25
C GLU A 241 9.69 19.43 0.09
N ARG A 242 9.58 18.78 -1.09
CA ARG A 242 10.23 19.25 -2.32
C ARG A 242 9.62 20.55 -2.85
N TRP A 243 8.31 20.69 -2.77
CA TRP A 243 7.56 21.81 -3.34
C TRP A 243 7.10 22.73 -2.21
N TRP A 244 7.63 23.95 -2.22
CA TRP A 244 7.37 25.00 -1.24
C TRP A 244 6.36 26.00 -1.78
N SER A 245 5.54 26.55 -0.88
CA SER A 245 4.55 27.58 -1.19
C SER A 245 3.62 27.16 -2.32
N LYS A 246 3.07 25.94 -2.24
CA LYS A 246 2.05 25.44 -3.18
C LYS A 246 0.77 26.27 -3.04
N GLY A 247 0.34 26.91 -4.13
CA GLY A 247 -0.90 27.71 -4.10
C GLY A 247 -1.28 28.25 -5.46
N HIS A 248 -2.28 29.12 -5.48
CA HIS A 248 -2.79 29.78 -6.70
C HIS A 248 -3.30 28.76 -7.74
N GLY A 249 -4.26 27.93 -7.32
CA GLY A 249 -4.78 26.83 -8.12
C GLY A 249 -6.01 27.17 -8.97
N THR A 250 -6.09 26.58 -10.15
CA THR A 250 -7.28 26.52 -11.00
C THR A 250 -7.78 25.08 -11.07
N LEU A 251 -9.06 24.87 -10.72
CA LEU A 251 -9.73 23.57 -10.81
C LEU A 251 -10.27 23.35 -12.24
N ILE A 252 -9.94 22.21 -12.85
CA ILE A 252 -10.29 21.89 -14.24
C ILE A 252 -10.67 20.41 -14.41
N ASP A 253 -11.63 20.13 -15.29
CA ASP A 253 -12.01 18.77 -15.69
C ASP A 253 -11.26 18.33 -16.96
N ASP A 254 -11.04 17.03 -17.13
CA ASP A 254 -10.55 16.46 -18.39
C ASP A 254 -11.67 15.92 -19.28
N VAL A 255 -11.30 15.48 -20.49
CA VAL A 255 -12.24 14.93 -21.48
C VAL A 255 -12.91 13.62 -21.04
N ASP A 256 -12.33 12.93 -20.06
CA ASP A 256 -12.84 11.67 -19.50
C ASP A 256 -13.66 11.91 -18.22
N GLY A 257 -13.78 13.16 -17.77
CA GLY A 257 -14.55 13.56 -16.59
C GLY A 257 -13.78 13.48 -15.27
N ASN A 258 -12.47 13.26 -15.29
CA ASN A 258 -11.63 13.38 -14.09
C ASN A 258 -11.36 14.86 -13.79
N TRP A 259 -11.03 15.15 -12.53
CA TRP A 259 -10.79 16.51 -12.07
C TRP A 259 -9.35 16.71 -11.59
N TRP A 260 -8.83 17.91 -11.82
CA TRP A 260 -7.44 18.27 -11.60
C TRP A 260 -7.33 19.66 -11.01
N MET A 261 -6.35 19.87 -10.13
CA MET A 261 -5.92 21.20 -9.70
C MET A 261 -4.59 21.52 -10.39
N VAL A 262 -4.57 22.63 -11.14
CA VAL A 262 -3.34 23.17 -11.74
C VAL A 262 -2.92 24.40 -10.95
N TYR A 263 -1.72 24.39 -10.39
CA TYR A 263 -1.25 25.42 -9.45
C TYR A 263 0.26 25.65 -9.59
N HIS A 264 0.88 26.54 -8.81
CA HIS A 264 2.32 26.72 -8.85
C HIS A 264 3.00 26.51 -7.49
N ALA A 265 4.31 26.27 -7.52
CA ALA A 265 5.15 26.16 -6.32
C ALA A 265 6.61 26.51 -6.63
N TYR A 266 7.39 26.79 -5.60
CA TYR A 266 8.85 26.83 -5.68
C TYR A 266 9.44 25.45 -5.42
N GLU A 267 10.53 25.12 -6.11
CA GLU A 267 11.29 23.92 -5.79
C GLU A 267 12.32 24.23 -4.70
N LYS A 268 12.32 23.43 -3.62
CA LYS A 268 13.22 23.57 -2.48
C LYS A 268 14.68 23.71 -2.91
N GLY A 269 15.32 24.81 -2.48
CA GLY A 269 16.71 25.13 -2.81
C GLY A 269 16.94 25.72 -4.21
N TYR A 270 15.89 25.89 -5.02
CA TYR A 270 15.99 26.35 -6.41
C TYR A 270 14.99 27.47 -6.74
N HIS A 271 14.85 28.46 -5.84
CA HIS A 271 14.08 29.68 -6.11
C HIS A 271 14.52 30.42 -7.38
N THR A 272 15.77 30.18 -7.83
CA THR A 272 16.32 30.65 -9.10
C THR A 272 15.52 30.18 -10.31
N LEU A 273 14.85 29.01 -10.25
CA LEU A 273 13.97 28.51 -11.31
C LEU A 273 12.62 29.24 -11.38
N GLY A 274 12.26 30.00 -10.33
CA GLY A 274 10.95 30.62 -10.20
C GLY A 274 9.85 29.64 -9.80
N ARG A 275 8.60 30.05 -10.04
CA ARG A 275 7.40 29.27 -9.67
C ARG A 275 7.03 28.35 -10.82
N GLN A 276 7.10 27.04 -10.59
CA GLN A 276 6.83 26.03 -11.61
C GLN A 276 5.36 25.62 -11.58
N THR A 277 4.77 25.30 -12.75
CA THR A 277 3.38 24.84 -12.82
C THR A 277 3.28 23.34 -12.52
N LEU A 278 2.46 23.01 -11.53
CA LEU A 278 2.17 21.67 -11.04
C LEU A 278 0.72 21.29 -11.34
N ILE A 279 0.45 19.98 -11.37
CA ILE A 279 -0.89 19.41 -11.43
C ILE A 279 -1.04 18.28 -10.40
N GLU A 280 -2.21 18.17 -9.79
CA GLU A 280 -2.57 17.02 -8.96
C GLU A 280 -4.08 16.68 -9.04
N PRO A 281 -4.46 15.43 -8.82
CA PRO A 281 -5.83 14.98 -9.04
C PRO A 281 -6.78 15.33 -7.90
N MET A 282 -8.00 15.73 -8.27
CA MET A 282 -9.07 16.12 -7.36
C MET A 282 -10.18 15.08 -7.36
N GLN A 283 -10.66 14.72 -6.17
CA GLN A 283 -11.81 13.85 -5.99
C GLN A 283 -12.99 14.67 -5.49
N TRP A 284 -14.13 14.57 -6.19
CA TRP A 284 -15.42 15.02 -5.68
C TRP A 284 -16.00 14.01 -4.69
N LEU A 285 -16.59 14.51 -3.61
CA LEU A 285 -17.19 13.74 -2.53
C LEU A 285 -18.72 13.85 -2.59
N ASP A 286 -19.40 12.92 -1.91
CA ASP A 286 -20.87 12.83 -1.93
C ASP A 286 -21.56 14.05 -1.29
N ASP A 287 -20.85 14.80 -0.45
CA ASP A 287 -21.33 16.06 0.16
C ASP A 287 -21.20 17.28 -0.79
N GLY A 288 -20.73 17.05 -2.01
CA GLY A 288 -20.54 18.08 -3.03
C GLY A 288 -19.28 18.92 -2.81
N TRP A 289 -18.33 18.51 -1.97
CA TRP A 289 -17.01 19.12 -1.89
C TRP A 289 -15.98 18.33 -2.68
N PHE A 290 -14.77 18.88 -2.81
CA PHE A 290 -13.63 18.18 -3.41
C PHE A 290 -12.40 18.31 -2.52
N ARG A 291 -11.47 17.36 -2.67
CA ARG A 291 -10.15 17.36 -2.01
C ARG A 291 -9.09 16.75 -2.90
N SER A 292 -7.82 16.99 -2.56
CA SER A 292 -6.69 16.33 -3.21
C SER A 292 -6.67 14.82 -2.97
N ARG A 293 -6.38 14.03 -4.01
CA ARG A 293 -6.24 12.57 -3.95
C ARG A 293 -4.75 12.21 -3.94
N LYS A 294 -4.26 11.59 -2.85
CA LYS A 294 -2.83 11.24 -2.70
C LYS A 294 -2.36 10.12 -3.65
N ILE A 295 -3.25 9.25 -4.12
CA ILE A 295 -2.92 8.11 -5.00
C ILE A 295 -3.97 8.01 -6.10
N MET A 296 -3.55 8.17 -7.35
CA MET A 296 -4.35 7.79 -8.50
C MET A 296 -3.74 6.57 -9.18
N GLU A 297 -4.60 5.61 -9.53
CA GLU A 297 -4.38 4.74 -10.69
C GLU A 297 -3.98 5.62 -11.88
N ALA A 298 -2.95 5.23 -12.64
CA ALA A 298 -2.49 6.02 -13.78
C ALA A 298 -3.64 6.32 -14.76
N VAL A 299 -4.16 7.54 -14.74
CA VAL A 299 -4.89 8.08 -15.88
C VAL A 299 -3.92 8.02 -17.04
N ARG A 300 -4.25 7.22 -18.06
CA ARG A 300 -3.41 7.03 -19.26
C ARG A 300 -2.98 8.41 -19.78
N PRO A 301 -1.73 8.86 -19.55
CA PRO A 301 -1.21 9.86 -20.45
C PRO A 301 -1.00 9.09 -21.76
N ASN A 302 -1.44 9.66 -22.87
CA ASN A 302 -1.15 9.11 -24.19
C ASN A 302 0.37 9.21 -24.41
N THR A 303 1.11 8.26 -23.83
CA THR A 303 2.57 8.26 -23.71
C THR A 303 3.14 7.63 -24.97
N SER A 304 3.12 8.40 -26.04
CA SER A 304 3.89 8.04 -27.24
C SER A 304 4.93 9.08 -27.65
N LEU A 305 5.22 10.10 -26.83
CA LEU A 305 6.10 11.21 -27.23
C LEU A 305 7.14 11.66 -26.20
N ALA A 306 7.28 11.00 -25.05
CA ALA A 306 8.30 11.39 -24.07
C ALA A 306 9.72 10.96 -24.52
N ASP A 307 10.69 11.82 -24.24
CA ASP A 307 12.16 11.66 -24.36
C ASP A 307 12.86 11.99 -25.69
N LYS A 308 12.27 12.75 -26.63
CA LYS A 308 13.05 13.27 -27.79
C LYS A 308 12.96 14.78 -28.06
N ALA A 309 12.20 15.56 -27.30
CA ALA A 309 12.18 17.00 -27.47
C ALA A 309 13.40 17.64 -26.78
N LYS A 310 14.27 18.32 -27.55
CA LYS A 310 15.22 19.27 -26.96
C LYS A 310 14.41 20.34 -26.22
N PRO A 311 14.86 20.83 -25.04
CA PRO A 311 14.17 21.93 -24.34
C PRO A 311 14.03 23.12 -25.29
N SER A 312 12.80 23.50 -25.62
CA SER A 312 12.54 24.72 -26.38
C SER A 312 12.64 25.90 -25.41
N LEU A 313 13.69 26.70 -25.51
CA LEU A 313 13.82 27.93 -24.73
C LEU A 313 12.99 29.04 -25.38
N TYR A 314 12.13 29.68 -24.59
CA TYR A 314 11.29 30.78 -25.02
C TYR A 314 11.95 32.12 -24.67
N TRP A 315 12.26 32.90 -25.70
CA TRP A 315 12.93 34.19 -25.56
C TRP A 315 11.94 35.33 -25.38
N SER A 316 12.25 36.20 -24.42
CA SER A 316 11.49 37.40 -24.10
C SER A 316 12.43 38.58 -23.87
N SER A 317 11.92 39.78 -24.05
CA SER A 317 12.65 41.03 -23.82
C SER A 317 12.26 41.62 -22.47
N TRP A 318 13.16 42.37 -21.83
CA TRP A 318 12.88 43.03 -20.57
C TRP A 318 12.35 44.46 -20.80
N LYS A 319 11.10 44.74 -20.40
CA LYS A 319 10.40 46.05 -20.43
C LYS A 319 10.17 46.69 -21.81
N GLU A 320 10.72 46.15 -22.89
CA GLU A 320 10.60 46.71 -24.25
C GLU A 320 10.39 45.61 -25.28
N TYR A 321 9.64 45.86 -26.35
CA TYR A 321 9.40 44.89 -27.43
C TYR A 321 9.80 45.47 -28.80
N ASN A 322 10.48 44.67 -29.63
CA ASN A 322 10.81 44.95 -31.04
C ASN A 322 11.61 46.24 -31.39
N ALA A 323 12.26 46.92 -30.45
CA ALA A 323 12.99 48.16 -30.77
C ALA A 323 14.49 47.96 -31.12
N GLN A 324 15.10 46.80 -30.84
CA GLN A 324 16.58 46.66 -30.83
C GLN A 324 17.13 45.31 -31.31
N TYR A 325 16.33 44.39 -31.88
CA TYR A 325 16.84 43.07 -32.31
C TYR A 325 16.12 42.47 -33.53
N ALA A 326 16.80 41.55 -34.21
CA ALA A 326 16.25 40.78 -35.32
C ALA A 326 16.78 39.34 -35.31
N TRP A 327 15.86 38.38 -35.38
CA TRP A 327 16.16 36.96 -35.59
C TRP A 327 16.09 36.63 -37.09
N LYS A 328 17.13 36.02 -37.64
CA LYS A 328 17.17 35.53 -39.02
C LYS A 328 18.01 34.27 -39.12
N ASP A 329 17.44 33.20 -39.69
CA ASP A 329 18.12 31.91 -39.90
C ASP A 329 18.79 31.35 -38.62
N GLY A 330 18.14 31.50 -37.47
CA GLY A 330 18.66 31.05 -36.16
C GLY A 330 19.74 31.97 -35.55
N LYS A 331 20.04 33.11 -36.18
CA LYS A 331 21.02 34.10 -35.73
C LYS A 331 20.31 35.33 -35.20
N LEU A 332 20.83 35.88 -34.12
CA LEU A 332 20.26 37.05 -33.46
C LEU A 332 21.21 38.24 -33.63
N SER A 333 20.73 39.31 -34.26
CA SER A 333 21.42 40.61 -34.27
C SER A 333 20.75 41.55 -33.29
N MET A 334 21.50 42.13 -32.37
CA MET A 334 21.01 43.05 -31.35
C MET A 334 21.79 44.35 -31.37
N ARG A 335 21.09 45.48 -31.42
CA ARG A 335 21.69 46.80 -31.21
C ARG A 335 21.89 47.02 -29.72
N GLY A 336 23.11 47.40 -29.35
CA GLY A 336 23.47 47.74 -27.98
C GLY A 336 22.78 49.01 -27.51
N LYS A 337 22.46 49.04 -26.21
CA LYS A 337 22.11 50.25 -25.47
C LYS A 337 22.70 50.19 -24.06
N GLY A 338 22.82 51.33 -23.39
CA GLY A 338 23.38 51.35 -22.03
C GLY A 338 24.85 50.93 -21.97
N ALA A 339 25.33 50.61 -20.77
CA ALA A 339 26.75 50.32 -20.51
C ALA A 339 26.99 49.03 -19.70
N SER A 340 25.95 48.45 -19.11
CA SER A 340 26.02 47.23 -18.30
C SER A 340 24.71 46.45 -18.39
N PRO A 341 24.64 45.20 -17.86
CA PRO A 341 23.40 44.41 -17.90
C PRO A 341 22.17 45.15 -17.36
N LYS A 342 22.36 46.05 -16.37
CA LYS A 342 21.32 46.90 -15.77
C LYS A 342 20.45 47.66 -16.78
N ASN A 343 21.03 48.09 -17.89
CA ASN A 343 20.36 48.95 -18.88
C ASN A 343 20.65 48.53 -20.33
N ALA A 344 21.03 47.27 -20.55
CA ALA A 344 21.35 46.72 -21.86
C ALA A 344 20.11 46.30 -22.66
N SER A 345 20.30 46.03 -23.95
CA SER A 345 19.35 45.25 -24.74
C SER A 345 19.49 43.79 -24.33
N LEU A 346 18.39 43.17 -23.89
CA LEU A 346 18.37 41.79 -23.38
C LEU A 346 17.39 40.93 -24.17
N GLN A 347 17.80 39.72 -24.50
CA GLN A 347 16.91 38.59 -24.78
C GLN A 347 17.08 37.59 -23.66
N LEU A 348 15.99 37.23 -22.99
CA LEU A 348 15.95 36.42 -21.78
C LEU A 348 15.13 35.15 -22.01
N ALA A 349 15.72 34.00 -21.72
CA ALA A 349 15.09 32.69 -21.80
C ALA A 349 14.81 32.11 -20.40
N ILE A 350 13.62 31.53 -20.23
CA ILE A 350 13.28 30.77 -19.03
C ILE A 350 14.23 29.57 -18.89
N VAL A 351 14.74 29.34 -17.69
CA VAL A 351 15.60 28.21 -17.36
C VAL A 351 14.75 27.12 -16.69
N PRO A 352 14.54 25.96 -17.33
CA PRO A 352 13.71 24.91 -16.76
C PRO A 352 14.47 23.92 -15.86
N ASP A 353 15.80 23.82 -16.00
CA ASP A 353 16.56 22.74 -15.39
C ASP A 353 17.64 23.24 -14.42
N LYS A 354 17.90 22.45 -13.37
CA LYS A 354 18.92 22.72 -12.35
C LYS A 354 20.35 22.52 -12.85
N ASN A 355 20.51 21.73 -13.93
CA ASN A 355 21.80 21.28 -14.43
C ASN A 355 21.84 21.37 -15.94
N TYR A 356 22.62 22.30 -16.46
CA TYR A 356 22.70 22.56 -17.89
C TYR A 356 24.01 23.23 -18.25
N GLU A 357 24.36 23.18 -19.53
CA GLU A 357 25.28 24.13 -20.14
C GLU A 357 24.56 24.95 -21.20
N ALA A 358 24.86 26.25 -21.23
CA ALA A 358 24.40 27.17 -22.26
C ALA A 358 25.62 27.82 -22.90
N GLN A 359 25.72 27.80 -24.23
CA GLN A 359 26.80 28.45 -24.95
C GLN A 359 26.30 29.27 -26.13
N VAL A 360 27.10 30.24 -26.57
CA VAL A 360 26.79 31.10 -27.70
C VAL A 360 28.06 31.62 -28.36
N GLU A 361 28.03 31.75 -29.68
CA GLU A 361 29.04 32.46 -30.47
C GLU A 361 28.67 33.94 -30.56
N VAL A 362 29.65 34.82 -30.35
CA VAL A 362 29.46 36.27 -30.26
C VAL A 362 30.39 37.00 -31.22
N THR A 363 29.82 37.87 -32.05
CA THR A 363 30.57 38.79 -32.91
C THR A 363 30.21 40.24 -32.57
N LEU A 364 31.22 41.04 -32.21
CA LEU A 364 31.05 42.44 -31.80
C LEU A 364 31.26 43.42 -32.95
N GLY A 365 30.30 44.32 -33.15
CA GLY A 365 30.46 45.55 -33.93
C GLY A 365 31.26 46.61 -33.18
N ARG A 366 31.67 47.67 -33.89
CA ARG A 366 32.43 48.78 -33.27
C ARG A 366 31.63 49.43 -32.14
N GLY A 367 32.24 49.50 -30.94
CA GLY A 367 31.62 50.12 -29.77
C GLY A 367 30.49 49.30 -29.13
N ALA A 368 30.39 48.00 -29.48
CA ALA A 368 29.47 47.05 -28.88
C ALA A 368 30.11 46.28 -27.71
N VAL A 369 29.28 45.87 -26.76
CA VAL A 369 29.62 44.93 -25.69
C VAL A 369 28.62 43.78 -25.77
N GLY A 370 29.12 42.55 -25.92
CA GLY A 370 28.31 41.34 -26.04
C GLY A 370 28.54 40.40 -24.87
N GLY A 371 27.48 39.73 -24.38
CA GLY A 371 27.58 38.83 -23.24
C GLY A 371 26.52 37.75 -23.16
N LEU A 372 26.81 36.75 -22.31
CA LEU A 372 25.93 35.66 -21.89
C LEU A 372 25.78 35.74 -20.37
N LEU A 373 24.54 35.86 -19.90
CA LEU A 373 24.21 36.20 -18.51
C LEU A 373 23.20 35.23 -17.90
N LEU A 374 23.12 35.29 -16.57
CA LEU A 374 22.00 34.88 -15.74
C LEU A 374 21.39 36.15 -15.13
N PHE A 375 20.19 36.51 -15.54
CA PHE A 375 19.56 37.79 -15.23
C PHE A 375 18.26 37.60 -14.45
N TYR A 376 18.19 38.17 -13.25
CA TYR A 376 16.97 38.21 -12.43
C TYR A 376 16.28 39.57 -12.60
N ASN A 377 17.00 40.66 -12.32
CA ASN A 377 16.55 42.04 -12.55
C ASN A 377 17.76 42.99 -12.69
N GLU A 378 17.51 44.30 -12.74
CA GLU A 378 18.53 45.34 -12.92
C GLU A 378 19.58 45.46 -11.81
N VAL A 379 19.34 44.82 -10.67
CA VAL A 379 20.22 44.85 -9.50
C VAL A 379 20.71 43.47 -9.09
N ALA A 380 20.34 42.41 -9.83
CA ALA A 380 20.68 41.02 -9.55
C ALA A 380 20.93 40.27 -10.87
N PHE A 381 22.20 40.09 -11.21
CA PHE A 381 22.63 39.34 -12.40
C PHE A 381 24.07 38.84 -12.26
N ALA A 382 24.36 37.73 -12.93
CA ALA A 382 25.68 37.11 -13.01
C ALA A 382 26.02 36.74 -14.46
N GLY A 383 27.29 36.47 -14.77
CA GLY A 383 27.72 35.98 -16.08
C GLY A 383 28.92 36.70 -16.67
N ILE A 384 29.01 36.72 -18.00
CA ILE A 384 30.22 37.10 -18.72
C ILE A 384 29.90 38.01 -19.92
N SER A 385 30.68 39.07 -20.09
CA SER A 385 30.62 39.93 -21.30
C SER A 385 32.01 40.35 -21.78
N SER A 386 32.10 40.83 -23.01
CA SER A 386 33.31 41.47 -23.52
C SER A 386 33.03 42.65 -24.45
N ASP A 387 33.91 43.65 -24.39
CA ASP A 387 33.99 44.79 -25.32
C ASP A 387 35.03 44.58 -26.44
N GLY A 388 35.56 43.36 -26.57
CA GLY A 388 36.61 42.99 -27.52
C GLY A 388 38.05 43.29 -27.06
N LYS A 389 38.23 44.01 -25.95
CA LYS A 389 39.54 44.30 -25.33
C LYS A 389 39.68 43.74 -23.92
N SER A 390 38.57 43.68 -23.19
CA SER A 390 38.46 43.15 -21.83
C SER A 390 37.26 42.23 -21.72
N ILE A 391 37.38 41.21 -20.86
CA ILE A 391 36.27 40.37 -20.42
C ILE A 391 35.85 40.89 -19.05
N THR A 392 34.56 41.12 -18.87
CA THR A 392 33.96 41.48 -17.58
C THR A 392 33.20 40.28 -17.04
N LEU A 393 33.52 39.89 -15.81
CA LEU A 393 32.85 38.83 -15.05
C LEU A 393 31.91 39.49 -14.04
N TYR A 394 30.64 39.11 -14.07
CA TYR A 394 29.62 39.58 -13.14
C TYR A 394 29.28 38.47 -12.16
N GLU A 395 29.40 38.75 -10.87
CA GLU A 395 28.90 37.89 -9.79
C GLU A 395 27.58 38.43 -9.24
N ASP A 396 27.44 39.75 -9.21
CA ASP A 396 26.22 40.50 -8.91
C ASP A 396 26.33 41.90 -9.55
N ALA A 397 25.26 42.70 -9.56
CA ALA A 397 25.25 44.05 -10.10
C ALA A 397 26.31 44.98 -9.46
N ASN A 398 26.67 44.73 -8.20
CA ASN A 398 27.68 45.48 -7.46
C ASN A 398 29.04 44.77 -7.37
N LYS A 399 29.16 43.55 -7.88
CA LYS A 399 30.36 42.72 -7.76
C LYS A 399 30.81 42.22 -9.13
N GLN A 400 31.80 42.91 -9.71
CA GLN A 400 32.38 42.57 -11.01
C GLN A 400 33.91 42.60 -10.99
N SER A 401 34.53 41.84 -11.89
CA SER A 401 35.96 41.89 -12.16
C SER A 401 36.23 41.96 -13.66
N LYS A 402 37.43 42.43 -14.05
CA LYS A 402 37.85 42.52 -15.45
C LYS A 402 39.17 41.83 -15.69
N VAL A 403 39.26 41.11 -16.80
CA VAL A 403 40.50 40.49 -17.29
C VAL A 403 40.75 40.90 -18.75
N ALA A 404 41.99 40.80 -19.22
CA ALA A 404 42.33 41.12 -20.61
C ALA A 404 41.68 40.11 -21.57
N ASN A 405 41.13 40.59 -22.69
CA ASN A 405 40.59 39.73 -23.75
C ASN A 405 41.64 39.52 -24.85
N SER A 406 42.10 38.28 -25.04
CA SER A 406 43.03 37.88 -26.12
C SER A 406 42.32 37.31 -27.36
N LEU A 407 40.99 37.14 -27.31
CA LEU A 407 40.15 36.56 -28.37
C LEU A 407 39.69 37.61 -29.40
N GLY A 408 39.66 38.89 -29.02
CA GLY A 408 39.22 39.99 -29.88
C GLY A 408 37.69 40.09 -30.00
N ASN A 409 37.19 40.44 -31.18
CA ASN A 409 35.78 40.76 -31.40
C ASN A 409 34.91 39.55 -31.81
N HIS A 410 35.48 38.36 -31.90
CA HIS A 410 34.79 37.13 -32.26
C HIS A 410 35.22 36.02 -31.30
N PHE A 411 34.28 35.46 -30.55
CA PHE A 411 34.55 34.50 -29.48
C PHE A 411 33.29 33.72 -29.10
N TYR A 412 33.47 32.68 -28.29
CA TYR A 412 32.40 31.86 -27.74
C TYR A 412 32.34 32.02 -26.22
N LEU A 413 31.13 32.05 -25.67
CA LEU A 413 30.87 32.11 -24.22
C LEU A 413 30.08 30.88 -23.81
N LYS A 414 30.37 30.32 -22.63
CA LYS A 414 29.59 29.23 -22.03
C LYS A 414 29.38 29.46 -20.53
N ILE A 415 28.17 29.14 -20.08
CA ILE A 415 27.81 28.98 -18.67
C ILE A 415 27.51 27.50 -18.45
N VAL A 416 28.21 26.86 -17.52
CA VAL A 416 27.88 25.53 -17.02
C VAL A 416 27.29 25.69 -15.63
N ASN A 417 26.02 25.36 -15.46
CA ASN A 417 25.33 25.45 -14.17
C ASN A 417 25.09 24.04 -13.61
N ARG A 418 25.51 23.82 -12.37
CA ARG A 418 25.21 22.63 -11.56
C ARG A 418 24.63 23.07 -10.23
N ARG A 419 23.32 22.91 -10.05
CA ARG A 419 22.61 23.19 -8.79
C ARG A 419 22.89 24.58 -8.19
N ASN A 420 22.79 25.64 -9.00
CA ASN A 420 23.09 27.04 -8.68
C ASN A 420 24.59 27.39 -8.59
N VAL A 421 25.49 26.45 -8.82
CA VAL A 421 26.93 26.73 -8.91
C VAL A 421 27.33 26.76 -10.38
N CYS A 422 27.80 27.92 -10.82
CA CYS A 422 28.13 28.19 -12.21
C CYS A 422 29.64 28.25 -12.46
N SER A 423 30.04 27.77 -13.63
CA SER A 423 31.36 28.03 -14.21
C SER A 423 31.19 28.87 -15.49
N LEU A 424 32.01 29.90 -15.65
CA LEU A 424 32.03 30.76 -16.83
C LEU A 424 33.25 30.41 -17.68
N GLN A 425 33.00 30.10 -18.95
CA GLN A 425 34.03 29.64 -19.87
C GLN A 425 34.02 30.46 -21.16
N ILE A 426 35.20 30.56 -21.77
CA ILE A 426 35.42 31.22 -23.07
C ILE A 426 36.09 30.25 -24.04
N SER A 427 35.88 30.46 -25.33
CA SER A 427 36.56 29.72 -26.38
C SER A 427 36.80 30.59 -27.61
N ARG A 428 37.86 30.27 -28.37
CA ARG A 428 38.14 30.88 -29.67
C ARG A 428 37.36 30.22 -30.80
N ASP A 429 37.08 28.92 -30.69
CA ASP A 429 36.54 28.09 -31.78
C ASP A 429 35.30 27.27 -31.40
N GLY A 430 34.86 27.34 -30.14
CA GLY A 430 33.71 26.61 -29.62
C GLY A 430 33.99 25.15 -29.24
N SER A 431 35.24 24.69 -29.37
CA SER A 431 35.66 23.30 -29.09
C SER A 431 36.63 23.22 -27.90
N GLU A 432 37.64 24.08 -27.85
CA GLU A 432 38.57 24.17 -26.71
C GLU A 432 38.10 25.26 -25.74
N TRP A 433 37.76 24.89 -24.51
CA TRP A 433 37.16 25.79 -23.52
C TRP A 433 38.13 26.10 -22.38
N GLU A 434 38.27 27.39 -22.07
CA GLU A 434 39.00 27.88 -20.90
C GLU A 434 38.00 28.33 -19.83
N THR A 435 38.09 27.75 -18.63
CA THR A 435 37.33 28.21 -17.45
C THR A 435 38.02 29.42 -16.83
N ILE A 436 37.37 30.59 -16.90
CA ILE A 436 37.91 31.84 -16.36
C ILE A 436 37.29 32.26 -15.03
N LYS A 437 36.15 31.67 -14.68
CA LYS A 437 35.57 31.73 -13.34
C LYS A 437 34.93 30.38 -13.03
N ASP A 438 35.24 29.84 -11.87
CA ASP A 438 34.60 28.64 -11.34
C ASP A 438 33.97 28.94 -9.97
N GLN A 439 33.07 28.05 -9.54
CA GLN A 439 32.40 28.13 -8.24
C GLN A 439 31.62 29.45 -8.02
N LEU A 440 30.94 29.94 -9.06
CA LEU A 440 30.08 31.11 -8.95
C LEU A 440 28.71 30.70 -8.41
N ASP A 441 28.45 31.00 -7.14
CA ASP A 441 27.15 30.75 -6.50
C ASP A 441 26.11 31.81 -6.92
N VAL A 442 25.02 31.35 -7.54
CA VAL A 442 23.87 32.19 -7.94
C VAL A 442 22.61 31.91 -7.12
N SER A 443 22.70 31.08 -6.08
CA SER A 443 21.55 30.67 -5.25
C SER A 443 20.81 31.83 -4.60
N GLY A 444 21.51 32.96 -4.35
CA GLY A 444 20.94 34.18 -3.78
C GLY A 444 20.22 35.10 -4.77
N LEU A 445 20.28 34.86 -6.09
CA LEU A 445 19.67 35.73 -7.10
C LEU A 445 18.18 35.41 -7.32
N HIS A 446 17.36 35.65 -6.30
CA HIS A 446 15.93 35.40 -6.30
C HIS A 446 15.14 36.39 -5.43
N HIS A 447 13.82 36.20 -5.34
CA HIS A 447 12.89 37.16 -4.75
C HIS A 447 13.13 37.48 -3.27
N ASN A 448 13.53 36.52 -2.42
CA ASN A 448 13.75 36.80 -0.99
C ASN A 448 14.86 37.82 -0.75
N ASN A 449 15.83 37.92 -1.68
CA ASN A 449 16.95 38.84 -1.55
C ASN A 449 16.78 40.11 -2.39
N HIS A 450 16.03 40.05 -3.49
CA HIS A 450 16.00 41.12 -4.48
C HIS A 450 14.58 41.61 -4.85
N GLY A 451 13.54 41.05 -4.24
CA GLY A 451 12.13 41.40 -4.45
C GLY A 451 11.61 41.08 -5.86
N GLY A 452 10.31 41.31 -6.07
CA GLY A 452 9.63 40.90 -7.30
C GLY A 452 9.34 39.40 -7.34
N PHE A 453 8.71 38.92 -8.41
CA PHE A 453 8.26 37.52 -8.51
C PHE A 453 8.80 36.83 -9.77
N TYR A 454 10.03 37.17 -10.13
CA TYR A 454 10.73 36.69 -11.33
C TYR A 454 11.54 35.42 -11.07
N SER A 455 12.31 35.00 -12.08
CA SER A 455 13.32 33.94 -12.01
C SER A 455 14.63 34.36 -12.65
N LEU A 456 15.67 33.58 -12.38
CA LEU A 456 16.97 33.76 -12.99
C LEU A 456 16.94 33.21 -14.43
N ARG A 457 16.96 34.11 -15.42
CA ARG A 457 16.85 33.77 -16.85
C ARG A 457 18.18 33.82 -17.58
N LEU A 458 18.38 32.93 -18.54
CA LEU A 458 19.53 32.99 -19.44
C LEU A 458 19.40 34.20 -20.37
N GLY A 459 20.42 35.06 -20.41
CA GLY A 459 20.38 36.34 -21.10
C GLY A 459 21.43 36.50 -22.18
N LEU A 460 21.02 36.87 -23.39
CA LEU A 460 21.90 37.42 -24.42
C LEU A 460 21.89 38.94 -24.30
N MET A 461 23.07 39.53 -24.11
CA MET A 461 23.23 40.94 -23.77
C MET A 461 23.95 41.71 -24.87
N ALA A 462 23.35 42.79 -25.35
CA ALA A 462 24.02 43.80 -26.16
C ALA A 462 24.00 45.17 -25.47
N ALA A 463 25.18 45.73 -25.20
CA ALA A 463 25.35 47.09 -24.68
C ALA A 463 26.29 47.94 -25.55
N GLY A 464 26.39 49.23 -25.23
CA GLY A 464 27.14 50.20 -26.01
C GLY A 464 26.34 50.79 -27.17
N SER A 465 27.02 51.26 -28.21
CA SER A 465 26.39 51.91 -29.38
C SER A 465 26.42 51.07 -30.66
N GLY A 466 27.14 49.94 -30.64
CA GLY A 466 27.29 49.03 -31.77
C GLY A 466 26.27 47.89 -31.79
N GLU A 467 26.34 47.05 -32.83
CA GLU A 467 25.55 45.82 -32.97
C GLU A 467 26.36 44.61 -32.45
N VAL A 468 25.69 43.67 -31.79
CA VAL A 468 26.21 42.35 -31.43
C VAL A 468 25.45 41.29 -32.21
N ARG A 469 26.18 40.32 -32.77
CA ARG A 469 25.58 39.14 -33.40
C ARG A 469 25.83 37.91 -32.55
N PHE A 470 24.77 37.16 -32.30
CA PHE A 470 24.77 35.90 -31.59
C PHE A 470 24.42 34.77 -32.56
N GLU A 471 25.26 33.73 -32.57
CA GLU A 471 25.15 32.58 -33.45
C GLU A 471 25.35 31.29 -32.63
N ASN A 472 24.95 30.14 -33.18
CA ASN A 472 25.22 28.81 -32.62
C ASN A 472 24.88 28.65 -31.12
N PHE A 473 23.79 29.28 -30.66
CA PHE A 473 23.32 29.11 -29.30
C PHE A 473 22.89 27.66 -29.06
N THR A 474 23.40 27.03 -28.00
CA THR A 474 22.95 25.69 -27.58
C THR A 474 22.68 25.65 -26.08
N TYR A 475 21.67 24.88 -25.70
CA TYR A 475 21.33 24.54 -24.32
C TYR A 475 21.29 23.01 -24.21
N ASN A 476 22.17 22.43 -23.41
CA ASN A 476 22.27 20.99 -23.21
C ASN A 476 22.09 20.65 -21.73
N LEU A 477 21.32 19.60 -21.46
CA LEU A 477 21.22 19.05 -20.11
C LEU A 477 22.50 18.31 -19.75
N LEU A 478 22.93 18.45 -18.49
CA LEU A 478 24.04 17.66 -17.97
C LEU A 478 23.47 16.34 -17.41
N PRO A 479 23.90 15.17 -17.93
CA PRO A 479 23.42 13.89 -17.42
C PRO A 479 24.01 13.62 -16.02
N GLY A 480 23.21 12.97 -15.18
CA GLY A 480 23.68 12.20 -14.04
C GLY A 480 23.88 10.74 -14.44
N ARG A 481 24.53 9.96 -13.57
CA ARG A 481 24.66 8.52 -13.75
C ARG A 481 24.06 7.78 -12.58
N LEU A 482 23.31 6.73 -12.89
CA LEU A 482 22.82 5.75 -11.93
C LEU A 482 23.64 4.47 -12.08
N PHE A 483 23.99 3.83 -10.97
CA PHE A 483 24.65 2.54 -10.91
C PHE A 483 23.74 1.56 -10.19
N ALA A 484 23.25 0.56 -10.91
CA ALA A 484 22.40 -0.50 -10.37
C ALA A 484 23.21 -1.76 -10.14
N TYR A 485 23.22 -2.27 -8.90
CA TYR A 485 24.08 -3.36 -8.46
C TYR A 485 23.40 -4.23 -7.41
N SER A 486 23.95 -5.41 -7.16
CA SER A 486 23.62 -6.26 -6.00
C SER A 486 24.87 -6.40 -5.14
N THR A 487 24.71 -6.56 -3.83
CA THR A 487 25.83 -6.88 -2.94
C THR A 487 25.99 -8.38 -2.79
N ASP A 488 27.22 -8.86 -2.58
CA ASP A 488 27.48 -10.25 -2.20
C ASP A 488 27.19 -10.52 -0.71
N GLU A 489 26.99 -9.46 0.08
CA GLU A 489 26.50 -9.52 1.45
C GLU A 489 25.19 -10.31 1.57
N ASN A 490 25.03 -11.00 2.70
CA ASN A 490 23.88 -11.86 2.98
C ASN A 490 23.59 -12.88 1.84
N ASN A 491 24.63 -13.29 1.10
CA ASN A 491 24.54 -14.21 -0.03
C ASN A 491 23.60 -13.69 -1.16
N ASN A 492 23.70 -12.42 -1.53
CA ASN A 492 22.92 -11.76 -2.59
C ASN A 492 21.41 -11.65 -2.31
N LYS A 493 21.00 -11.68 -1.04
CA LYS A 493 19.58 -11.56 -0.62
C LYS A 493 19.13 -10.12 -0.41
N ASN A 494 20.06 -9.17 -0.42
CA ASN A 494 19.73 -7.76 -0.18
C ASN A 494 19.08 -7.10 -1.39
N GLY A 495 19.04 -7.77 -2.54
CA GLY A 495 18.34 -7.33 -3.74
C GLY A 495 19.14 -6.34 -4.58
N LEU A 496 18.42 -5.51 -5.35
CA LEU A 496 18.98 -4.47 -6.19
C LEU A 496 19.14 -3.17 -5.39
N HIS A 497 20.34 -2.60 -5.44
CA HIS A 497 20.70 -1.32 -4.85
C HIS A 497 21.09 -0.31 -5.93
N LEU A 498 20.97 0.98 -5.61
CA LEU A 498 21.31 2.07 -6.50
C LEU A 498 22.35 3.01 -5.88
N SER A 499 23.29 3.46 -6.70
CA SER A 499 24.18 4.59 -6.42
C SER A 499 24.09 5.61 -7.54
N TRP A 500 24.41 6.87 -7.26
CA TRP A 500 24.37 7.93 -8.26
C TRP A 500 25.64 8.77 -8.27
N SER A 501 25.90 9.43 -9.40
CA SER A 501 27.03 10.33 -9.59
C SER A 501 26.68 11.49 -10.53
N GLU A 502 27.18 12.68 -10.22
CA GLU A 502 27.04 13.89 -11.04
C GLU A 502 28.11 14.02 -12.13
N ASP A 503 29.27 13.40 -11.91
CA ASP A 503 30.47 13.51 -12.74
C ASP A 503 31.04 12.15 -13.20
N GLY A 504 30.44 11.05 -12.73
CA GLY A 504 30.87 9.69 -12.97
C GLY A 504 32.08 9.24 -12.16
N LYS A 505 32.61 10.08 -11.26
CA LYS A 505 33.79 9.80 -10.43
C LYS A 505 33.39 9.61 -8.97
N GLU A 506 32.61 10.53 -8.41
CA GLU A 506 32.13 10.45 -7.03
C GLU A 506 30.75 9.77 -6.98
N TRP A 507 30.65 8.65 -6.27
CA TRP A 507 29.46 7.82 -6.21
C TRP A 507 28.83 7.83 -4.83
N ASN A 508 27.54 8.13 -4.76
CA ASN A 508 26.76 8.23 -3.54
C ASN A 508 25.66 7.15 -3.55
N LYS A 509 25.55 6.36 -2.48
CA LYS A 509 24.46 5.38 -2.33
C LYS A 509 23.11 6.09 -2.21
N ILE A 510 22.05 5.51 -2.79
CA ILE A 510 20.66 5.96 -2.56
C ILE A 510 20.02 4.97 -1.60
N GLY A 511 19.73 5.42 -0.37
CA GLY A 511 19.23 4.57 0.71
C GLY A 511 20.20 3.43 0.99
N PRO A 512 21.22 3.61 1.85
CA PRO A 512 22.33 2.66 1.98
C PRO A 512 21.92 1.21 2.20
N GLU A 513 20.79 0.98 2.88
CA GLU A 513 20.19 -0.34 3.15
C GLU A 513 18.89 -0.60 2.35
N PHE A 514 18.48 0.35 1.51
CA PHE A 514 17.24 0.27 0.75
C PHE A 514 17.38 -0.68 -0.43
N SER A 515 16.42 -1.61 -0.54
CA SER A 515 16.35 -2.61 -1.60
C SER A 515 15.27 -2.22 -2.60
N PHE A 516 15.65 -1.90 -3.83
CA PHE A 516 14.73 -1.45 -4.87
C PHE A 516 13.96 -2.59 -5.53
N LEU A 517 14.56 -3.77 -5.61
CA LEU A 517 13.96 -4.99 -6.16
C LEU A 517 14.54 -6.20 -5.43
N ARG A 518 13.69 -7.12 -4.98
CA ARG A 518 14.11 -8.41 -4.40
C ARG A 518 13.58 -9.54 -5.25
N SER A 519 14.35 -10.62 -5.39
CA SER A 519 13.89 -11.81 -6.09
C SER A 519 12.78 -12.50 -5.28
N ASP A 520 11.64 -12.76 -5.91
CA ASP A 520 10.54 -13.58 -5.40
C ASP A 520 10.68 -15.07 -5.77
N TYR A 521 11.72 -15.43 -6.54
CA TYR A 521 11.97 -16.81 -6.97
C TYR A 521 12.36 -17.74 -5.83
N GLY A 522 11.74 -18.92 -5.83
CA GLY A 522 12.07 -20.01 -4.91
C GLY A 522 11.54 -19.79 -3.49
N ASN A 523 11.93 -20.69 -2.59
CA ASN A 523 11.37 -20.75 -1.25
C ASN A 523 11.86 -19.58 -0.40
N TRP A 524 11.07 -19.20 0.60
CA TRP A 524 11.51 -18.21 1.59
C TRP A 524 12.84 -18.65 2.23
N GLY A 525 13.80 -17.73 2.26
CA GLY A 525 15.13 -17.99 2.79
C GLY A 525 16.21 -18.05 1.72
N THR A 526 16.65 -19.23 1.30
CA THR A 526 17.95 -19.42 0.61
C THR A 526 17.96 -19.05 -0.87
N GLU A 527 16.84 -19.15 -1.57
CA GLU A 527 16.80 -19.03 -3.04
C GLU A 527 16.36 -17.67 -3.56
N LYS A 528 15.77 -16.83 -2.70
CA LYS A 528 15.39 -15.43 -2.99
C LYS A 528 16.62 -14.53 -3.12
N ARG A 529 17.39 -14.75 -4.19
CA ARG A 529 18.67 -14.09 -4.48
C ARG A 529 18.61 -13.33 -5.80
N LEU A 530 19.29 -12.20 -5.85
CA LEU A 530 19.43 -11.36 -7.03
C LEU A 530 20.91 -11.24 -7.37
N ILE A 531 21.40 -12.10 -8.27
CA ILE A 531 22.83 -12.25 -8.55
C ILE A 531 23.19 -11.60 -9.89
N ASN A 532 24.23 -10.76 -9.91
CA ASN A 532 24.77 -10.09 -11.11
C ASN A 532 23.69 -9.38 -11.96
N PRO A 533 23.03 -8.34 -11.42
CA PRO A 533 21.99 -7.64 -12.15
C PRO A 533 22.53 -6.91 -13.37
N LEU A 534 21.82 -7.07 -14.49
CA LEU A 534 21.95 -6.32 -15.72
C LEU A 534 20.75 -5.38 -15.84
N THR A 535 21.00 -4.08 -15.71
CA THR A 535 19.96 -3.05 -15.89
C THR A 535 20.21 -2.25 -17.16
N PHE A 536 19.16 -2.01 -17.95
CA PHE A 536 19.23 -1.22 -19.19
C PHE A 536 17.88 -0.58 -19.53
N LYS A 537 17.91 0.51 -20.31
CA LYS A 537 16.68 1.11 -20.89
C LYS A 537 16.34 0.39 -22.19
N GLY A 538 15.14 -0.19 -22.26
CA GLY A 538 14.60 -0.88 -23.43
C GLY A 538 14.08 0.09 -24.50
N GLU A 539 13.81 -0.45 -25.70
CA GLU A 539 13.18 0.32 -26.80
C GLU A 539 11.72 0.69 -26.51
N ASP A 540 11.07 -0.02 -25.58
CA ASP A 540 9.75 0.26 -25.03
C ASP A 540 9.73 1.45 -24.07
N GLY A 541 10.91 2.03 -23.77
CA GLY A 541 11.08 3.16 -22.87
C GLY A 541 11.12 2.78 -21.39
N LEU A 542 11.03 1.49 -21.04
CA LEU A 542 11.15 0.99 -19.67
C LEU A 542 12.60 0.72 -19.30
N TYR A 543 12.89 0.71 -18.01
CA TYR A 543 14.12 0.13 -17.48
C TYR A 543 13.86 -1.34 -17.14
N HIS A 544 14.67 -2.25 -17.66
CA HIS A 544 14.61 -3.66 -17.35
C HIS A 544 15.75 -4.03 -16.41
N CYS A 545 15.46 -4.92 -15.45
CA CYS A 545 16.46 -5.60 -14.63
C CYS A 545 16.40 -7.10 -14.92
N LEU A 546 17.54 -7.68 -15.27
CA LEU A 546 17.73 -9.11 -15.49
C LEU A 546 18.79 -9.63 -14.50
N TRP A 547 18.60 -10.79 -13.88
CA TRP A 547 19.56 -11.33 -12.91
C TRP A 547 19.59 -12.85 -12.92
N MET A 548 20.67 -13.45 -12.42
CA MET A 548 20.72 -14.89 -12.20
C MET A 548 19.99 -15.27 -10.91
N LEU A 549 19.16 -16.30 -10.99
CA LEU A 549 18.42 -16.85 -9.84
C LEU A 549 19.32 -17.69 -8.92
N ASN A 550 20.30 -18.38 -9.53
CA ASN A 550 21.26 -19.25 -8.87
C ASN A 550 22.50 -19.45 -9.76
N GLU A 551 23.45 -20.24 -9.27
CA GLU A 551 24.72 -20.55 -9.93
C GLU A 551 24.56 -21.50 -11.13
N CYS A 552 23.38 -22.12 -11.31
CA CYS A 552 23.14 -23.16 -12.32
C CYS A 552 22.74 -22.59 -13.70
N ASN A 553 22.44 -21.28 -13.81
CA ASN A 553 22.13 -20.55 -15.05
C ASN A 553 21.05 -21.20 -15.94
N GLU A 554 20.11 -21.96 -15.37
CA GLU A 554 19.01 -22.61 -16.12
C GLU A 554 17.88 -21.62 -16.48
N ALA A 555 17.71 -20.59 -15.66
CA ALA A 555 16.78 -19.48 -15.87
C ALA A 555 17.35 -18.19 -15.24
N ILE A 556 16.82 -17.05 -15.68
CA ILE A 556 17.10 -15.73 -15.12
C ILE A 556 15.82 -15.15 -14.53
N GLY A 557 15.93 -14.18 -13.65
CA GLY A 557 14.81 -13.32 -13.27
C GLY A 557 14.74 -12.10 -14.19
N HIS A 558 13.53 -11.61 -14.41
CA HIS A 558 13.23 -10.40 -15.19
C HIS A 558 12.14 -9.59 -14.51
N ALA A 559 12.39 -8.29 -14.37
CA ALA A 559 11.40 -7.30 -13.98
C ALA A 559 11.64 -5.99 -14.74
N SER A 560 10.64 -5.13 -14.81
CA SER A 560 10.72 -3.83 -15.48
C SER A 560 10.13 -2.72 -14.62
N THR A 561 10.62 -1.49 -14.83
CA THR A 561 10.23 -0.31 -14.06
C THR A 561 10.32 0.95 -14.92
N ARG A 562 9.55 1.98 -14.55
CA ARG A 562 9.67 3.34 -15.12
C ARG A 562 10.51 4.27 -14.25
N ASP A 563 10.61 3.98 -12.96
CA ASP A 563 11.07 4.91 -11.93
C ASP A 563 12.01 4.29 -10.88
N PHE A 564 12.35 2.99 -11.02
CA PHE A 564 13.12 2.20 -10.07
C PHE A 564 12.46 1.95 -8.71
N VAL A 565 11.25 2.44 -8.48
CA VAL A 565 10.53 2.30 -7.22
C VAL A 565 9.43 1.24 -7.36
N HIS A 566 8.70 1.28 -8.48
CA HIS A 566 7.60 0.38 -8.77
C HIS A 566 8.04 -0.60 -9.86
N TRP A 567 7.94 -1.88 -9.57
CA TRP A 567 8.39 -2.95 -10.46
C TRP A 567 7.22 -3.81 -10.91
N SER A 568 7.25 -4.18 -12.19
CA SER A 568 6.32 -5.17 -12.76
C SER A 568 6.47 -6.52 -12.05
N ARG A 569 5.44 -7.36 -12.16
CA ARG A 569 5.52 -8.80 -11.82
C ARG A 569 6.79 -9.43 -12.37
N GLN A 570 7.44 -10.25 -11.56
CA GLN A 570 8.68 -10.91 -11.96
C GLN A 570 8.37 -12.09 -12.87
N ALA A 571 9.21 -12.28 -13.87
CA ALA A 571 9.17 -13.44 -14.76
C ALA A 571 10.49 -14.21 -14.65
N TYR A 572 10.46 -15.50 -15.02
CA TYR A 572 11.65 -16.35 -14.98
C TYR A 572 12.01 -16.95 -16.35
N PRO A 573 12.48 -16.13 -17.31
CA PRO A 573 12.91 -16.59 -18.62
C PRO A 573 13.98 -17.69 -18.55
N SER A 574 13.81 -18.73 -19.36
CA SER A 574 14.80 -19.81 -19.54
C SER A 574 15.33 -19.84 -20.97
N LYS A 575 16.25 -20.76 -21.26
CA LYS A 575 16.92 -20.89 -22.56
C LYS A 575 15.93 -20.88 -23.74
N GLY A 576 16.19 -20.03 -24.73
CA GLY A 576 15.30 -19.80 -25.87
C GLY A 576 14.34 -18.61 -25.72
N ASP A 577 14.20 -18.03 -24.52
CA ASP A 577 13.52 -16.75 -24.33
C ASP A 577 14.45 -15.57 -24.69
N LYS A 578 13.86 -14.50 -25.28
CA LYS A 578 14.61 -13.33 -25.73
C LYS A 578 15.41 -12.65 -24.61
N TYR A 579 14.89 -12.60 -23.38
CA TYR A 579 15.55 -11.94 -22.24
C TYR A 579 16.66 -12.81 -21.68
N TYR A 580 16.48 -14.14 -21.68
CA TYR A 580 17.54 -15.08 -21.31
C TYR A 580 18.73 -14.92 -22.26
N GLU A 581 18.50 -14.96 -23.57
CA GLU A 581 19.58 -14.79 -24.56
C GLU A 581 20.24 -13.41 -24.46
N LEU A 582 19.45 -12.35 -24.23
CA LEU A 582 19.97 -11.00 -24.02
C LEU A 582 20.89 -10.90 -22.80
N TYR A 583 20.53 -11.56 -21.69
CA TYR A 583 21.39 -11.60 -20.51
C TYR A 583 22.73 -12.26 -20.81
N GLN A 584 22.71 -13.43 -21.48
CA GLN A 584 23.94 -14.13 -21.86
C GLN A 584 24.83 -13.28 -22.79
N GLU A 585 24.25 -12.49 -23.69
CA GLU A 585 24.99 -11.61 -24.61
C GLU A 585 25.55 -10.36 -23.92
N LYS A 586 24.75 -9.69 -23.09
CA LYS A 586 25.02 -8.32 -22.63
C LYS A 586 25.57 -8.22 -21.22
N ALA A 587 25.39 -9.21 -20.35
CA ALA A 587 25.77 -9.09 -18.94
C ALA A 587 27.28 -8.81 -18.78
N ALA A 588 28.14 -9.60 -19.42
CA ALA A 588 29.58 -9.41 -19.36
C ALA A 588 30.08 -8.05 -19.91
N PRO A 589 29.70 -7.60 -21.13
CA PRO A 589 30.20 -6.34 -21.67
C PRO A 589 29.63 -5.09 -20.97
N MET A 590 28.44 -5.18 -20.37
CA MET A 590 27.80 -4.04 -19.71
C MET A 590 28.16 -3.91 -18.23
N THR A 591 28.65 -4.98 -17.58
CA THR A 591 29.03 -4.95 -16.17
C THR A 591 30.22 -4.03 -15.92
N LYS A 592 30.12 -3.21 -14.88
CA LYS A 592 31.13 -2.26 -14.40
C LYS A 592 31.42 -2.51 -12.93
N LEU A 593 32.60 -2.06 -12.50
CA LEU A 593 33.04 -2.14 -11.11
C LEU A 593 33.10 -0.74 -10.49
N VAL A 594 32.41 -0.54 -9.38
CA VAL A 594 32.22 0.77 -8.73
C VAL A 594 32.24 0.56 -7.23
N ASN A 595 33.18 1.18 -6.52
CA ASN A 595 33.35 0.95 -5.08
C ASN A 595 33.36 -0.56 -4.71
N LEU A 596 34.01 -1.38 -5.54
CA LEU A 596 34.10 -2.85 -5.44
C LEU A 596 32.83 -3.65 -5.78
N GLU A 597 31.71 -2.97 -6.05
CA GLU A 597 30.45 -3.60 -6.44
C GLU A 597 30.34 -3.80 -7.95
N ARG A 598 29.69 -4.89 -8.37
CA ARG A 598 29.46 -5.21 -9.78
C ARG A 598 28.02 -4.90 -10.18
N GLY A 599 27.87 -4.15 -11.27
CA GLY A 599 26.55 -3.71 -11.74
C GLY A 599 26.60 -2.99 -13.08
N THR A 600 25.59 -2.18 -13.36
CA THR A 600 25.44 -1.48 -14.65
C THR A 600 25.23 0.01 -14.46
N TYR A 601 25.78 0.82 -15.38
CA TYR A 601 25.55 2.27 -15.39
C TYR A 601 24.48 2.67 -16.38
N LEU A 602 23.69 3.68 -16.00
CA LEU A 602 22.67 4.30 -16.82
C LEU A 602 22.88 5.81 -16.80
N ASP A 603 22.99 6.43 -17.97
CA ASP A 603 22.91 7.89 -18.07
C ASP A 603 21.44 8.30 -17.92
N VAL A 604 21.15 9.13 -16.92
CA VAL A 604 19.82 9.59 -16.55
C VAL A 604 19.86 11.09 -16.25
N SER A 605 18.71 11.76 -16.17
CA SER A 605 18.70 13.15 -15.69
C SER A 605 18.95 13.18 -14.17
N LEU A 606 19.55 14.26 -13.66
CA LEU A 606 19.70 14.43 -12.21
C LEU A 606 18.36 14.58 -11.48
N ASP A 607 17.35 15.13 -12.16
CA ASP A 607 15.97 15.16 -11.63
C ASP A 607 15.40 13.75 -11.44
N PHE A 608 15.71 12.80 -12.34
CA PHE A 608 15.31 11.41 -12.19
C PHE A 608 15.94 10.78 -10.93
N ILE A 609 17.23 11.04 -10.69
CA ILE A 609 17.92 10.61 -9.47
C ILE A 609 17.28 11.23 -8.22
N ASP A 610 16.99 12.53 -8.24
CA ASP A 610 16.39 13.22 -7.10
C ASP A 610 14.96 12.70 -6.79
N ASN A 611 14.18 12.32 -7.81
CA ASN A 611 12.89 11.66 -7.62
C ASN A 611 13.03 10.32 -6.87
N ILE A 612 13.96 9.46 -7.30
CA ILE A 612 14.24 8.18 -6.66
C ILE A 612 14.62 8.41 -5.19
N ARG A 613 15.53 9.35 -4.94
CA ARG A 613 16.00 9.68 -3.57
C ARG A 613 14.87 10.17 -2.68
N ALA A 614 13.96 11.01 -3.20
CA ALA A 614 12.84 11.53 -2.44
C ALA A 614 11.80 10.44 -2.09
N GLU A 615 11.58 9.47 -2.98
CA GLU A 615 10.72 8.33 -2.71
C GLU A 615 11.34 7.36 -1.70
N VAL A 616 12.64 7.07 -1.82
CA VAL A 616 13.39 6.29 -0.83
C VAL A 616 13.37 6.95 0.54
N GLY A 617 13.62 8.25 0.63
CA GLY A 617 13.55 8.98 1.89
C GLY A 617 12.17 8.91 2.54
N ARG A 618 11.09 8.99 1.75
CA ARG A 618 9.71 8.79 2.25
C ARG A 618 9.48 7.37 2.76
N LYS A 619 10.00 6.36 2.07
CA LYS A 619 9.90 4.95 2.51
C LYS A 619 10.73 4.69 3.77
N GLU A 620 11.95 5.21 3.86
CA GLU A 620 12.80 5.10 5.05
C GLU A 620 12.18 5.82 6.26
N GLU A 621 11.59 7.00 6.07
CA GLU A 621 10.84 7.70 7.11
C GLU A 621 9.66 6.85 7.61
N ARG A 622 8.89 6.27 6.68
CA ARG A 622 7.79 5.35 7.00
C ARG A 622 8.29 4.10 7.75
N GLU A 623 9.38 3.48 7.31
CA GLU A 623 10.01 2.35 8.00
C GLU A 623 10.51 2.72 9.39
N SER A 624 11.05 3.93 9.57
CA SER A 624 11.48 4.43 10.88
C SER A 624 10.31 4.49 11.88
N HIS A 625 9.10 4.83 11.40
CA HIS A 625 7.89 4.79 12.20
C HIS A 625 7.43 3.37 12.51
N TYR A 626 7.66 2.40 11.61
CA TYR A 626 7.35 1.00 11.87
C TYR A 626 8.17 0.47 13.05
N TRP A 627 9.45 0.84 13.13
CA TRP A 627 10.36 0.37 14.17
C TRP A 627 10.49 1.31 15.37
N MET A 628 9.66 2.36 15.44
CA MET A 628 9.71 3.34 16.52
C MET A 628 9.37 2.68 17.87
N LYS A 629 10.35 2.66 18.77
CA LYS A 629 10.23 2.05 20.11
C LYS A 629 9.46 2.95 21.09
N GLU A 630 8.83 2.34 22.09
CA GLU A 630 8.08 3.05 23.14
C GLU A 630 8.95 3.94 24.04
N GLU A 631 10.25 3.63 24.16
CA GLU A 631 11.21 4.41 24.94
C GLU A 631 11.25 5.90 24.54
N VAL A 632 10.80 6.24 23.34
CA VAL A 632 10.75 7.62 22.82
C VAL A 632 9.79 8.54 23.60
N LEU A 633 8.73 7.98 24.21
CA LEU A 633 7.76 8.75 25.00
C LEU A 633 8.01 8.65 26.51
N THR A 634 8.71 7.60 26.95
CA THR A 634 9.06 7.38 28.35
C THR A 634 9.93 8.53 28.86
N GLY A 635 9.45 9.22 29.90
CA GLY A 635 10.14 10.37 30.51
C GLY A 635 9.79 11.74 29.91
N LYS A 636 9.16 11.80 28.72
CA LYS A 636 8.59 13.03 28.15
C LYS A 636 7.24 13.37 28.75
N LEU A 637 6.42 12.36 29.01
CA LEU A 637 5.10 12.50 29.65
C LEU A 637 5.18 12.07 31.11
N LYS A 638 4.79 12.97 32.03
CA LYS A 638 4.82 12.73 33.49
C LYS A 638 3.48 12.97 34.18
N GLU A 639 2.53 13.59 33.50
CA GLU A 639 1.24 14.00 34.04
C GLU A 639 0.10 13.33 33.29
N THR A 640 -1.09 13.32 33.91
CA THR A 640 -2.31 12.84 33.27
C THR A 640 -2.70 13.76 32.12
N ILE A 641 -3.00 13.18 30.95
CA ILE A 641 -3.43 13.93 29.77
C ILE A 641 -4.96 14.01 29.77
N ARG A 642 -5.55 15.15 29.40
CA ARG A 642 -7.00 15.24 29.22
C ARG A 642 -7.35 14.98 27.75
N ALA A 643 -8.48 14.31 27.55
CA ALA A 643 -9.03 13.99 26.24
C ALA A 643 -10.53 14.36 26.19
N GLU A 644 -10.94 15.23 25.29
CA GLU A 644 -12.36 15.48 25.01
C GLU A 644 -12.81 14.54 23.89
N ILE A 645 -13.73 13.63 24.16
CA ILE A 645 -14.21 12.64 23.19
C ILE A 645 -15.64 12.99 22.81
N SER A 646 -15.83 13.50 21.60
CA SER A 646 -17.14 13.89 21.08
C SER A 646 -17.64 12.92 20.03
N LEU A 647 -18.82 12.34 20.26
CA LEU A 647 -19.53 11.49 19.30
C LEU A 647 -20.27 12.36 18.29
N ILE A 648 -20.40 11.88 17.05
CA ILE A 648 -21.05 12.58 15.92
C ILE A 648 -22.13 11.67 15.31
N PRO A 649 -23.28 11.46 16.00
CA PRO A 649 -24.29 10.48 15.60
C PRO A 649 -24.94 10.76 14.23
N GLU A 650 -24.95 12.01 13.79
CA GLU A 650 -25.48 12.42 12.48
C GLU A 650 -24.63 11.91 11.29
N GLN A 651 -23.39 11.47 11.54
CA GLN A 651 -22.50 10.88 10.54
C GLN A 651 -22.40 9.36 10.66
N SER A 652 -23.31 8.72 11.39
CA SER A 652 -23.34 7.27 11.53
C SER A 652 -23.44 6.55 10.19
N LYS A 653 -22.75 5.40 10.10
CA LYS A 653 -22.78 4.54 8.91
C LYS A 653 -22.98 3.08 9.27
N LYS A 654 -23.66 2.34 8.41
CA LYS A 654 -23.78 0.89 8.53
C LYS A 654 -22.41 0.24 8.31
N ILE A 655 -22.08 -0.74 9.14
CA ILE A 655 -20.85 -1.54 9.04
C ILE A 655 -21.19 -3.04 8.99
N SER A 656 -20.19 -3.86 8.68
CA SER A 656 -20.35 -5.32 8.53
C SER A 656 -20.78 -6.00 9.83
N ASP A 657 -21.75 -6.91 9.73
CA ASP A 657 -22.14 -7.82 10.81
C ASP A 657 -21.11 -8.95 11.03
N ASN A 658 -20.15 -9.11 10.09
CA ASN A 658 -19.19 -10.21 10.03
C ASN A 658 -17.75 -9.79 10.38
N LEU A 659 -17.54 -8.60 10.95
CA LEU A 659 -16.19 -8.04 11.10
C LEU A 659 -15.22 -8.96 11.85
N MET A 660 -15.62 -9.54 12.99
CA MET A 660 -14.71 -10.34 13.82
C MET A 660 -14.94 -11.84 13.60
N GLY A 661 -13.92 -12.55 13.12
CA GLY A 661 -13.92 -14.02 12.99
C GLY A 661 -12.60 -14.66 13.44
N ILE A 662 -12.43 -15.93 13.11
CA ILE A 662 -11.18 -16.66 13.38
C ILE A 662 -10.62 -17.34 12.13
N PHE A 663 -9.30 -17.41 12.08
CA PHE A 663 -8.53 -18.20 11.13
C PHE A 663 -8.12 -19.53 11.78
N TYR A 664 -8.26 -20.63 11.05
CA TYR A 664 -7.78 -21.93 11.48
C TYR A 664 -6.97 -22.59 10.37
N GLU A 665 -5.72 -22.94 10.69
CA GLU A 665 -4.94 -23.94 9.95
C GLU A 665 -4.32 -24.95 10.92
N ASP A 666 -4.06 -26.16 10.42
CA ASP A 666 -3.32 -27.16 11.18
C ASP A 666 -1.81 -26.88 11.05
N LEU A 667 -1.39 -25.92 11.87
CA LEU A 667 -0.03 -25.50 12.22
C LEU A 667 0.13 -25.66 13.73
N ASN A 668 1.34 -25.85 14.25
CA ASN A 668 1.62 -25.91 15.70
C ASN A 668 0.87 -27.04 16.45
N TYR A 669 0.60 -28.17 15.77
CA TYR A 669 -0.22 -29.28 16.29
C TYR A 669 -1.65 -28.82 16.66
N ALA A 670 -2.22 -27.88 15.88
CA ALA A 670 -3.54 -27.33 16.14
C ALA A 670 -4.69 -28.33 15.90
N ALA A 671 -4.55 -29.33 15.02
CA ALA A 671 -5.57 -30.37 14.81
C ALA A 671 -5.28 -31.64 15.62
N ASP A 672 -4.42 -32.52 15.11
CA ASP A 672 -4.10 -33.82 15.73
C ASP A 672 -3.26 -33.63 17.00
N GLY A 673 -3.81 -34.06 18.14
CA GLY A 673 -3.25 -33.77 19.46
C GLY A 673 -3.57 -32.37 19.99
N GLY A 674 -4.42 -31.62 19.28
CA GLY A 674 -4.88 -30.27 19.60
C GLY A 674 -6.41 -30.17 19.67
N LEU A 675 -7.00 -29.42 18.73
CA LEU A 675 -8.45 -29.18 18.68
C LEU A 675 -9.24 -30.46 18.37
N TYR A 676 -8.68 -31.41 17.61
CA TYR A 676 -9.31 -32.72 17.40
C TYR A 676 -9.14 -33.59 18.65
N ALA A 677 -10.24 -34.16 19.17
CA ALA A 677 -10.23 -34.83 20.48
C ALA A 677 -9.66 -36.26 20.50
N GLU A 678 -9.06 -36.74 19.40
CA GLU A 678 -8.40 -38.04 19.36
C GLU A 678 -7.19 -38.06 20.30
N LEU A 679 -7.10 -39.10 21.13
CA LEU A 679 -6.03 -39.26 22.11
C LEU A 679 -4.93 -40.24 21.67
N VAL A 680 -5.21 -41.06 20.65
CA VAL A 680 -4.25 -42.03 20.10
C VAL A 680 -3.47 -41.40 18.94
N GLN A 681 -2.16 -41.31 19.10
CA GLN A 681 -1.27 -40.83 18.04
C GLN A 681 -0.95 -41.98 17.07
N ASN A 682 -0.90 -41.70 15.76
CA ASN A 682 -0.62 -42.71 14.73
C ASN A 682 -1.60 -43.90 14.80
N ARG A 683 -2.91 -43.60 14.89
CA ARG A 683 -3.97 -44.59 15.14
C ARG A 683 -4.19 -45.62 14.02
N ASP A 684 -3.72 -45.29 12.83
CA ASP A 684 -3.90 -45.99 11.55
C ASP A 684 -2.55 -46.43 10.93
N PHE A 685 -1.44 -46.19 11.62
CA PHE A 685 -0.10 -46.62 11.18
C PHE A 685 0.40 -45.96 9.87
N GLU A 686 -0.19 -44.84 9.46
CA GLU A 686 0.15 -44.17 8.19
C GLU A 686 1.32 -43.17 8.28
N TYR A 687 1.93 -43.04 9.46
CA TYR A 687 3.06 -42.15 9.68
C TYR A 687 4.25 -42.54 8.78
N SER A 688 4.84 -41.57 8.09
CA SER A 688 5.95 -41.79 7.16
C SER A 688 7.16 -40.90 7.46
N PRO A 689 8.41 -41.34 7.16
CA PRO A 689 9.59 -40.48 7.31
C PRO A 689 9.51 -39.18 6.50
N GLU A 690 8.75 -39.16 5.40
CA GLU A 690 8.53 -37.98 4.56
C GLU A 690 7.74 -36.88 5.28
N ASP A 691 6.87 -37.23 6.25
CA ASP A 691 5.99 -36.27 6.94
C ASP A 691 6.75 -35.20 7.74
N VAL A 692 8.00 -35.49 8.13
CA VAL A 692 8.82 -34.62 8.97
C VAL A 692 10.14 -34.17 8.34
N ALA A 693 10.27 -34.34 7.01
CA ALA A 693 11.42 -34.01 6.17
C ALA A 693 12.69 -33.51 6.92
N GLY A 694 13.68 -34.39 7.11
CA GLY A 694 14.98 -34.04 7.67
C GLY A 694 15.09 -33.94 9.19
N ASN A 695 13.97 -33.82 9.93
CA ASN A 695 13.98 -33.59 11.38
C ASN A 695 14.01 -34.87 12.23
N ASN A 696 13.42 -35.98 11.77
CA ASN A 696 13.45 -37.24 12.51
C ASN A 696 13.21 -38.46 11.61
N LYS A 697 14.29 -39.13 11.17
CA LYS A 697 14.20 -40.35 10.34
C LYS A 697 13.59 -41.56 11.05
N ASN A 698 13.38 -41.49 12.36
CA ASN A 698 12.75 -42.56 13.14
C ASN A 698 11.22 -42.48 13.11
N TRP A 699 10.65 -41.42 12.52
CA TRP A 699 9.22 -41.31 12.30
C TRP A 699 8.80 -42.23 11.14
N ASN A 700 7.89 -43.15 11.40
CA ASN A 700 7.38 -44.20 10.50
C ASN A 700 6.12 -44.87 11.09
N ALA A 701 5.57 -45.89 10.41
CA ALA A 701 4.37 -46.60 10.81
C ALA A 701 4.39 -47.19 12.24
N PHE A 702 5.56 -47.41 12.85
CA PHE A 702 5.70 -47.91 14.23
C PHE A 702 5.70 -46.79 15.29
N THR A 703 5.71 -45.52 14.87
CA THR A 703 5.84 -44.36 15.77
C THR A 703 4.69 -44.32 16.77
N SER A 704 5.02 -43.97 18.02
CA SER A 704 4.10 -43.94 19.17
C SER A 704 3.57 -45.29 19.63
N TRP A 705 3.95 -46.41 19.00
CA TRP A 705 3.54 -47.76 19.39
C TRP A 705 4.71 -48.62 19.90
N GLU A 706 4.49 -49.32 21.02
CA GLU A 706 5.45 -50.24 21.62
C GLU A 706 4.81 -51.61 21.91
N LEU A 707 5.55 -52.69 21.63
CA LEU A 707 5.16 -54.04 22.01
C LEU A 707 5.89 -54.49 23.28
N GLN A 708 5.15 -54.67 24.38
CA GLN A 708 5.68 -55.08 25.67
C GLN A 708 5.31 -56.55 25.98
N THR A 709 6.31 -57.43 26.08
CA THR A 709 6.09 -58.88 26.22
C THR A 709 6.32 -59.43 27.63
N GLY A 710 7.06 -58.72 28.48
CA GLY A 710 7.52 -59.21 29.79
C GLY A 710 8.48 -60.41 29.70
N ALA A 711 9.07 -60.83 30.83
CA ALA A 711 10.20 -61.78 30.85
C ALA A 711 9.92 -63.18 30.25
N LYS A 712 8.65 -63.60 30.16
CA LYS A 712 8.23 -64.93 29.62
C LYS A 712 7.35 -64.83 28.37
N GLY A 713 7.06 -63.62 27.88
CA GLY A 713 6.26 -63.43 26.67
C GLY A 713 7.14 -63.36 25.42
N LYS A 714 6.62 -63.86 24.29
CA LYS A 714 7.26 -63.80 22.98
C LYS A 714 6.21 -63.48 21.92
N ALA A 715 6.34 -62.31 21.31
CA ALA A 715 5.49 -61.83 20.22
C ALA A 715 6.30 -60.93 19.28
N THR A 716 5.82 -60.75 18.05
CA THR A 716 6.36 -59.80 17.06
C THR A 716 5.28 -58.81 16.65
N PHE A 717 5.70 -57.58 16.37
CA PHE A 717 4.88 -56.52 15.79
C PHE A 717 5.45 -56.18 14.41
N THR A 718 4.63 -56.33 13.37
CA THR A 718 4.95 -55.95 12.00
C THR A 718 3.81 -55.11 11.42
N ILE A 719 4.10 -54.37 10.35
CA ILE A 719 3.09 -53.69 9.55
C ILE A 719 2.85 -54.49 8.27
N ASP A 720 1.60 -54.62 7.87
CA ASP A 720 1.17 -55.30 6.64
C ASP A 720 0.20 -54.38 5.86
N THR A 721 0.09 -54.61 4.55
CA THR A 721 -0.71 -53.80 3.62
C THR A 721 -1.53 -54.62 2.62
N VAL A 722 -1.50 -55.96 2.73
CA VAL A 722 -2.10 -56.83 1.71
C VAL A 722 -3.63 -56.87 1.78
N GLN A 723 -4.20 -56.81 2.99
CA GLN A 723 -5.65 -56.85 3.20
C GLN A 723 -6.11 -55.77 4.19
N PRO A 724 -6.00 -54.49 3.82
CA PRO A 724 -6.39 -53.38 4.68
C PRO A 724 -7.91 -53.30 4.82
N ILE A 725 -8.38 -52.46 5.75
CA ILE A 725 -9.80 -52.12 5.87
C ILE A 725 -10.24 -51.31 4.64
N HIS A 726 -9.36 -50.41 4.20
CA HIS A 726 -9.59 -49.54 3.06
C HIS A 726 -8.28 -49.29 2.32
N PRO A 727 -8.27 -49.20 0.98
CA PRO A 727 -7.03 -48.98 0.21
C PRO A 727 -6.36 -47.62 0.44
N ASN A 728 -7.08 -46.62 0.94
CA ASN A 728 -6.53 -45.29 1.24
C ASN A 728 -5.64 -45.27 2.50
N ASN A 729 -5.88 -46.20 3.43
CA ASN A 729 -5.12 -46.40 4.67
C ASN A 729 -4.65 -47.86 4.69
N PRO A 730 -3.64 -48.20 3.88
CA PRO A 730 -3.26 -49.59 3.68
C PRO A 730 -2.55 -50.21 4.90
N HIS A 731 -1.94 -49.44 5.80
CA HIS A 731 -1.11 -49.98 6.87
C HIS A 731 -1.95 -50.48 8.05
N TYR A 732 -1.65 -51.68 8.54
CA TYR A 732 -2.21 -52.17 9.79
C TYR A 732 -1.20 -52.98 10.60
N ALA A 733 -1.34 -52.95 11.93
CA ALA A 733 -0.50 -53.72 12.83
C ALA A 733 -0.85 -55.20 12.79
N VAL A 734 0.15 -56.06 12.69
CA VAL A 734 0.03 -57.52 12.86
C VAL A 734 0.85 -57.94 14.07
N LEU A 735 0.15 -58.49 15.06
CA LEU A 735 0.75 -59.03 16.27
C LEU A 735 0.71 -60.55 16.20
N ASP A 736 1.88 -61.21 16.20
CA ASP A 736 2.01 -62.66 16.19
C ASP A 736 2.54 -63.16 17.53
N ILE A 737 1.64 -63.67 18.36
CA ILE A 737 1.89 -64.08 19.74
C ILE A 737 2.27 -65.55 19.74
N LYS A 738 3.55 -65.85 19.96
CA LYS A 738 4.07 -67.21 20.11
C LYS A 738 3.85 -67.75 21.52
N HIS A 739 4.13 -66.92 22.53
CA HIS A 739 3.91 -67.23 23.95
C HIS A 739 3.37 -65.98 24.65
N ALA A 740 2.15 -66.06 25.21
CA ALA A 740 1.50 -64.90 25.81
C ALA A 740 2.05 -64.53 27.21
N GLY A 741 2.67 -65.47 27.94
CA GLY A 741 3.15 -65.20 29.31
C GLY A 741 2.02 -64.73 30.24
N LYS A 742 2.16 -63.54 30.84
CA LYS A 742 1.11 -62.85 31.63
C LYS A 742 0.21 -61.92 30.78
N GLY A 743 0.36 -61.96 29.46
CA GLY A 743 -0.31 -61.09 28.49
C GLY A 743 0.68 -60.13 27.81
N ILE A 744 0.62 -60.04 26.48
CA ILE A 744 1.40 -59.10 25.67
C ILE A 744 0.63 -57.79 25.60
N ALA A 745 1.26 -56.65 25.90
CA ALA A 745 0.63 -55.34 25.76
C ALA A 745 1.15 -54.62 24.52
N PHE A 746 0.23 -54.14 23.69
CA PHE A 746 0.52 -53.23 22.60
C PHE A 746 0.11 -51.83 23.02
N VAL A 747 1.10 -50.96 23.24
CA VAL A 747 0.96 -49.71 23.99
C VAL A 747 1.11 -48.52 23.07
N ASN A 748 0.23 -47.53 23.18
CA ASN A 748 0.35 -46.23 22.53
C ASN A 748 0.61 -45.13 23.57
N GLU A 749 1.57 -44.25 23.28
CA GLU A 749 1.96 -43.14 24.15
C GLU A 749 0.96 -41.95 24.13
N GLY A 750 0.07 -41.89 23.14
CA GLY A 750 -0.72 -40.69 22.83
C GLY A 750 0.15 -39.53 22.35
N PHE A 751 -0.45 -38.34 22.25
CA PHE A 751 0.27 -37.12 21.84
C PHE A 751 1.05 -36.51 23.01
N ASP A 752 2.21 -37.09 23.34
CA ASP A 752 3.02 -36.75 24.52
C ASP A 752 2.36 -37.12 25.87
N GLY A 753 1.53 -38.17 25.88
CA GLY A 753 0.76 -38.65 27.04
C GLY A 753 -0.75 -38.40 26.92
N ILE A 754 -1.55 -39.19 27.62
CA ILE A 754 -3.01 -39.08 27.66
C ILE A 754 -3.47 -38.54 29.01
N VAL A 755 -4.23 -37.43 29.00
CA VAL A 755 -4.83 -36.86 30.20
C VAL A 755 -6.15 -37.55 30.52
N LEU A 756 -6.24 -38.10 31.72
CA LEU A 756 -7.44 -38.73 32.26
C LEU A 756 -7.99 -37.92 33.42
N LYS A 757 -9.32 -37.90 33.54
CA LYS A 757 -10.04 -37.28 34.65
C LYS A 757 -10.86 -38.32 35.40
N ALA A 758 -10.77 -38.29 36.73
CA ALA A 758 -11.48 -39.21 37.59
C ALA A 758 -12.99 -39.14 37.35
N GLY A 759 -13.61 -40.30 37.12
CA GLY A 759 -15.05 -40.44 36.84
C GLY A 759 -15.45 -40.11 35.39
N GLU A 760 -14.54 -39.61 34.55
CA GLU A 760 -14.83 -39.40 33.13
C GLU A 760 -14.68 -40.69 32.32
N SER A 761 -15.47 -40.77 31.25
CA SER A 761 -15.54 -41.94 30.38
C SER A 761 -15.00 -41.62 28.99
N TYR A 762 -14.31 -42.60 28.42
CA TYR A 762 -13.63 -42.53 27.14
C TYR A 762 -14.15 -43.63 26.22
N ASN A 763 -14.59 -43.25 25.03
CA ASN A 763 -15.03 -44.15 23.99
C ASN A 763 -13.81 -44.71 23.29
N PHE A 764 -13.61 -46.01 23.43
CA PHE A 764 -12.58 -46.75 22.73
C PHE A 764 -13.19 -47.45 21.52
N SER A 765 -12.47 -47.45 20.39
CA SER A 765 -12.77 -48.34 19.27
C SER A 765 -11.51 -48.84 18.57
N LEU A 766 -11.61 -50.00 17.93
CA LEU A 766 -10.62 -50.46 16.96
C LEU A 766 -11.29 -51.32 15.92
N PHE A 767 -10.62 -51.52 14.79
CA PHE A 767 -10.89 -52.65 13.93
C PHE A 767 -9.90 -53.77 14.24
N ALA A 768 -10.39 -55.00 14.27
CA ALA A 768 -9.57 -56.17 14.48
C ALA A 768 -10.02 -57.37 13.66
N LYS A 769 -9.06 -58.19 13.24
CA LYS A 769 -9.28 -59.55 12.74
C LYS A 769 -8.24 -60.51 13.31
N GLY A 770 -8.63 -61.73 13.67
CA GLY A 770 -7.69 -62.70 14.20
C GLY A 770 -8.31 -63.89 14.90
N LYS A 771 -7.49 -64.91 15.12
CA LYS A 771 -7.87 -66.16 15.83
C LYS A 771 -7.22 -66.23 17.22
N THR A 772 -7.19 -65.11 17.91
CA THR A 772 -6.78 -65.01 19.32
C THR A 772 -8.02 -64.70 20.16
N GLY A 773 -7.99 -65.04 21.45
CA GLY A 773 -9.14 -64.89 22.34
C GLY A 773 -9.42 -63.43 22.70
N LYS A 774 -9.97 -63.23 23.90
CA LYS A 774 -10.34 -61.92 24.44
C LYS A 774 -9.15 -60.92 24.44
N LEU A 775 -9.43 -59.67 24.09
CA LEU A 775 -8.52 -58.54 24.28
C LEU A 775 -8.94 -57.77 25.54
N SER A 776 -7.97 -57.29 26.32
CA SER A 776 -8.22 -56.29 27.37
C SER A 776 -7.67 -54.96 26.91
N VAL A 777 -8.48 -53.91 26.95
CA VAL A 777 -8.07 -52.54 26.65
C VAL A 777 -7.92 -51.81 27.97
N GLN A 778 -6.76 -51.22 28.21
CA GLN A 778 -6.38 -50.64 29.49
C GLN A 778 -5.85 -49.21 29.31
N LEU A 779 -6.18 -48.33 30.26
CA LEU A 779 -5.50 -47.05 30.42
C LEU A 779 -4.50 -47.18 31.57
N LEU A 780 -3.22 -47.03 31.25
CA LEU A 780 -2.10 -47.37 32.13
C LEU A 780 -1.31 -46.15 32.57
N GLY A 781 -0.80 -46.19 33.81
CA GLY A 781 0.28 -45.31 34.27
C GLY A 781 1.66 -45.82 33.87
N LYS A 782 2.69 -44.99 34.06
CA LYS A 782 4.09 -45.32 33.74
C LYS A 782 4.62 -46.56 34.46
N ASN A 783 4.08 -46.90 35.65
CA ASN A 783 4.51 -48.10 36.39
C ASN A 783 3.57 -49.30 36.17
N GLY A 784 2.61 -49.20 35.25
CA GLY A 784 1.64 -50.24 34.94
C GLY A 784 0.38 -50.22 35.81
N GLU A 785 0.13 -49.14 36.55
CA GLU A 785 -1.15 -48.92 37.24
C GLU A 785 -2.30 -48.89 36.23
N ILE A 786 -3.43 -49.54 36.53
CA ILE A 786 -4.60 -49.55 35.63
C ILE A 786 -5.63 -48.55 36.16
N PHE A 787 -5.92 -47.53 35.35
CA PHE A 787 -6.90 -46.48 35.68
C PHE A 787 -8.29 -46.76 35.10
N ALA A 788 -8.35 -47.47 33.97
CA ALA A 788 -9.58 -47.97 33.38
C ALA A 788 -9.30 -49.25 32.58
N GLU A 789 -10.30 -50.14 32.48
CA GLU A 789 -10.20 -51.37 31.71
C GLU A 789 -11.54 -51.74 31.06
N ALA A 790 -11.49 -52.25 29.83
CA ALA A 790 -12.63 -52.81 29.10
C ALA A 790 -12.22 -54.11 28.39
N GLN A 791 -13.16 -55.05 28.23
CA GLN A 791 -12.91 -56.33 27.56
C GLN A 791 -13.55 -56.36 26.17
N ILE A 792 -12.82 -56.91 25.20
CA ILE A 792 -13.30 -57.16 23.85
C ILE A 792 -13.29 -58.65 23.59
N ASP A 793 -14.48 -59.20 23.41
CA ASP A 793 -14.73 -60.63 23.22
C ASP A 793 -15.04 -60.95 21.75
N ASN A 794 -14.91 -62.23 21.38
CA ASN A 794 -15.39 -62.79 20.12
C ASN A 794 -14.77 -62.16 18.85
N LEU A 795 -13.45 -62.11 18.78
CA LEU A 795 -12.74 -61.74 17.54
C LEU A 795 -13.12 -62.66 16.37
N THR A 796 -13.31 -62.05 15.21
CA THR A 796 -13.65 -62.70 13.94
C THR A 796 -12.42 -62.87 13.04
N ALA A 797 -12.52 -63.77 12.07
CA ALA A 797 -11.48 -63.93 11.04
C ALA A 797 -11.46 -62.76 10.03
N GLU A 798 -12.61 -62.10 9.85
CA GLU A 798 -12.77 -60.90 9.01
C GLU A 798 -12.63 -59.63 9.85
N TRP A 799 -12.29 -58.51 9.19
CA TRP A 799 -12.26 -57.19 9.80
C TRP A 799 -13.63 -56.84 10.38
N LYS A 800 -13.63 -56.41 11.65
CA LYS A 800 -14.82 -55.92 12.33
C LYS A 800 -14.42 -54.80 13.29
N LYS A 801 -15.27 -53.79 13.40
CA LYS A 801 -15.14 -52.73 14.41
C LYS A 801 -15.63 -53.24 15.77
N TYR A 802 -14.81 -53.02 16.80
CA TYR A 802 -15.11 -53.29 18.20
C TYR A 802 -15.06 -51.97 18.97
N THR A 803 -15.91 -51.85 19.98
CA THR A 803 -16.06 -50.64 20.78
C THR A 803 -16.10 -50.99 22.26
N GLY A 804 -15.66 -50.06 23.11
CA GLY A 804 -15.73 -50.18 24.57
C GLY A 804 -15.79 -48.80 25.22
N VAL A 805 -16.16 -48.77 26.50
CA VAL A 805 -16.13 -47.55 27.32
C VAL A 805 -15.18 -47.79 28.47
N LEU A 806 -14.23 -46.87 28.65
CA LEU A 806 -13.23 -46.88 29.71
C LEU A 806 -13.56 -45.72 30.65
N THR A 807 -13.89 -46.01 31.91
CA THR A 807 -14.11 -44.96 32.92
C THR A 807 -12.90 -44.87 33.82
N SER A 808 -12.23 -43.71 33.82
CA SER A 808 -11.04 -43.52 34.67
C SER A 808 -11.43 -43.42 36.14
N ASN A 809 -10.69 -44.08 37.02
CA ASN A 809 -10.88 -43.97 38.47
C ASN A 809 -10.04 -42.85 39.11
N GLN A 810 -9.12 -42.22 38.38
CA GLN A 810 -8.21 -41.18 38.89
C GLN A 810 -7.90 -40.10 37.85
N ASP A 811 -7.44 -38.95 38.33
CA ASP A 811 -6.81 -37.92 37.49
C ASP A 811 -5.38 -38.33 37.16
N VAL A 812 -5.03 -38.30 35.88
CA VAL A 812 -3.71 -38.68 35.38
C VAL A 812 -3.32 -37.74 34.25
N SER A 813 -2.08 -37.29 34.20
CA SER A 813 -1.61 -36.32 33.19
C SER A 813 -0.85 -36.97 32.03
N ASP A 814 -0.40 -38.21 32.18
CA ASP A 814 0.52 -38.89 31.28
C ASP A 814 0.21 -40.40 31.12
N ALA A 815 -1.08 -40.75 31.07
CA ALA A 815 -1.51 -42.12 30.86
C ALA A 815 -1.17 -42.62 29.43
N ARG A 816 -1.24 -43.94 29.26
CA ARG A 816 -1.02 -44.64 27.98
C ARG A 816 -2.17 -45.59 27.68
N LEU A 817 -2.47 -45.81 26.40
CA LEU A 817 -3.42 -46.82 25.97
C LEU A 817 -2.69 -48.16 25.79
N ALA A 818 -3.25 -49.25 26.28
CA ALA A 818 -2.71 -50.59 26.05
C ALA A 818 -3.79 -51.58 25.60
N VAL A 819 -3.55 -52.27 24.49
CA VAL A 819 -4.34 -53.42 24.04
C VAL A 819 -3.59 -54.69 24.41
N ARG A 820 -4.11 -55.43 25.39
CA ARG A 820 -3.48 -56.61 25.99
C ARG A 820 -4.08 -57.91 25.48
N ILE A 821 -3.21 -58.84 25.09
CA ILE A 821 -3.55 -60.13 24.46
C ILE A 821 -3.03 -61.28 25.33
N TYR A 822 -3.93 -62.17 25.76
CA TYR A 822 -3.62 -63.25 26.70
C TYR A 822 -3.46 -64.63 26.06
N LYS A 823 -3.80 -64.79 24.77
CA LYS A 823 -3.72 -66.08 24.08
C LYS A 823 -2.69 -66.06 22.95
N LYS A 824 -2.10 -67.23 22.70
CA LYS A 824 -1.32 -67.50 21.49
C LYS A 824 -2.22 -67.31 20.26
N GLY A 825 -1.68 -66.73 19.19
CA GLY A 825 -2.38 -66.52 17.93
C GLY A 825 -1.84 -65.28 17.21
N SER A 826 -2.45 -64.96 16.08
CA SER A 826 -2.18 -63.72 15.36
C SER A 826 -3.45 -62.85 15.34
N VAL A 827 -3.27 -61.55 15.55
CA VAL A 827 -4.30 -60.52 15.41
C VAL A 827 -3.77 -59.36 14.60
N SER A 828 -4.60 -58.87 13.68
CA SER A 828 -4.40 -57.62 12.99
C SER A 828 -5.26 -56.55 13.65
N LEU A 829 -4.71 -55.36 13.88
CA LEU A 829 -5.34 -54.23 14.52
C LEU A 829 -5.16 -52.99 13.66
N ASP A 830 -6.19 -52.17 13.54
CA ASP A 830 -6.17 -50.94 12.74
C ASP A 830 -7.23 -49.95 13.26
N MET A 831 -7.08 -48.67 12.91
CA MET A 831 -7.96 -47.56 13.30
C MET A 831 -8.28 -47.57 14.80
N ILE A 832 -7.23 -47.67 15.63
CA ILE A 832 -7.34 -47.75 17.09
C ILE A 832 -7.55 -46.34 17.65
N SER A 833 -8.73 -46.06 18.18
CA SER A 833 -9.14 -44.72 18.56
C SER A 833 -9.60 -44.66 20.01
N LEU A 834 -9.29 -43.55 20.69
CA LEU A 834 -9.76 -43.24 22.03
C LEU A 834 -10.21 -41.78 22.09
N PHE A 835 -11.50 -41.56 22.33
CA PHE A 835 -12.08 -40.22 22.46
C PHE A 835 -12.65 -40.01 23.86
N PRO A 836 -12.49 -38.83 24.48
CA PRO A 836 -13.34 -38.43 25.59
C PRO A 836 -14.81 -38.48 25.18
N GLN A 837 -15.71 -38.93 26.07
CA GLN A 837 -17.16 -38.79 25.82
C GLN A 837 -17.61 -37.32 25.84
N LYS A 838 -16.90 -36.49 26.62
CA LYS A 838 -17.14 -35.05 26.74
C LYS A 838 -16.38 -34.27 25.66
N THR A 839 -16.76 -34.44 24.41
CA THR A 839 -16.34 -33.53 23.32
C THR A 839 -17.17 -32.25 23.35
N PHE A 840 -16.71 -31.21 22.64
CA PHE A 840 -17.50 -29.99 22.48
C PHE A 840 -18.88 -30.33 21.91
N LYS A 841 -19.94 -29.86 22.58
CA LYS A 841 -21.34 -30.19 22.27
C LYS A 841 -21.66 -31.69 22.19
N ASN A 842 -20.82 -32.55 22.79
CA ASN A 842 -20.92 -34.02 22.73
C ASN A 842 -20.96 -34.59 21.29
N ARG A 843 -20.30 -33.91 20.34
CA ARG A 843 -20.23 -34.38 18.95
C ARG A 843 -19.35 -35.65 18.84
N PRO A 844 -19.82 -36.74 18.21
CA PRO A 844 -18.98 -37.89 17.91
C PRO A 844 -17.89 -37.47 16.92
N ASN A 845 -16.67 -38.00 17.05
CA ASN A 845 -15.52 -37.55 16.26
C ASN A 845 -15.24 -36.03 16.42
N GLY A 846 -15.71 -35.43 17.52
CA GLY A 846 -15.76 -33.98 17.69
C GLY A 846 -14.48 -33.36 18.24
N LEU A 847 -14.63 -32.12 18.70
CA LEU A 847 -13.51 -31.29 19.14
C LEU A 847 -13.25 -31.41 20.64
N ARG A 848 -12.00 -31.12 21.03
CA ARG A 848 -11.56 -31.01 22.42
C ARG A 848 -12.31 -29.86 23.09
N ALA A 849 -13.05 -30.18 24.15
CA ALA A 849 -14.10 -29.30 24.67
C ALA A 849 -13.61 -27.95 25.21
N ASP A 850 -12.48 -27.93 25.93
CA ASP A 850 -11.89 -26.72 26.51
C ASP A 850 -11.33 -25.77 25.43
N LEU A 851 -10.61 -26.29 24.43
CA LEU A 851 -10.12 -25.51 23.29
C LEU A 851 -11.25 -24.95 22.45
N ALA A 852 -12.21 -25.79 22.07
CA ALA A 852 -13.36 -25.37 21.26
C ALA A 852 -14.23 -24.34 22.00
N GLN A 853 -14.40 -24.49 23.33
CA GLN A 853 -15.10 -23.49 24.14
C GLN A 853 -14.33 -22.17 24.20
N THR A 854 -13.00 -22.21 24.36
CA THR A 854 -12.16 -21.00 24.34
C THR A 854 -12.30 -20.26 23.00
N ILE A 855 -12.35 -20.98 21.88
CA ILE A 855 -12.61 -20.36 20.56
C ILE A 855 -14.05 -19.81 20.50
N ALA A 856 -15.05 -20.54 20.98
CA ALA A 856 -16.44 -20.10 20.99
C ALA A 856 -16.67 -18.84 21.85
N ASP A 857 -15.86 -18.65 22.89
CA ASP A 857 -15.91 -17.51 23.79
C ASP A 857 -15.38 -16.21 23.15
N LEU A 858 -14.70 -16.29 22.00
CA LEU A 858 -14.38 -15.12 21.15
C LEU A 858 -15.62 -14.56 20.44
N LYS A 859 -16.72 -15.34 20.35
CA LYS A 859 -17.92 -15.03 19.55
C LYS A 859 -17.60 -14.74 18.07
N PRO A 860 -16.84 -15.59 17.37
CA PRO A 860 -16.50 -15.35 15.97
C PRO A 860 -17.77 -15.39 15.09
N ARG A 861 -17.84 -14.49 14.12
CA ARG A 861 -18.92 -14.42 13.13
C ARG A 861 -18.69 -15.36 11.95
N PHE A 862 -17.45 -15.75 11.72
CA PHE A 862 -17.07 -16.71 10.70
C PHE A 862 -15.84 -17.51 11.12
N VAL A 863 -15.63 -18.65 10.47
CA VAL A 863 -14.42 -19.49 10.61
C VAL A 863 -13.80 -19.73 9.25
N ARG A 864 -12.57 -19.26 9.03
CA ARG A 864 -11.74 -19.57 7.87
C ARG A 864 -10.99 -20.89 8.11
N PHE A 865 -11.18 -21.88 7.24
CA PHE A 865 -10.56 -23.21 7.36
C PHE A 865 -10.41 -23.90 5.99
N PRO A 866 -9.59 -24.95 5.83
CA PRO A 866 -8.46 -25.31 6.68
C PRO A 866 -7.31 -24.29 6.55
N GLY A 867 -7.49 -23.21 5.77
CA GLY A 867 -6.73 -21.97 5.80
C GLY A 867 -5.24 -22.08 5.43
N GLY A 868 -4.62 -20.93 5.16
CA GLY A 868 -3.17 -20.76 5.21
C GLY A 868 -2.41 -21.57 4.17
N CYS A 869 -1.10 -21.72 4.43
CA CYS A 869 -0.19 -22.52 3.62
C CYS A 869 -0.62 -24.00 3.56
N LEU A 870 -1.35 -24.48 4.57
CA LEU A 870 -1.88 -25.84 4.59
C LEU A 870 -2.80 -26.14 3.40
N ALA A 871 -3.72 -25.23 3.06
CA ALA A 871 -4.68 -25.44 1.98
C ALA A 871 -3.95 -25.70 0.64
N HIS A 872 -2.91 -24.92 0.39
CA HIS A 872 -2.06 -24.99 -0.79
C HIS A 872 -1.15 -26.22 -0.88
N GLY A 873 -0.70 -26.74 0.26
CA GLY A 873 0.18 -27.90 0.35
C GLY A 873 1.64 -27.65 -0.08
N ASP A 874 2.51 -28.58 0.32
CA ASP A 874 3.90 -28.62 -0.08
C ASP A 874 4.08 -29.27 -1.47
N GLY A 875 3.75 -28.51 -2.50
CA GLY A 875 3.78 -28.96 -3.89
C GLY A 875 2.41 -29.48 -4.36
N LEU A 876 2.25 -29.65 -5.68
CA LEU A 876 0.97 -30.01 -6.30
C LEU A 876 0.36 -31.32 -5.77
N GLY A 877 1.21 -32.30 -5.42
CA GLY A 877 0.76 -33.59 -4.89
C GLY A 877 0.26 -33.55 -3.45
N ASN A 878 0.53 -32.46 -2.71
CA ASN A 878 0.18 -32.31 -1.29
C ASN A 878 -0.91 -31.25 -1.05
N MET A 879 -1.50 -30.66 -2.10
CA MET A 879 -2.63 -29.75 -1.97
C MET A 879 -3.76 -30.37 -1.14
N TYR A 880 -4.34 -29.60 -0.23
CA TYR A 880 -5.39 -30.09 0.66
C TYR A 880 -6.70 -30.31 -0.13
N ARG A 881 -7.10 -31.57 -0.29
CA ARG A 881 -8.34 -31.93 -1.00
C ARG A 881 -9.46 -32.24 -0.02
N TRP A 882 -10.49 -31.41 0.03
CA TRP A 882 -11.62 -31.57 0.96
C TRP A 882 -12.28 -32.96 0.87
N LYS A 883 -12.36 -33.55 -0.34
CA LYS A 883 -12.93 -34.88 -0.59
C LYS A 883 -12.21 -36.00 0.18
N ASN A 884 -10.93 -35.81 0.49
CA ASN A 884 -10.13 -36.76 1.24
C ASN A 884 -10.45 -36.74 2.75
N THR A 885 -11.27 -35.80 3.21
CA THR A 885 -11.51 -35.52 4.63
C THR A 885 -12.93 -35.83 5.09
N VAL A 886 -13.78 -36.31 4.19
CA VAL A 886 -15.19 -36.65 4.46
C VAL A 886 -15.43 -38.14 4.29
N GLY A 887 -16.51 -38.65 4.87
CA GLY A 887 -16.84 -40.07 4.91
C GLY A 887 -16.27 -40.81 6.12
N PRO A 888 -16.42 -42.15 6.17
CA PRO A 888 -15.87 -42.99 7.24
C PRO A 888 -14.37 -42.76 7.44
N LEU A 889 -13.90 -42.75 8.68
CA LEU A 889 -12.52 -42.39 9.03
C LEU A 889 -11.51 -43.28 8.29
N GLU A 890 -11.78 -44.58 8.18
CA GLU A 890 -10.93 -45.55 7.49
C GLU A 890 -10.81 -45.26 5.98
N SER A 891 -11.72 -44.48 5.39
CA SER A 891 -11.70 -44.12 3.98
C SER A 891 -11.05 -42.76 3.68
N ARG A 892 -10.77 -41.97 4.71
CA ARG A 892 -10.10 -40.66 4.58
C ARG A 892 -8.64 -40.86 4.16
N VAL A 893 -8.05 -39.88 3.48
CA VAL A 893 -6.65 -39.95 3.00
C VAL A 893 -5.78 -39.07 3.91
N PRO A 894 -4.96 -39.65 4.79
CA PRO A 894 -4.00 -38.90 5.58
C PRO A 894 -2.80 -38.49 4.73
N GLN A 895 -2.08 -37.47 5.18
CA GLN A 895 -0.86 -36.98 4.53
C GLN A 895 -0.03 -36.14 5.50
N GLY A 896 1.28 -36.03 5.25
CA GLY A 896 2.09 -34.98 5.86
C GLY A 896 1.62 -33.58 5.42
N ASN A 897 1.75 -32.59 6.29
CA ASN A 897 1.50 -31.19 5.96
C ASN A 897 2.80 -30.42 5.67
N ILE A 898 2.64 -29.22 5.11
CA ILE A 898 3.74 -28.29 4.83
C ILE A 898 4.52 -27.88 6.09
N TRP A 899 3.88 -27.97 7.26
CA TRP A 899 4.43 -27.67 8.58
C TRP A 899 5.21 -28.82 9.22
N ARG A 900 5.50 -29.88 8.44
CA ARG A 900 6.41 -30.98 8.79
C ARG A 900 5.90 -31.88 9.93
N TYR A 901 4.62 -32.20 9.90
CA TYR A 901 4.04 -33.30 10.67
C TYR A 901 2.86 -33.97 9.94
N HIS A 902 2.39 -35.10 10.48
CA HIS A 902 1.35 -35.93 9.87
C HIS A 902 -0.06 -35.42 10.20
N GLN A 903 -0.96 -35.47 9.22
CA GLN A 903 -2.39 -35.17 9.37
C GLN A 903 -3.23 -36.42 9.12
N THR A 904 -4.07 -36.79 10.08
CA THR A 904 -4.95 -37.96 9.99
C THR A 904 -6.19 -37.73 9.13
N ALA A 905 -6.47 -36.48 8.76
CA ALA A 905 -7.74 -36.02 8.20
C ALA A 905 -8.97 -36.36 9.09
N GLY A 906 -8.76 -36.67 10.37
CA GLY A 906 -9.82 -36.96 11.35
C GLY A 906 -10.67 -35.73 11.69
N LEU A 907 -10.04 -34.56 11.75
CA LEU A 907 -10.70 -33.25 11.70
C LEU A 907 -10.77 -32.80 10.24
N GLY A 908 -11.91 -33.07 9.61
CA GLY A 908 -12.16 -32.78 8.20
C GLY A 908 -13.23 -31.70 7.99
N TYR A 909 -13.63 -31.52 6.74
CA TYR A 909 -14.60 -30.48 6.36
C TYR A 909 -15.95 -30.64 7.08
N PHE A 910 -16.44 -31.87 7.30
CA PHE A 910 -17.68 -32.10 8.05
C PHE A 910 -17.60 -31.55 9.48
N GLU A 911 -16.51 -31.86 10.18
CA GLU A 911 -16.31 -31.41 11.56
C GLU A 911 -16.18 -29.89 11.65
N PHE A 912 -15.53 -29.22 10.68
CA PHE A 912 -15.48 -27.76 10.62
C PHE A 912 -16.86 -27.13 10.37
N PHE A 913 -17.63 -27.65 9.41
CA PHE A 913 -18.99 -27.17 9.16
C PHE A 913 -19.88 -27.32 10.41
N GLN A 914 -19.82 -28.48 11.08
CA GLN A 914 -20.56 -28.71 12.31
C GLN A 914 -20.10 -27.79 13.45
N PHE A 915 -18.80 -27.50 13.54
CA PHE A 915 -18.29 -26.54 14.53
C PHE A 915 -18.80 -25.12 14.27
N CYS A 916 -18.86 -24.68 13.01
CA CYS A 916 -19.42 -23.39 12.63
C CYS A 916 -20.88 -23.28 13.09
N GLU A 917 -21.71 -24.30 12.85
CA GLU A 917 -23.08 -24.35 13.36
C GLU A 917 -23.15 -24.31 14.90
N ASP A 918 -22.29 -25.07 15.57
CA ASP A 918 -22.28 -25.20 17.03
C ASP A 918 -21.95 -23.89 17.77
N ILE A 919 -21.24 -22.97 17.11
CA ILE A 919 -20.87 -21.66 17.64
C ILE A 919 -21.64 -20.50 16.99
N GLY A 920 -22.45 -20.76 15.96
CA GLY A 920 -23.22 -19.75 15.23
C GLY A 920 -22.38 -18.86 14.32
N ALA A 921 -21.35 -19.42 13.69
CA ALA A 921 -20.45 -18.75 12.76
C ALA A 921 -20.71 -19.19 11.31
N GLU A 922 -20.44 -18.31 10.34
CA GLU A 922 -20.45 -18.64 8.92
C GLU A 922 -19.19 -19.45 8.54
N PRO A 923 -19.31 -20.56 7.79
CA PRO A 923 -18.15 -21.29 7.29
C PRO A 923 -17.50 -20.57 6.10
N VAL A 924 -16.18 -20.42 6.13
CA VAL A 924 -15.35 -19.85 5.05
C VAL A 924 -14.27 -20.87 4.64
N PRO A 925 -14.64 -21.91 3.89
CA PRO A 925 -13.69 -22.87 3.37
C PRO A 925 -12.75 -22.23 2.34
N VAL A 926 -11.45 -22.49 2.47
CA VAL A 926 -10.38 -22.04 1.57
C VAL A 926 -9.87 -23.22 0.76
N VAL A 927 -9.80 -23.05 -0.56
CA VAL A 927 -9.26 -24.03 -1.51
C VAL A 927 -8.13 -23.40 -2.34
N PRO A 928 -7.13 -24.19 -2.78
CA PRO A 928 -6.09 -23.70 -3.69
C PRO A 928 -6.64 -23.00 -4.94
N ALA A 929 -5.95 -21.97 -5.42
CA ALA A 929 -6.26 -21.31 -6.69
C ALA A 929 -5.73 -22.10 -7.91
N GLY A 930 -5.62 -23.43 -7.79
CA GLY A 930 -4.97 -24.30 -8.76
C GLY A 930 -3.43 -24.19 -8.76
N VAL A 931 -2.85 -23.56 -7.74
CA VAL A 931 -1.41 -23.49 -7.51
C VAL A 931 -1.07 -24.01 -6.11
N CYS A 932 0.14 -24.54 -5.92
CA CYS A 932 0.66 -24.91 -4.59
C CYS A 932 1.35 -23.73 -3.90
N CYS A 933 1.73 -23.90 -2.64
CA CYS A 933 2.24 -22.79 -1.83
C CYS A 933 3.54 -22.23 -2.40
N GLN A 934 3.70 -20.91 -2.38
CA GLN A 934 4.98 -20.27 -2.71
C GLN A 934 6.12 -20.68 -1.76
N ASN A 935 5.80 -21.25 -0.59
CA ASN A 935 6.76 -21.77 0.38
C ASN A 935 7.06 -23.27 0.19
N SER A 936 6.54 -23.88 -0.88
CA SER A 936 6.75 -25.30 -1.12
C SER A 936 8.24 -25.64 -1.25
N SER A 937 8.70 -26.71 -0.58
CA SER A 937 10.05 -27.26 -0.70
C SER A 937 10.45 -27.67 -2.12
N TYR A 938 9.51 -27.72 -3.07
CA TYR A 938 9.73 -28.09 -4.46
C TYR A 938 9.98 -26.89 -5.38
N ASN A 939 10.82 -25.93 -4.97
CA ASN A 939 11.17 -24.71 -5.73
C ASN A 939 10.01 -23.72 -5.91
N GLY A 940 9.26 -23.46 -4.84
CA GLY A 940 8.21 -22.44 -4.80
C GLY A 940 6.90 -22.82 -5.50
N GLN A 941 6.11 -21.81 -5.84
CA GLN A 941 4.75 -21.97 -6.37
C GLN A 941 4.76 -22.62 -7.76
N LYS A 942 3.87 -23.60 -7.95
CA LYS A 942 3.63 -24.27 -9.24
C LYS A 942 2.14 -24.35 -9.50
N GLY A 943 1.76 -24.27 -10.76
CA GLY A 943 0.36 -24.42 -11.19
C GLY A 943 0.05 -25.85 -11.63
N LEU A 944 -1.16 -26.32 -11.28
CA LEU A 944 -1.76 -27.53 -11.84
C LEU A 944 -1.73 -27.48 -13.37
N PRO A 945 -1.47 -28.60 -14.07
CA PRO A 945 -1.59 -28.63 -15.52
C PRO A 945 -2.98 -28.15 -15.97
N MET A 946 -3.05 -27.31 -17.00
CA MET A 946 -4.33 -26.76 -17.47
C MET A 946 -5.33 -27.84 -17.93
N CYS A 947 -4.85 -29.02 -18.35
CA CYS A 947 -5.71 -30.15 -18.69
C CYS A 947 -6.42 -30.79 -17.49
N GLU A 948 -5.95 -30.54 -16.26
CA GLU A 948 -6.56 -31.03 -15.00
C GLU A 948 -7.48 -29.97 -14.35
N MET A 949 -7.41 -28.71 -14.80
CA MET A 949 -8.12 -27.59 -14.16
C MET A 949 -9.65 -27.71 -14.21
N HIS A 950 -10.22 -28.37 -15.22
CA HIS A 950 -11.66 -28.61 -15.28
C HIS A 950 -12.13 -29.60 -14.21
N ASP A 951 -11.36 -30.66 -13.97
CA ASP A 951 -11.67 -31.62 -12.91
C ASP A 951 -11.52 -30.97 -11.54
N TYR A 952 -10.50 -30.12 -11.37
CA TYR A 952 -10.31 -29.36 -10.14
C TYR A 952 -11.42 -28.34 -9.90
N ALA A 953 -11.86 -27.60 -10.92
CA ALA A 953 -13.02 -26.72 -10.84
C ALA A 953 -14.28 -27.49 -10.42
N GLN A 954 -14.47 -28.72 -10.92
CA GLN A 954 -15.56 -29.59 -10.48
C GLN A 954 -15.43 -29.99 -9.01
N GLU A 955 -14.22 -30.13 -8.44
CA GLU A 955 -14.07 -30.38 -7.00
C GLU A 955 -14.59 -29.22 -6.13
N ILE A 956 -14.45 -27.98 -6.59
CA ILE A 956 -14.98 -26.80 -5.88
C ILE A 956 -16.51 -26.77 -5.99
N LEU A 957 -17.07 -27.08 -7.17
CA LEU A 957 -18.52 -27.20 -7.35
C LEU A 957 -19.11 -28.33 -6.50
N ASP A 958 -18.39 -29.44 -6.39
CA ASP A 958 -18.74 -30.58 -5.55
C ASP A 958 -18.73 -30.21 -4.05
N LEU A 959 -17.82 -29.33 -3.60
CA LEU A 959 -17.82 -28.80 -2.23
C LEU A 959 -19.09 -27.97 -1.97
N ILE A 960 -19.49 -27.14 -2.92
CA ILE A 960 -20.72 -26.35 -2.82
C ILE A 960 -21.94 -27.28 -2.81
N GLU A 961 -21.98 -28.32 -3.65
CA GLU A 961 -23.06 -29.34 -3.61
C GLU A 961 -23.05 -30.13 -2.29
N TYR A 962 -21.88 -30.46 -1.73
CA TYR A 962 -21.79 -31.09 -0.42
C TYR A 962 -22.42 -30.23 0.67
N ALA A 963 -22.12 -28.94 0.69
CA ALA A 963 -22.65 -28.02 1.70
C ALA A 963 -24.13 -27.67 1.50
N ASN A 964 -24.53 -27.37 0.26
CA ASN A 964 -25.82 -26.74 -0.05
C ASN A 964 -26.78 -27.62 -0.86
N GLY A 965 -26.27 -28.68 -1.49
CA GLY A 965 -27.04 -29.53 -2.40
C GLY A 965 -28.15 -30.31 -1.69
N PRO A 966 -29.19 -30.72 -2.43
CA PRO A 966 -30.29 -31.52 -1.89
C PRO A 966 -29.80 -32.89 -1.42
N ALA A 967 -30.47 -33.48 -0.43
CA ALA A 967 -30.09 -34.75 0.18
C ALA A 967 -29.98 -35.93 -0.82
N ASN A 968 -30.61 -35.85 -1.99
CA ASN A 968 -30.55 -36.87 -3.04
C ASN A 968 -29.51 -36.60 -4.14
N SER A 969 -28.79 -35.48 -4.07
CA SER A 969 -27.63 -35.22 -4.94
C SER A 969 -26.46 -36.13 -4.57
N LYS A 970 -25.44 -36.20 -5.42
CA LYS A 970 -24.28 -37.06 -5.17
C LYS A 970 -23.59 -36.67 -3.87
N TRP A 971 -23.26 -35.38 -3.71
CA TRP A 971 -22.53 -34.91 -2.55
C TRP A 971 -23.43 -34.57 -1.36
N GLY A 972 -24.68 -34.14 -1.58
CA GLY A 972 -25.66 -34.01 -0.50
C GLY A 972 -25.95 -35.33 0.21
N ARG A 973 -25.90 -36.48 -0.50
CA ARG A 973 -26.02 -37.79 0.13
C ARG A 973 -24.83 -38.13 1.03
N VAL A 974 -23.61 -37.73 0.68
CA VAL A 974 -22.42 -37.92 1.55
C VAL A 974 -22.58 -37.13 2.85
N ARG A 975 -23.12 -35.91 2.79
CA ARG A 975 -23.48 -35.10 3.97
C ARG A 975 -24.53 -35.81 4.85
N VAL A 976 -25.57 -36.37 4.24
CA VAL A 976 -26.62 -37.14 4.92
C VAL A 976 -26.04 -38.39 5.59
N GLU A 977 -25.17 -39.13 4.90
CA GLU A 977 -24.50 -40.34 5.41
C GLU A 977 -23.56 -40.01 6.60
N ALA A 978 -23.00 -38.79 6.65
CA ALA A 978 -22.27 -38.27 7.80
C ALA A 978 -23.17 -37.85 8.97
N GLY A 979 -24.50 -37.94 8.82
CA GLY A 979 -25.49 -37.69 9.86
C GLY A 979 -26.11 -36.28 9.83
N HIS A 980 -25.94 -35.52 8.74
CA HIS A 980 -26.48 -34.16 8.61
C HIS A 980 -27.31 -34.01 7.31
N PRO A 981 -28.64 -34.17 7.38
CA PRO A 981 -29.48 -34.10 6.18
C PRO A 981 -29.69 -32.68 5.66
N GLU A 982 -29.69 -31.68 6.54
CA GLU A 982 -29.95 -30.29 6.20
C GLU A 982 -28.75 -29.64 5.51
N PRO A 983 -28.94 -28.66 4.61
CA PRO A 983 -27.83 -27.87 4.08
C PRO A 983 -27.12 -27.04 5.15
N PHE A 984 -25.80 -26.87 5.05
CA PHE A 984 -25.00 -25.98 5.91
C PHE A 984 -25.17 -24.49 5.56
N ASN A 985 -25.81 -24.17 4.43
CA ASN A 985 -26.04 -22.81 3.94
C ASN A 985 -24.73 -22.01 3.73
N LEU A 986 -23.76 -22.63 3.06
CA LEU A 986 -22.48 -22.03 2.68
C LEU A 986 -22.71 -20.78 1.80
N LYS A 987 -22.08 -19.66 2.19
CA LYS A 987 -22.16 -18.36 1.47
C LYS A 987 -20.82 -17.91 0.88
N TYR A 988 -19.71 -18.33 1.48
CA TYR A 988 -18.37 -17.85 1.17
C TYR A 988 -17.46 -19.00 0.75
N VAL A 989 -16.61 -18.79 -0.25
CA VAL A 989 -15.51 -19.71 -0.58
C VAL A 989 -14.27 -18.88 -0.88
N GLY A 990 -13.19 -19.13 -0.15
CA GLY A 990 -11.87 -18.57 -0.47
C GLY A 990 -11.20 -19.39 -1.57
N ILE A 991 -10.73 -18.75 -2.63
CA ILE A 991 -9.97 -19.38 -3.70
C ILE A 991 -8.59 -18.73 -3.74
N GLY A 992 -7.58 -19.44 -3.25
CA GLY A 992 -6.24 -18.90 -3.01
C GLY A 992 -5.99 -18.52 -1.54
N ASN A 993 -4.72 -18.25 -1.22
CA ASN A 993 -4.20 -17.85 0.09
C ASN A 993 -2.76 -17.34 -0.09
N GLU A 994 -2.43 -16.07 0.17
CA GLU A 994 -1.03 -15.61 0.09
C GLU A 994 -0.27 -16.04 -1.19
N ASP A 995 -0.96 -16.17 -2.32
CA ASP A 995 -0.37 -16.68 -3.55
C ASP A 995 0.66 -15.70 -4.11
N LEU A 996 1.69 -16.22 -4.78
CA LEU A 996 2.48 -15.42 -5.71
C LEU A 996 1.57 -15.06 -6.90
N ILE A 997 1.29 -13.78 -7.12
CA ILE A 997 0.34 -13.30 -8.13
C ILE A 997 1.00 -13.24 -9.50
N SER A 998 1.35 -14.42 -9.99
CA SER A 998 1.99 -14.68 -11.29
C SER A 998 0.96 -14.88 -12.40
N GLU A 999 1.40 -14.89 -13.66
CA GLU A 999 0.54 -15.28 -14.80
C GLU A 999 -0.03 -16.71 -14.64
N VAL A 1000 0.76 -17.60 -14.02
CA VAL A 1000 0.35 -18.98 -13.73
C VAL A 1000 -0.84 -18.99 -12.75
N PHE A 1001 -0.82 -18.11 -11.74
CA PHE A 1001 -1.93 -17.93 -10.81
C PHE A 1001 -3.14 -17.30 -11.51
N GLU A 1002 -2.95 -16.18 -12.22
CA GLU A 1002 -4.04 -15.41 -12.84
C GLU A 1002 -4.87 -16.29 -13.80
N GLU A 1003 -4.22 -17.10 -14.64
CA GLU A 1003 -4.89 -18.01 -15.59
C GLU A 1003 -5.82 -19.00 -14.86
N ARG A 1004 -5.36 -19.56 -13.74
CA ARG A 1004 -6.07 -20.60 -13.00
C ARG A 1004 -7.15 -20.02 -12.10
N PHE A 1005 -6.84 -18.96 -11.36
CA PHE A 1005 -7.81 -18.23 -10.57
C PHE A 1005 -8.97 -17.75 -11.44
N THR A 1006 -8.68 -17.18 -12.63
CA THR A 1006 -9.72 -16.73 -13.57
C THR A 1006 -10.63 -17.88 -14.02
N LEU A 1007 -10.07 -19.07 -14.30
CA LEU A 1007 -10.86 -20.24 -14.67
C LEU A 1007 -11.77 -20.69 -13.52
N LEU A 1008 -11.24 -20.79 -12.30
CA LEU A 1008 -11.99 -21.23 -11.12
C LEU A 1008 -13.08 -20.23 -10.74
N TYR A 1009 -12.74 -18.93 -10.71
CA TYR A 1009 -13.69 -17.84 -10.45
C TYR A 1009 -14.88 -17.90 -11.42
N ASN A 1010 -14.60 -17.99 -12.72
CA ASN A 1010 -15.65 -18.04 -13.75
C ASN A 1010 -16.48 -19.33 -13.65
N ALA A 1011 -15.86 -20.47 -13.35
CA ALA A 1011 -16.57 -21.74 -13.20
C ALA A 1011 -17.57 -21.69 -12.03
N VAL A 1012 -17.16 -21.17 -10.88
CA VAL A 1012 -18.02 -21.00 -9.70
C VAL A 1012 -19.11 -19.96 -9.98
N LYS A 1013 -18.76 -18.77 -10.48
CA LYS A 1013 -19.76 -17.72 -10.79
C LYS A 1013 -20.82 -18.16 -11.79
N ALA A 1014 -20.46 -18.99 -12.78
CA ALA A 1014 -21.40 -19.49 -13.78
C ALA A 1014 -22.43 -20.47 -13.20
N LYS A 1015 -22.09 -21.20 -12.12
CA LYS A 1015 -22.95 -22.24 -11.52
C LYS A 1015 -23.61 -21.80 -10.23
N HIS A 1016 -22.91 -20.98 -9.44
CA HIS A 1016 -23.27 -20.54 -8.11
C HIS A 1016 -23.01 -19.02 -7.96
N PRO A 1017 -23.74 -18.17 -8.72
CA PRO A 1017 -23.59 -16.71 -8.60
C PRO A 1017 -23.92 -16.17 -7.20
N GLU A 1018 -24.68 -16.93 -6.41
CA GLU A 1018 -25.01 -16.64 -5.01
C GLU A 1018 -23.83 -16.78 -4.03
N ILE A 1019 -22.78 -17.52 -4.42
CA ILE A 1019 -21.59 -17.68 -3.59
C ILE A 1019 -20.69 -16.44 -3.73
N THR A 1020 -20.29 -15.91 -2.57
CA THR A 1020 -19.29 -14.85 -2.48
C THR A 1020 -17.90 -15.49 -2.51
N ILE A 1021 -17.20 -15.29 -3.63
CA ILE A 1021 -15.82 -15.74 -3.77
C ILE A 1021 -14.91 -14.71 -3.11
N ILE A 1022 -14.03 -15.17 -2.23
CA ILE A 1022 -12.97 -14.36 -1.65
C ILE A 1022 -11.69 -14.67 -2.44
N GLY A 1023 -11.12 -13.65 -3.10
CA GLY A 1023 -9.81 -13.73 -3.77
C GLY A 1023 -8.68 -13.40 -2.80
N THR A 1024 -7.44 -13.36 -3.29
CA THR A 1024 -6.25 -13.04 -2.46
C THR A 1024 -5.45 -11.89 -3.07
N ALA A 1025 -4.97 -10.98 -2.22
CA ALA A 1025 -4.02 -9.94 -2.58
C ALA A 1025 -2.56 -10.41 -2.45
N GLY A 1026 -2.32 -11.69 -2.16
CA GLY A 1026 -0.97 -12.21 -1.93
C GLY A 1026 -0.50 -12.05 -0.48
N PRO A 1027 0.80 -12.31 -0.20
CA PRO A 1027 1.32 -12.52 1.15
C PRO A 1027 1.58 -11.25 2.00
N PHE A 1028 1.45 -10.06 1.40
CA PHE A 1028 1.89 -8.81 2.02
C PHE A 1028 0.87 -7.69 1.80
N ASN A 1029 1.01 -6.60 2.58
CA ASN A 1029 0.21 -5.38 2.49
C ASN A 1029 0.74 -4.32 1.51
N GLU A 1030 1.81 -4.63 0.78
CA GLU A 1030 2.37 -3.80 -0.28
C GLU A 1030 3.23 -4.65 -1.22
N GLY A 1031 3.63 -4.06 -2.34
CA GLY A 1031 4.48 -4.71 -3.33
C GLY A 1031 3.68 -5.34 -4.47
N THR A 1032 4.40 -6.00 -5.36
CA THR A 1032 3.86 -6.40 -6.66
C THR A 1032 2.71 -7.40 -6.56
N ASP A 1033 2.78 -8.38 -5.66
CA ASP A 1033 1.67 -9.33 -5.45
C ASP A 1033 0.38 -8.59 -5.03
N TYR A 1034 0.52 -7.66 -4.09
CA TYR A 1034 -0.57 -6.85 -3.58
C TYR A 1034 -1.24 -6.02 -4.68
N GLU A 1035 -0.44 -5.29 -5.46
CA GLU A 1035 -0.93 -4.46 -6.56
C GLU A 1035 -1.61 -5.30 -7.66
N GLU A 1036 -1.01 -6.43 -8.05
CA GLU A 1036 -1.53 -7.31 -9.10
C GLU A 1036 -2.78 -8.07 -8.65
N GLY A 1037 -2.85 -8.48 -7.37
CA GLY A 1037 -4.02 -9.14 -6.80
C GLY A 1037 -5.25 -8.23 -6.84
N TRP A 1038 -5.10 -6.97 -6.44
CA TRP A 1038 -6.14 -5.95 -6.57
C TRP A 1038 -6.50 -5.64 -8.02
N ALA A 1039 -5.52 -5.58 -8.93
CA ALA A 1039 -5.80 -5.38 -10.36
C ALA A 1039 -6.63 -6.53 -10.97
N ILE A 1040 -6.36 -7.78 -10.57
CA ILE A 1040 -7.19 -8.94 -10.95
C ILE A 1040 -8.59 -8.82 -10.35
N ALA A 1041 -8.71 -8.36 -9.11
CA ALA A 1041 -9.98 -8.14 -8.43
C ALA A 1041 -10.88 -7.17 -9.22
N ASP A 1042 -10.34 -6.02 -9.60
CA ASP A 1042 -11.04 -5.00 -10.36
C ASP A 1042 -11.42 -5.51 -11.76
N LYS A 1043 -10.50 -6.21 -12.43
CA LYS A 1043 -10.71 -6.80 -13.75
C LYS A 1043 -11.85 -7.82 -13.77
N LEU A 1044 -11.94 -8.67 -12.75
CA LEU A 1044 -12.93 -9.75 -12.68
C LEU A 1044 -14.20 -9.37 -11.89
N GLY A 1045 -14.20 -8.25 -11.16
CA GLY A 1045 -15.25 -7.91 -10.22
C GLY A 1045 -15.31 -8.90 -9.05
N VAL A 1046 -14.16 -9.23 -8.46
CA VAL A 1046 -14.11 -10.07 -7.26
C VAL A 1046 -14.77 -9.31 -6.10
N PRO A 1047 -15.74 -9.90 -5.38
CA PRO A 1047 -16.53 -9.14 -4.39
C PRO A 1047 -15.78 -8.87 -3.08
N VAL A 1048 -14.84 -9.74 -2.69
CA VAL A 1048 -14.05 -9.61 -1.46
C VAL A 1048 -12.62 -10.06 -1.73
N MET A 1049 -11.64 -9.28 -1.26
CA MET A 1049 -10.21 -9.59 -1.34
C MET A 1049 -9.63 -9.88 0.04
N ASP A 1050 -8.92 -10.99 0.15
CA ASP A 1050 -8.17 -11.43 1.34
C ASP A 1050 -6.81 -10.73 1.37
N GLU A 1051 -6.56 -9.94 2.42
CA GLU A 1051 -5.31 -9.25 2.70
C GLU A 1051 -4.63 -9.81 3.95
N HIS A 1052 -3.30 -9.84 3.93
CA HIS A 1052 -2.49 -10.48 4.96
C HIS A 1052 -1.30 -9.61 5.34
N TYR A 1053 -1.06 -9.44 6.64
CA TYR A 1053 0.17 -8.79 7.11
C TYR A 1053 0.49 -9.02 8.59
N TYR A 1054 1.76 -9.33 8.83
CA TYR A 1054 2.35 -9.48 10.15
C TYR A 1054 3.34 -8.36 10.41
N GLN A 1055 2.96 -7.37 11.21
CA GLN A 1055 3.69 -6.10 11.32
C GLN A 1055 4.11 -5.76 12.75
N SER A 1056 5.01 -4.80 12.91
CA SER A 1056 5.42 -4.32 14.23
C SER A 1056 4.31 -3.49 14.91
N PRO A 1057 4.30 -3.35 16.24
CA PRO A 1057 3.40 -2.42 16.94
C PRO A 1057 3.43 -0.99 16.37
N GLY A 1058 4.61 -0.50 15.98
CA GLY A 1058 4.77 0.82 15.36
C GLY A 1058 4.04 0.96 14.03
N TRP A 1059 3.97 -0.10 13.21
CA TRP A 1059 3.19 -0.10 11.99
C TRP A 1059 1.70 0.09 12.28
N PHE A 1060 1.13 -0.70 13.20
CA PHE A 1060 -0.28 -0.62 13.58
C PHE A 1060 -0.68 0.76 14.12
N ILE A 1061 0.20 1.39 14.92
CA ILE A 1061 -0.02 2.73 15.48
C ILE A 1061 0.02 3.82 14.41
N ASN A 1062 0.88 3.68 13.39
CA ASN A 1062 1.09 4.73 12.38
C ASN A 1062 0.29 4.53 11.08
N ASN A 1063 -0.40 3.40 10.91
CA ASN A 1063 -1.24 3.09 9.75
C ASN A 1063 -2.72 2.99 10.12
N GLN A 1064 -3.17 3.78 11.10
CA GLN A 1064 -4.59 3.80 11.49
C GLN A 1064 -5.50 4.24 10.35
N ASP A 1065 -4.99 4.99 9.38
CA ASP A 1065 -5.71 5.46 8.19
C ASP A 1065 -5.56 4.55 6.96
N PHE A 1066 -4.99 3.34 7.11
CA PHE A 1066 -4.67 2.43 6.00
C PHE A 1066 -5.85 2.21 5.04
N TYR A 1067 -7.05 1.95 5.58
CA TYR A 1067 -8.26 1.71 4.79
C TYR A 1067 -9.08 2.98 4.50
N ASP A 1068 -8.71 4.13 5.06
CA ASP A 1068 -9.53 5.36 5.00
C ASP A 1068 -9.66 5.90 3.57
N SER A 1069 -8.71 5.58 2.69
CA SER A 1069 -8.69 6.02 1.29
C SER A 1069 -9.22 5.00 0.27
N TYR A 1070 -9.61 3.80 0.72
CA TYR A 1070 -10.02 2.72 -0.18
C TYR A 1070 -11.29 3.06 -0.96
N ASN A 1071 -11.43 2.49 -2.15
CA ASN A 1071 -12.61 2.65 -2.98
C ASN A 1071 -13.82 1.92 -2.36
N ARG A 1072 -14.84 2.66 -1.90
CA ARG A 1072 -16.04 2.08 -1.26
C ARG A 1072 -17.01 1.42 -2.25
N GLN A 1073 -16.82 1.65 -3.55
CA GLN A 1073 -17.60 1.06 -4.65
C GLN A 1073 -16.97 -0.22 -5.24
N GLY A 1074 -15.72 -0.53 -4.89
CA GLY A 1074 -14.99 -1.72 -5.35
C GLY A 1074 -15.21 -2.97 -4.49
N ALA A 1075 -14.27 -3.92 -4.59
CA ALA A 1075 -14.26 -5.11 -3.74
C ALA A 1075 -14.18 -4.74 -2.25
N LYS A 1076 -14.85 -5.51 -1.40
CA LYS A 1076 -14.68 -5.42 0.06
C LYS A 1076 -13.37 -6.06 0.47
N VAL A 1077 -12.90 -5.75 1.67
CA VAL A 1077 -11.70 -6.34 2.26
C VAL A 1077 -12.11 -7.42 3.26
N TYR A 1078 -11.38 -8.53 3.23
CA TYR A 1078 -11.23 -9.45 4.33
C TYR A 1078 -9.77 -9.39 4.78
N LEU A 1079 -9.49 -8.93 6.01
CA LEU A 1079 -8.16 -9.04 6.59
C LEU A 1079 -7.99 -10.44 7.18
N GLY A 1080 -7.63 -11.42 6.34
CA GLY A 1080 -7.63 -12.84 6.71
C GLY A 1080 -6.57 -13.23 7.70
N GLU A 1081 -5.43 -12.55 7.68
CA GLU A 1081 -4.34 -12.80 8.62
C GLU A 1081 -3.69 -11.49 9.05
N TYR A 1082 -3.72 -11.22 10.36
CA TYR A 1082 -2.91 -10.17 10.96
C TYR A 1082 -2.45 -10.54 12.36
N ALA A 1083 -1.27 -10.06 12.73
CA ALA A 1083 -0.80 -10.04 14.12
C ALA A 1083 0.29 -8.98 14.30
N ALA A 1084 0.33 -8.37 15.48
CA ALA A 1084 1.48 -7.58 15.90
C ALA A 1084 2.59 -8.50 16.42
N HIS A 1085 3.82 -8.23 15.99
CA HIS A 1085 4.98 -8.95 16.50
C HIS A 1085 6.14 -8.01 16.82
N ILE A 1086 6.85 -8.36 17.88
CA ILE A 1086 8.07 -7.72 18.34
C ILE A 1086 9.23 -8.70 18.19
N GLU A 1087 10.46 -8.24 18.45
CA GLU A 1087 11.63 -9.12 18.45
C GLU A 1087 11.40 -10.35 19.36
N GLY A 1088 11.72 -11.54 18.85
CA GLY A 1088 11.41 -12.80 19.53
C GLY A 1088 9.94 -13.25 19.46
N ARG A 1089 9.07 -12.49 18.79
CA ARG A 1089 7.68 -12.85 18.41
C ARG A 1089 6.81 -13.36 19.56
N HIS A 1090 6.90 -12.71 20.72
CA HIS A 1090 6.06 -13.05 21.88
C HIS A 1090 4.83 -12.14 21.97
N ASN A 1091 3.72 -12.66 22.49
CA ASN A 1091 2.51 -11.88 22.79
C ASN A 1091 2.60 -11.27 24.21
N ASN A 1092 2.18 -10.02 24.36
CA ASN A 1092 2.17 -9.25 25.60
C ASN A 1092 1.21 -8.05 25.48
N MET A 1093 1.12 -7.22 26.51
CA MET A 1093 0.29 -6.01 26.50
C MET A 1093 0.69 -5.02 25.39
N GLU A 1094 1.97 -4.91 25.04
CA GLU A 1094 2.45 -4.01 24.00
C GLU A 1094 1.86 -4.33 22.61
N THR A 1095 1.93 -5.60 22.22
CA THR A 1095 1.36 -6.11 20.95
C THR A 1095 -0.16 -6.04 20.98
N ALA A 1096 -0.78 -6.48 22.08
CA ALA A 1096 -2.23 -6.48 22.25
C ALA A 1096 -2.85 -5.06 22.17
N LEU A 1097 -2.23 -4.04 22.76
CA LEU A 1097 -2.75 -2.66 22.68
C LEU A 1097 -2.53 -2.01 21.31
N ALA A 1098 -1.47 -2.39 20.58
CA ALA A 1098 -1.28 -1.94 19.21
C ALA A 1098 -2.36 -2.53 18.29
N GLU A 1099 -2.68 -3.81 18.46
CA GLU A 1099 -3.80 -4.47 17.80
C GLU A 1099 -5.13 -3.81 18.19
N ALA A 1100 -5.34 -3.48 19.47
CA ALA A 1100 -6.56 -2.80 19.93
C ALA A 1100 -6.75 -1.42 19.26
N ILE A 1101 -5.69 -0.62 19.15
CA ILE A 1101 -5.71 0.65 18.39
C ILE A 1101 -6.12 0.38 16.95
N TYR A 1102 -5.51 -0.61 16.30
CA TYR A 1102 -5.81 -0.90 14.91
C TYR A 1102 -7.23 -1.41 14.69
N LEU A 1103 -7.74 -2.26 15.59
CA LEU A 1103 -9.11 -2.74 15.56
C LEU A 1103 -10.14 -1.59 15.65
N THR A 1104 -9.84 -0.49 16.35
CA THR A 1104 -10.71 0.70 16.29
C THR A 1104 -10.79 1.30 14.88
N SER A 1105 -9.70 1.23 14.13
CA SER A 1105 -9.64 1.70 12.74
C SER A 1105 -10.29 0.71 11.76
N LEU A 1106 -10.24 -0.59 12.06
CA LEU A 1106 -11.03 -1.59 11.32
C LEU A 1106 -12.52 -1.37 11.52
N GLU A 1107 -13.00 -1.16 12.75
CA GLU A 1107 -14.41 -0.82 13.02
C GLU A 1107 -14.83 0.48 12.33
N ARG A 1108 -13.97 1.51 12.33
CA ARG A 1108 -14.21 2.76 11.59
C ARG A 1108 -14.38 2.52 10.10
N ASN A 1109 -13.69 1.54 9.53
CA ASN A 1109 -13.73 1.20 8.11
C ASN A 1109 -14.51 -0.09 7.82
N ALA A 1110 -15.36 -0.54 8.74
CA ALA A 1110 -16.06 -1.81 8.57
C ALA A 1110 -17.21 -1.78 7.53
N ASP A 1111 -17.39 -0.64 6.85
CA ASP A 1111 -18.14 -0.50 5.60
C ASP A 1111 -17.38 -1.04 4.37
N ILE A 1112 -16.04 -1.09 4.44
CA ILE A 1112 -15.16 -1.66 3.41
C ILE A 1112 -14.42 -2.91 3.92
N VAL A 1113 -13.89 -2.90 5.13
CA VAL A 1113 -13.32 -4.07 5.82
C VAL A 1113 -14.46 -4.91 6.38
N SER A 1114 -14.91 -5.89 5.61
CA SER A 1114 -16.09 -6.68 5.94
C SER A 1114 -15.81 -7.80 6.94
N MET A 1115 -14.56 -8.29 7.01
CA MET A 1115 -14.15 -9.45 7.78
C MET A 1115 -12.70 -9.25 8.25
N ALA A 1116 -12.32 -9.78 9.40
CA ALA A 1116 -10.97 -9.78 9.93
C ALA A 1116 -10.73 -10.97 10.88
N SER A 1117 -9.54 -11.57 10.81
CA SER A 1117 -9.14 -12.67 11.71
C SER A 1117 -7.66 -12.60 12.08
N TYR A 1118 -7.39 -12.72 13.38
CA TYR A 1118 -6.03 -12.88 13.89
C TYR A 1118 -5.46 -14.24 13.46
N ALA A 1119 -4.17 -14.28 13.13
CA ALA A 1119 -3.47 -15.53 12.81
C ALA A 1119 -2.04 -15.56 13.39
N PRO A 1120 -1.51 -16.76 13.71
CA PRO A 1120 -2.20 -18.04 13.84
C PRO A 1120 -2.99 -18.16 15.16
N LEU A 1121 -3.95 -19.09 15.21
CA LEU A 1121 -4.90 -19.21 16.32
C LEU A 1121 -4.40 -20.07 17.50
N LEU A 1122 -3.78 -21.22 17.22
CA LEU A 1122 -3.51 -22.26 18.20
C LEU A 1122 -2.07 -22.73 18.15
N ALA A 1123 -1.43 -22.88 19.31
CA ALA A 1123 -0.14 -23.56 19.42
C ALA A 1123 -0.02 -24.51 20.62
N LYS A 1124 0.37 -25.76 20.36
CA LYS A 1124 0.74 -26.69 21.43
C LYS A 1124 2.16 -26.37 21.92
N GLU A 1125 2.31 -26.19 23.23
CA GLU A 1125 3.61 -25.93 23.84
C GLU A 1125 4.59 -27.09 23.59
N GLY A 1126 5.81 -26.76 23.15
CA GLY A 1126 6.83 -27.74 22.79
C GLY A 1126 6.70 -28.33 21.38
N ARG A 1127 5.66 -27.96 20.63
CA ARG A 1127 5.37 -28.44 19.26
C ARG A 1127 5.05 -27.28 18.29
N THR A 1128 5.83 -26.20 18.37
CA THR A 1128 5.56 -24.92 17.71
C THR A 1128 6.50 -24.65 16.53
N GLN A 1129 5.96 -24.42 15.34
CA GLN A 1129 6.66 -24.01 14.11
C GLN A 1129 6.56 -22.50 13.83
N TRP A 1130 5.54 -21.81 14.35
CA TRP A 1130 5.36 -20.35 14.19
C TRP A 1130 4.96 -19.68 15.50
N ASN A 1131 5.34 -18.41 15.70
CA ASN A 1131 4.91 -17.56 16.82
C ASN A 1131 4.75 -16.11 16.33
N PRO A 1132 3.96 -15.25 17.02
CA PRO A 1132 3.10 -15.56 18.16
C PRO A 1132 1.77 -16.20 17.75
N ASP A 1133 1.09 -16.88 18.67
CA ASP A 1133 -0.26 -17.46 18.50
C ASP A 1133 -1.26 -16.88 19.50
N LEU A 1134 -2.54 -16.89 19.15
CA LEU A 1134 -3.58 -16.31 20.01
C LEU A 1134 -3.83 -17.14 21.29
N ILE A 1135 -3.78 -18.48 21.17
CA ILE A 1135 -4.08 -19.42 22.25
C ILE A 1135 -3.00 -20.51 22.30
N TYR A 1136 -2.27 -20.60 23.41
CA TYR A 1136 -1.34 -21.70 23.66
C TYR A 1136 -2.01 -22.81 24.48
N PHE A 1137 -1.57 -24.05 24.35
CA PHE A 1137 -2.13 -25.15 25.14
C PHE A 1137 -1.16 -26.30 25.39
N THR A 1138 -1.50 -27.12 26.38
CA THR A 1138 -0.91 -28.44 26.65
C THR A 1138 -2.02 -29.49 26.59
N ASN A 1139 -1.70 -30.77 26.84
CA ASN A 1139 -2.73 -31.80 26.94
C ASN A 1139 -3.73 -31.56 28.09
N ALA A 1140 -3.38 -30.74 29.09
CA ALA A 1140 -4.18 -30.54 30.29
C ALA A 1140 -4.74 -29.10 30.46
N GLU A 1141 -4.14 -28.11 29.80
CA GLU A 1141 -4.42 -26.70 30.02
C GLU A 1141 -4.55 -25.92 28.71
N VAL A 1142 -5.40 -24.89 28.72
CA VAL A 1142 -5.53 -23.88 27.66
C VAL A 1142 -5.10 -22.53 28.24
N LYS A 1143 -4.27 -21.79 27.52
CA LYS A 1143 -3.60 -20.55 27.95
C LYS A 1143 -3.87 -19.43 26.92
N PRO A 1144 -5.01 -18.71 27.04
CA PRO A 1144 -5.29 -17.55 26.21
C PRO A 1144 -4.28 -16.43 26.50
N THR A 1145 -3.80 -15.77 25.44
CA THR A 1145 -2.83 -14.66 25.54
C THR A 1145 -3.49 -13.32 25.90
N VAL A 1146 -2.71 -12.26 26.09
CA VAL A 1146 -3.27 -10.91 26.26
C VAL A 1146 -3.97 -10.45 24.98
N GLY A 1147 -3.39 -10.75 23.82
CA GLY A 1147 -4.02 -10.55 22.50
C GLY A 1147 -5.37 -11.26 22.37
N TYR A 1148 -5.52 -12.48 22.90
CA TYR A 1148 -6.80 -13.18 22.93
C TYR A 1148 -7.90 -12.35 23.58
N TYR A 1149 -7.62 -11.72 24.72
CA TYR A 1149 -8.64 -10.92 25.41
C TYR A 1149 -8.98 -9.63 24.65
N VAL A 1150 -8.05 -9.05 23.90
CA VAL A 1150 -8.36 -7.95 22.98
C VAL A 1150 -9.32 -8.42 21.88
N GLN A 1151 -9.01 -9.53 21.21
CA GLN A 1151 -9.90 -10.11 20.19
C GLN A 1151 -11.28 -10.46 20.77
N GLN A 1152 -11.31 -11.04 21.97
CA GLN A 1152 -12.54 -11.36 22.68
C GLN A 1152 -13.38 -10.11 22.98
N LEU A 1153 -12.76 -9.02 23.46
CA LEU A 1153 -13.46 -7.79 23.76
C LEU A 1153 -14.09 -7.17 22.51
N PHE A 1154 -13.41 -7.20 21.36
CA PHE A 1154 -13.97 -6.73 20.10
C PHE A 1154 -15.04 -7.68 19.53
N GLY A 1155 -14.88 -9.00 19.67
CA GLY A 1155 -15.88 -9.98 19.22
C GLY A 1155 -17.17 -10.00 20.05
N VAL A 1156 -17.06 -9.88 21.38
CA VAL A 1156 -18.20 -9.86 22.30
C VAL A 1156 -18.93 -8.51 22.30
N HIS A 1157 -18.20 -7.40 22.11
CA HIS A 1157 -18.75 -6.04 22.12
C HIS A 1157 -18.78 -5.44 20.70
N THR A 1158 -19.44 -6.13 19.79
CA THR A 1158 -19.63 -5.70 18.39
C THR A 1158 -20.92 -4.90 18.19
N GLY A 1159 -21.02 -4.20 17.06
CA GLY A 1159 -22.20 -3.48 16.58
C GLY A 1159 -22.21 -3.45 15.04
N ASN A 1160 -23.31 -2.99 14.46
CA ASN A 1160 -23.51 -2.95 13.01
C ASN A 1160 -23.82 -1.53 12.46
N GLU A 1161 -23.72 -0.54 13.33
CA GLU A 1161 -23.65 0.87 13.00
C GLU A 1161 -22.41 1.46 13.69
N TYR A 1162 -21.54 2.12 12.91
CA TYR A 1162 -20.42 2.89 13.45
C TYR A 1162 -20.85 4.34 13.67
N ILE A 1163 -20.49 4.91 14.82
CA ILE A 1163 -20.72 6.31 15.17
C ILE A 1163 -19.36 7.02 15.19
N PRO A 1164 -19.09 7.96 14.26
CA PRO A 1164 -17.84 8.69 14.26
C PRO A 1164 -17.60 9.45 15.57
N SER A 1165 -16.33 9.58 15.95
CA SER A 1165 -15.91 10.33 17.13
C SER A 1165 -14.60 11.09 16.90
N TRP A 1166 -14.41 12.15 17.67
CA TRP A 1166 -13.19 12.97 17.71
C TRP A 1166 -12.67 12.97 19.17
N ILE A 1167 -11.43 12.53 19.42
CA ILE A 1167 -10.62 12.63 20.68
C ILE A 1167 -9.64 13.85 20.82
N ASP A 1168 -10.08 15.02 21.28
CA ASP A 1168 -9.20 16.20 21.38
C ASP A 1168 -8.28 16.15 22.62
N LEU A 1169 -6.97 15.99 22.41
CA LEU A 1169 -5.99 15.90 23.51
C LEU A 1169 -5.42 17.27 23.90
N THR A 1170 -5.13 17.46 25.19
CA THR A 1170 -4.41 18.66 25.67
C THR A 1170 -2.98 18.77 25.17
N VAL A 1171 -2.37 17.67 24.73
CA VAL A 1171 -1.01 17.63 24.17
C VAL A 1171 -1.11 17.46 22.66
N LYS A 1172 -0.63 18.46 21.91
CA LYS A 1172 -0.61 18.48 20.44
C LYS A 1172 0.68 17.89 19.89
N ASP A 1173 0.82 16.58 20.04
CA ASP A 1173 1.96 15.80 19.54
C ASP A 1173 1.43 14.53 18.88
N THR A 1174 1.71 14.37 17.58
CA THR A 1174 1.25 13.25 16.76
C THR A 1174 1.63 11.89 17.34
N ALA A 1175 2.79 11.77 18.00
CA ALA A 1175 3.22 10.51 18.62
C ALA A 1175 2.37 10.15 19.86
N VAL A 1176 1.81 11.15 20.53
CA VAL A 1176 0.88 11.00 21.66
C VAL A 1176 -0.53 10.73 21.15
N GLU A 1177 -1.01 11.53 20.19
CA GLU A 1177 -2.36 11.40 19.61
C GLU A 1177 -2.60 10.02 19.02
N ARG A 1178 -1.63 9.45 18.28
CA ARG A 1178 -1.75 8.10 17.70
C ARG A 1178 -1.84 6.96 18.73
N ARG A 1179 -1.58 7.21 20.02
CA ARG A 1179 -1.60 6.20 21.09
C ARG A 1179 -2.86 6.28 21.97
N VAL A 1180 -3.78 7.19 21.66
CA VAL A 1180 -5.11 7.24 22.26
C VAL A 1180 -6.14 7.06 21.15
N ALA A 1181 -6.96 6.01 21.26
CA ALA A 1181 -7.90 5.66 20.21
C ALA A 1181 -9.30 5.39 20.78
N ALA A 1182 -10.32 5.60 19.95
CA ALA A 1182 -11.71 5.38 20.29
C ALA A 1182 -12.46 4.73 19.13
N SER A 1183 -13.31 3.76 19.45
CA SER A 1183 -14.31 3.22 18.54
C SER A 1183 -15.67 3.22 19.22
N VAL A 1184 -16.69 3.67 18.50
CA VAL A 1184 -18.07 3.69 18.99
C VAL A 1184 -18.95 2.97 17.98
N VAL A 1185 -19.60 1.90 18.45
CA VAL A 1185 -20.53 1.12 17.63
C VAL A 1185 -21.85 0.94 18.35
N ARG A 1186 -22.92 0.85 17.59
CA ARG A 1186 -24.26 0.50 18.07
C ARG A 1186 -24.67 -0.84 17.47
N ASP A 1187 -25.16 -1.73 18.31
CA ASP A 1187 -25.90 -2.90 17.86
C ASP A 1187 -27.35 -2.51 17.65
N MET A 1188 -27.75 -2.32 16.39
CA MET A 1188 -29.10 -1.87 16.02
C MET A 1188 -30.19 -2.85 16.44
N SER A 1189 -29.87 -4.12 16.69
CA SER A 1189 -30.85 -5.13 17.09
C SER A 1189 -31.21 -5.04 18.58
N SER A 1190 -30.24 -4.76 19.43
CA SER A 1190 -30.43 -4.62 20.88
C SER A 1190 -30.61 -3.17 21.34
N GLY A 1191 -30.12 -2.21 20.55
CA GLY A 1191 -30.02 -0.80 20.93
C GLY A 1191 -28.77 -0.47 21.75
N ASP A 1192 -27.93 -1.46 22.06
CA ASP A 1192 -26.76 -1.27 22.92
C ASP A 1192 -25.74 -0.35 22.25
N LEU A 1193 -25.23 0.62 23.02
CA LEU A 1193 -24.13 1.50 22.62
C LEU A 1193 -22.83 1.01 23.25
N ILE A 1194 -21.83 0.73 22.42
CA ILE A 1194 -20.52 0.25 22.84
C ILE A 1194 -19.46 1.33 22.56
N ILE A 1195 -18.71 1.72 23.59
CA ILE A 1195 -17.60 2.66 23.49
C ILE A 1195 -16.32 1.94 23.92
N LYS A 1196 -15.36 1.83 23.00
CA LYS A 1196 -14.04 1.22 23.23
C LYS A 1196 -12.99 2.32 23.23
N LEU A 1197 -12.24 2.46 24.33
CA LEU A 1197 -11.21 3.48 24.52
C LEU A 1197 -9.87 2.79 24.79
N VAL A 1198 -8.86 3.14 24.01
CA VAL A 1198 -7.50 2.60 24.14
C VAL A 1198 -6.58 3.72 24.62
N ASN A 1199 -5.84 3.47 25.70
CA ASN A 1199 -4.76 4.32 26.18
C ASN A 1199 -3.46 3.52 26.17
N ARG A 1200 -2.60 3.76 25.17
CA ARG A 1200 -1.27 3.12 25.10
C ARG A 1200 -0.14 4.03 25.59
N LEU A 1201 -0.46 5.07 26.37
CA LEU A 1201 0.52 5.99 26.94
C LEU A 1201 1.06 5.49 28.29
N PRO A 1202 2.29 5.90 28.69
CA PRO A 1202 2.87 5.61 30.01
C PRO A 1202 2.17 6.33 31.17
N VAL A 1203 1.19 7.19 30.88
CA VAL A 1203 0.44 7.99 31.85
C VAL A 1203 -1.06 7.75 31.66
N ALA A 1204 -1.83 8.04 32.71
CA ALA A 1204 -3.28 7.99 32.61
C ALA A 1204 -3.83 9.06 31.65
N VAL A 1205 -4.97 8.76 31.04
CA VAL A 1205 -5.76 9.72 30.25
C VAL A 1205 -7.07 9.96 30.98
N GLN A 1206 -7.42 11.23 31.19
CA GLN A 1206 -8.68 11.67 31.77
C GLN A 1206 -9.64 12.04 30.63
N PRO A 1207 -10.59 11.16 30.26
CA PRO A 1207 -11.55 11.47 29.22
C PRO A 1207 -12.68 12.35 29.75
N SER A 1208 -13.27 13.11 28.84
CA SER A 1208 -14.57 13.78 28.95
C SER A 1208 -15.39 13.34 27.73
N VAL A 1209 -16.33 12.41 27.93
CA VAL A 1209 -17.08 11.79 26.82
C VAL A 1209 -18.42 12.49 26.62
N ASN A 1210 -18.56 13.20 25.49
CA ASN A 1210 -19.81 13.80 25.04
C ASN A 1210 -20.54 12.89 24.05
N LEU A 1211 -21.70 12.39 24.46
CA LEU A 1211 -22.50 11.43 23.70
C LEU A 1211 -23.25 12.01 22.49
N GLY A 1212 -23.07 13.29 22.15
CA GLY A 1212 -23.66 13.88 20.94
C GLY A 1212 -25.20 13.87 20.95
N GLY A 1213 -25.83 13.88 22.13
CA GLY A 1213 -27.29 13.83 22.27
C GLY A 1213 -27.93 12.44 22.16
N ILE A 1214 -27.16 11.36 22.11
CA ILE A 1214 -27.71 9.99 22.15
C ILE A 1214 -28.43 9.79 23.50
N PRO A 1215 -29.72 9.38 23.51
CA PRO A 1215 -30.48 9.19 24.73
C PRO A 1215 -30.01 7.92 25.46
N VAL A 1216 -29.43 8.09 26.65
CA VAL A 1216 -28.92 6.99 27.50
C VAL A 1216 -29.50 6.98 28.93
N SER A 1217 -30.55 7.77 29.17
CA SER A 1217 -31.14 7.93 30.50
C SER A 1217 -31.76 6.61 30.99
N GLY A 1218 -31.41 6.18 32.20
CA GLY A 1218 -31.92 4.94 32.82
C GLY A 1218 -31.27 3.65 32.33
N MET A 1219 -30.31 3.72 31.41
CA MET A 1219 -29.54 2.57 30.94
C MET A 1219 -28.47 2.14 31.95
N LYS A 1220 -28.13 0.85 31.95
CA LYS A 1220 -27.03 0.30 32.75
C LYS A 1220 -25.73 0.37 31.96
N VAL A 1221 -24.61 0.58 32.66
CA VAL A 1221 -23.28 0.57 32.05
C VAL A 1221 -22.44 -0.55 32.64
N SER A 1222 -21.97 -1.46 31.80
CA SER A 1222 -20.88 -2.37 32.16
C SER A 1222 -19.56 -1.79 31.67
N LYS A 1223 -18.56 -1.70 32.56
CA LYS A 1223 -17.20 -1.27 32.29
C LYS A 1223 -16.26 -2.46 32.38
N THR A 1224 -15.58 -2.78 31.30
CA THR A 1224 -14.54 -3.81 31.26
C THR A 1224 -13.18 -3.19 30.97
N VAL A 1225 -12.18 -3.46 31.82
CA VAL A 1225 -10.83 -2.89 31.70
C VAL A 1225 -9.80 -4.01 31.58
N LEU A 1226 -9.01 -3.97 30.51
CA LEU A 1226 -7.75 -4.71 30.37
C LEU A 1226 -6.60 -3.72 30.60
N GLN A 1227 -5.74 -3.97 31.58
CA GLN A 1227 -4.62 -3.10 31.94
C GLN A 1227 -3.42 -3.91 32.45
N GLY A 1228 -2.21 -3.41 32.23
CA GLY A 1228 -0.96 -4.05 32.65
C GLY A 1228 0.27 -3.28 32.17
N ALA A 1229 1.46 -3.65 32.63
CA ALA A 1229 2.69 -3.14 32.04
C ALA A 1229 2.84 -3.67 30.61
N LEU A 1230 3.59 -2.96 29.73
CA LEU A 1230 3.75 -3.35 28.32
C LEU A 1230 4.29 -4.77 28.12
N ASP A 1231 5.14 -5.24 29.02
CA ASP A 1231 5.74 -6.58 29.01
C ASP A 1231 4.87 -7.67 29.67
N ASP A 1232 3.70 -7.32 30.21
CA ASP A 1232 2.79 -8.26 30.87
C ASP A 1232 2.22 -9.27 29.85
N LYS A 1233 2.36 -10.55 30.17
CA LYS A 1233 1.89 -11.70 29.36
C LYS A 1233 0.63 -12.37 29.93
N THR A 1234 0.15 -11.89 31.07
CA THR A 1234 -0.86 -12.55 31.91
C THR A 1234 -2.05 -11.67 32.24
N ALA A 1235 -2.05 -10.40 31.80
CA ALA A 1235 -3.14 -9.46 32.00
C ALA A 1235 -4.48 -10.02 31.51
N LYS A 1236 -5.54 -9.82 32.30
CA LYS A 1236 -6.91 -10.26 32.02
C LYS A 1236 -7.89 -9.11 32.20
N PRO A 1237 -8.99 -9.06 31.41
CA PRO A 1237 -10.01 -8.05 31.56
C PRO A 1237 -10.78 -8.21 32.86
N GLN A 1238 -11.14 -7.10 33.49
CA GLN A 1238 -11.99 -7.05 34.69
C GLN A 1238 -13.26 -6.26 34.40
N THR A 1239 -14.42 -6.85 34.69
CA THR A 1239 -15.73 -6.22 34.46
C THR A 1239 -16.35 -5.72 35.77
N SER A 1240 -16.91 -4.52 35.72
CA SER A 1240 -17.61 -3.84 36.81
C SER A 1240 -18.83 -3.07 36.26
N GLY A 1241 -19.74 -2.63 37.13
CA GLY A 1241 -20.79 -1.68 36.76
C GLY A 1241 -20.36 -0.25 37.05
N CYS A 1242 -20.87 0.73 36.30
CA CYS A 1242 -20.73 2.16 36.62
C CYS A 1242 -21.98 2.94 36.18
N THR A 1243 -22.10 4.19 36.61
CA THR A 1243 -23.12 5.12 36.08
C THR A 1243 -22.69 5.73 34.75
N ILE A 1244 -23.61 6.42 34.07
CA ILE A 1244 -23.29 7.19 32.85
C ILE A 1244 -22.32 8.32 33.20
N GLU A 1245 -22.54 9.04 34.30
CA GLU A 1245 -21.65 10.13 34.73
C GLU A 1245 -20.24 9.64 35.07
N GLU A 1246 -20.14 8.48 35.73
CA GLU A 1246 -18.86 7.82 36.00
C GLU A 1246 -18.16 7.40 34.71
N MET A 1247 -18.89 6.85 33.73
CA MET A 1247 -18.33 6.48 32.42
C MET A 1247 -17.77 7.69 31.67
N GLN A 1248 -18.50 8.81 31.67
CA GLN A 1248 -18.08 10.03 30.95
C GLN A 1248 -16.82 10.68 31.52
N THR A 1249 -16.46 10.35 32.76
CA THR A 1249 -15.34 10.99 33.50
C THR A 1249 -14.33 9.98 34.05
N SER A 1250 -14.46 8.70 33.73
CA SER A 1250 -13.62 7.66 34.30
C SER A 1250 -12.22 7.70 33.69
N VAL A 1251 -11.20 7.89 34.52
CA VAL A 1251 -9.78 7.81 34.12
C VAL A 1251 -9.49 6.49 33.39
N LEU A 1252 -8.82 6.60 32.25
CA LEU A 1252 -8.20 5.50 31.52
C LEU A 1252 -6.79 5.27 32.08
N PRO A 1253 -6.52 4.12 32.74
CA PRO A 1253 -5.20 3.80 33.24
C PRO A 1253 -4.14 3.83 32.13
N ALA A 1254 -2.88 4.05 32.49
CA ALA A 1254 -1.76 3.84 31.56
C ALA A 1254 -1.80 2.41 31.01
N TYR A 1255 -1.48 2.25 29.72
CA TYR A 1255 -1.48 0.96 29.03
C TYR A 1255 -2.74 0.12 29.27
N SER A 1256 -3.88 0.63 28.81
CA SER A 1256 -5.18 0.00 28.99
C SER A 1256 -6.08 0.03 27.76
N LEU A 1257 -6.97 -0.96 27.68
CA LEU A 1257 -8.17 -0.97 26.85
C LEU A 1257 -9.38 -0.98 27.79
N THR A 1258 -10.26 0.00 27.65
CA THR A 1258 -11.52 0.10 28.41
C THR A 1258 -12.70 0.01 27.46
N VAL A 1259 -13.64 -0.89 27.75
CA VAL A 1259 -14.88 -1.06 26.99
C VAL A 1259 -16.07 -0.74 27.88
N TYR A 1260 -16.91 0.18 27.43
CA TYR A 1260 -18.21 0.46 28.02
C TYR A 1260 -19.30 -0.11 27.12
N ARG A 1261 -20.24 -0.85 27.71
CA ARG A 1261 -21.49 -1.25 27.05
C ARG A 1261 -22.64 -0.65 27.82
N ILE A 1262 -23.44 0.15 27.13
CA ILE A 1262 -24.60 0.85 27.66
C ILE A 1262 -25.83 0.12 27.13
N SER A 1263 -26.61 -0.48 28.02
CA SER A 1263 -27.76 -1.32 27.67
C SER A 1263 -29.02 -0.92 28.43
N GLU A 1264 -30.19 -1.10 27.81
CA GLU A 1264 -31.48 -0.99 28.50
C GLU A 1264 -31.71 -2.14 29.51
N LYS A 1265 -30.99 -3.25 29.36
CA LYS A 1265 -31.17 -4.50 30.11
C LYS A 1265 -30.08 -4.74 31.13
#